data_AF-A0A0U1M159-F1
#
_entry.id   AF-A0A0U1M159-F1
#
_cell.length_a   1.000
_cell.length_b   1.000
_cell.length_c   1.000
_cell.angle_alpha   90.00
_cell.angle_beta   90.00
_cell.angle_gamma   90.00
#
_symmetry.space_group_name_H-M   'P 1'
#
loop_
_entity.id
_entity.type
_entity.pdbx_description
1 polymer ?
#
loop_
_entity_poly.entity_id
_entity_poly.type
_entity_poly.pdbx_seq_one_letter_code
_entity_poly.pdbx_strand_id
1 'polypeptide(L)'
;MPEGLPIDHQRPLNATMAPYTQQILVSTGKPDWTSRIEDDGEGESWGDLIRGIKSLFGRGGKYADPYNNLVVTASSFAPSSSTSPEFASAFLFPAFKYVPKIPIATATTTSETTSLDNFARAILLPRELHRAHGDLSDAQKNAMTQSPELASHFPEILDIKQSPTILICGHGGRDMRCGIMQPVLQAEFERVLQRKGFTTTGDENNTSAVDGPNHANIAAISHVGGHKYAGNVIIYIPPELKATSSSSSGKTTVSPLAGKGIWYGRVEPRHVEGIVEETIFKGNVVEDHFRGGIGMDVNRTTLRARFGPSYTPFRITLLPSNEPPTRLASTVHNPPELNLRAIDKKWQAKWTQAETQNVQEMSAGVGSRDANNNNNNNRPKSYILSMFPYPSGTLHMGHLRVYTISDVLSRFYRMRGHDVLHPIGWDAFGLPAENAAIERGIEPAEWTLANIQRMKTQLKSIGAGFDWDRELTTCSPEFYKHTQRIFLMLHEKGLAYQEEALVNYDPVDKTVLANEQVDANGFSWRSGAKVEQLNLKQWFFRITAFKESLLQDLDSLSGGWPERVLSMQRHWLGKSPGAKVKFAVTAGDKQQDVEVFTTRPDTLYGVEYIALSLNHPLVEESAKSDPKLRAFLDKAVNLPADSKEGYRLNGVHASHPLHIIDKESPHLSRDLPVFVAPYVLSGYGEGAVMGVPGHDTRDLAFFKKNLQPEFISMVIQPDAGSQDEALSVVPAHDSKAFTGEGYLTARCWKYSGLHSKDAARQMILDLQQIGRGEPTETWRLRDWLISRQRYWGTPIPIIHCASCGPVPVPVDQLPVELPKIDSEWFKAQKGNYLESAHEWVNTECPSCGGAAKRDTDTMDTFVDSSWYYLRYLDSRNENAPFSPSVARPVDIYVGGVEHAILHLLYARFIYKFLAQSELFPELAHSESSPSPAEPFRTLLSQGMVHGKTYSEPSTGRFLLPSEVDLTNKDRPLIKGTQISPNISFEKMSKSKHNGVDPTTCVDKYGADTTRAHVLFSAPAGEVLEWDETKIVGIERWFARLWRLVHDTTATLSESDIKLSMEVIMQQPHALELPVLPGLSDADVDALLATHQTISSVSDCMQNNPYGLNTVISDLTKLTNTLASSSSSSIPTTPTISYICLSSLLRLLSPVAPAFTAEAWEIIHSLPLFSSETNKSTIIANAHWPTPLLTEPEANALASRGGQQVAVQINGKRRFSVTIPRLMSAASSASDDQDWIVDRILETDEGKLWLREKNDWEKRKRVIVVKGGKLVNVVF
;
A
#
# COMPACT_ATOMS: atom_id res chain seq x y z
N MET A 1 -5.73 -3.95 26.52
CA MET A 1 -6.02 -3.10 27.70
C MET A 1 -5.13 -3.60 28.82
N PRO A 2 -4.40 -2.75 29.54
CA PRO A 2 -3.53 -3.20 30.63
C PRO A 2 -4.38 -3.70 31.81
N GLU A 3 -4.09 -4.90 32.32
CA GLU A 3 -4.74 -5.47 33.51
C GLU A 3 -4.31 -4.75 34.80
N GLY A 4 -5.27 -4.50 35.70
CA GLY A 4 -4.97 -4.19 37.11
C GLY A 4 -4.85 -2.72 37.51
N LEU A 5 -5.16 -1.75 36.64
CA LEU A 5 -5.24 -0.34 37.03
C LEU A 5 -6.68 0.18 37.00
N PRO A 6 -7.14 0.86 38.07
CA PRO A 6 -8.46 1.47 38.10
C PRO A 6 -8.51 2.60 37.07
N ILE A 7 -9.18 2.35 35.95
CA ILE A 7 -9.44 3.39 34.95
C ILE A 7 -10.54 4.29 35.54
N ASP A 8 -10.22 5.56 35.79
CA ASP A 8 -11.22 6.55 36.18
C ASP A 8 -12.17 6.81 34.99
N HIS A 9 -13.26 6.06 34.98
CA HIS A 9 -14.30 6.16 33.96
C HIS A 9 -15.20 7.41 34.13
N GLN A 10 -14.97 8.25 35.15
CA GLN A 10 -15.71 9.50 35.36
C GLN A 10 -15.16 10.67 34.52
N ARG A 11 -13.87 10.64 34.14
CA ARG A 11 -13.35 11.48 33.06
C ARG A 11 -13.78 10.88 31.73
N PRO A 12 -14.51 11.62 30.86
CA PRO A 12 -15.14 11.05 29.69
C PRO A 12 -14.09 10.45 28.74
N LEU A 13 -14.10 9.12 28.61
CA LEU A 13 -13.33 8.34 27.61
C LEU A 13 -13.79 8.58 26.15
N ASN A 14 -14.49 9.69 25.89
CA ASN A 14 -15.04 10.12 24.61
C ASN A 14 -15.27 11.65 24.63
N ALA A 15 -14.23 12.44 24.89
CA ALA A 15 -14.30 13.82 24.48
C ALA A 15 -13.92 13.87 22.99
N THR A 16 -14.88 14.16 22.10
CA THR A 16 -14.65 15.26 21.16
C THR A 16 -14.13 16.38 22.05
N MET A 17 -12.81 16.59 22.02
CA MET A 17 -12.14 17.41 23.03
C MET A 17 -12.82 18.77 23.02
N ALA A 18 -13.31 19.21 24.20
CA ALA A 18 -13.83 20.57 24.38
C ALA A 18 -12.79 21.54 23.78
N PRO A 19 -13.24 22.62 23.11
CA PRO A 19 -12.38 23.46 22.28
C PRO A 19 -11.11 23.79 23.05
N TYR A 20 -10.00 23.22 22.58
CA TYR A 20 -8.72 23.36 23.24
C TYR A 20 -8.35 24.84 23.27
N THR A 21 -8.23 25.41 24.46
CA THR A 21 -7.93 26.83 24.62
C THR A 21 -6.44 27.15 24.47
N GLN A 22 -5.55 26.13 24.55
CA GLN A 22 -4.10 26.30 24.43
C GLN A 22 -3.48 25.34 23.40
N GLN A 23 -2.59 25.87 22.55
CA GLN A 23 -1.88 25.13 21.51
C GLN A 23 -0.48 24.70 21.96
N ILE A 24 0.10 23.69 21.32
CA ILE A 24 1.50 23.30 21.46
C ILE A 24 2.11 23.39 20.08
N LEU A 25 3.09 24.30 19.95
CA LEU A 25 3.87 24.47 18.73
C LEU A 25 5.21 23.78 18.94
N VAL A 26 5.50 22.82 18.07
CA VAL A 26 6.71 22.02 18.11
C VAL A 26 7.48 22.27 16.83
N SER A 27 8.62 22.96 16.93
CA SER A 27 9.58 23.03 15.83
C SER A 27 10.43 21.78 15.84
N THR A 28 10.33 20.97 14.80
CA THR A 28 10.97 19.64 14.75
C THR A 28 12.25 19.64 13.92
N GLY A 29 12.36 20.52 12.92
CA GLY A 29 13.52 20.63 12.02
C GLY A 29 13.86 19.33 11.26
N LYS A 30 12.99 18.31 11.29
CA LYS A 30 13.26 17.01 10.68
C LYS A 30 12.14 16.56 9.73
N PRO A 31 12.46 15.87 8.63
CA PRO A 31 11.49 15.42 7.64
C PRO A 31 10.76 14.12 8.03
N ASP A 32 11.21 13.38 9.05
CA ASP A 32 10.66 12.08 9.49
C ASP A 32 9.39 12.21 10.35
N TRP A 33 9.07 13.42 10.81
CA TRP A 33 7.84 13.76 11.53
C TRP A 33 6.84 14.41 10.58
N THR A 34 6.62 13.81 9.41
CA THR A 34 5.56 14.25 8.49
C THR A 34 4.20 13.73 8.94
N SER A 35 3.42 14.62 9.54
CA SER A 35 2.14 14.97 8.93
C SER A 35 2.11 16.49 8.82
N ARG A 36 1.85 17.02 7.62
CA ARG A 36 1.41 18.42 7.50
C ARG A 36 0.20 18.61 8.39
N ILE A 37 -0.18 19.84 8.72
CA ILE A 37 -1.46 20.11 9.37
C ILE A 37 -2.59 19.53 8.47
N GLU A 38 -3.00 18.27 8.70
CA GLU A 38 -3.95 17.52 7.86
C GLU A 38 -5.40 17.89 8.17
N ASP A 39 -5.63 18.57 9.28
CA ASP A 39 -6.92 19.00 9.79
C ASP A 39 -6.76 20.44 10.24
N ASP A 40 -7.46 21.33 9.56
CA ASP A 40 -7.43 22.77 9.78
C ASP A 40 -8.58 23.24 10.68
N GLY A 41 -9.32 22.31 11.31
CA GLY A 41 -10.41 22.64 12.22
C GLY A 41 -11.50 23.48 11.54
N GLU A 42 -11.88 23.14 10.31
CA GLU A 42 -12.92 23.82 9.55
C GLU A 42 -14.24 23.84 10.35
N GLY A 43 -14.75 25.04 10.66
CA GLY A 43 -15.94 25.24 11.50
C GLY A 43 -15.70 25.35 13.01
N GLU A 44 -14.46 25.22 13.49
CA GLU A 44 -14.09 25.28 14.91
C GLU A 44 -13.28 26.54 15.25
N SER A 45 -13.52 27.14 16.43
CA SER A 45 -12.88 28.41 16.84
C SER A 45 -11.37 28.32 17.08
N TRP A 46 -10.83 27.12 17.34
CA TRP A 46 -9.40 26.87 17.48
C TRP A 46 -8.70 26.66 16.12
N GLY A 47 -9.46 26.47 15.04
CA GLY A 47 -8.94 26.24 13.70
C GLY A 47 -8.31 27.48 13.06
N ASP A 48 -8.65 28.69 13.51
CA ASP A 48 -8.16 29.95 12.91
C ASP A 48 -6.65 30.13 13.04
N LEU A 49 -6.08 29.90 14.24
CA LEU A 49 -4.62 29.95 14.44
C LEU A 49 -3.90 28.87 13.62
N ILE A 50 -4.49 27.68 13.53
CA ILE A 50 -3.92 26.56 12.75
C ILE A 50 -3.94 26.89 11.26
N ARG A 51 -5.03 27.46 10.74
CA ARG A 51 -5.15 27.96 9.37
C ARG A 51 -4.15 29.08 9.09
N GLY A 52 -3.99 30.02 10.01
CA GLY A 52 -3.01 31.11 9.91
C GLY A 52 -1.56 30.63 9.92
N ILE A 53 -1.22 29.66 10.78
CA ILE A 53 0.11 29.05 10.76
C ILE A 53 0.31 28.19 9.50
N LYS A 54 -0.72 27.48 9.03
CA LYS A 54 -0.70 26.68 7.79
C LYS A 54 -0.54 27.58 6.55
N SER A 55 -1.10 28.79 6.54
CA SER A 55 -0.89 29.74 5.44
C SER A 55 0.53 30.32 5.43
N LEU A 56 1.18 30.42 6.60
CA LEU A 56 2.57 30.85 6.71
C LEU A 56 3.58 29.73 6.41
N PHE A 57 3.44 28.54 7.01
CA PHE A 57 4.45 27.47 6.98
C PHE A 57 4.03 26.23 6.17
N GLY A 58 2.78 26.14 5.71
CA GLY A 58 2.28 25.02 4.91
C GLY A 58 2.81 25.01 3.48
N ARG A 59 2.47 23.98 2.69
CA ARG A 59 2.88 23.90 1.26
C ARG A 59 2.42 25.15 0.50
N GLY A 60 3.37 25.91 -0.04
CA GLY A 60 3.09 27.16 -0.77
C GLY A 60 2.91 28.40 0.13
N GLY A 61 3.08 28.27 1.44
CA GLY A 61 3.07 29.38 2.39
C GLY A 61 4.34 30.24 2.36
N LYS A 62 4.26 31.45 2.92
CA LYS A 62 5.32 32.48 2.90
C LYS A 62 6.67 32.02 3.46
N TYR A 63 6.65 31.17 4.48
CA TYR A 63 7.79 30.60 5.20
C TYR A 63 7.91 29.08 5.00
N ALA A 64 7.35 28.56 3.90
CA ALA A 64 7.44 27.14 3.57
C ALA A 64 8.90 26.74 3.30
N ASP A 65 9.49 26.00 4.23
CA ASP A 65 10.86 25.49 4.13
C ASP A 65 10.87 24.01 4.55
N PRO A 66 11.34 23.07 3.68
CA PRO A 66 11.41 21.64 4.02
C PRO A 66 12.33 21.35 5.22
N TYR A 67 13.21 22.28 5.60
CA TYR A 67 14.12 22.17 6.74
C TYR A 67 13.59 22.85 8.00
N ASN A 68 12.51 23.63 7.91
CA ASN A 68 11.85 24.27 9.05
C ASN A 68 10.41 23.77 9.19
N ASN A 69 10.26 22.55 9.74
CA ASN A 69 8.96 21.92 9.94
C ASN A 69 8.37 22.28 11.31
N LEU A 70 7.15 22.84 11.30
CA LEU A 70 6.37 23.18 12.48
C LEU A 70 5.16 22.24 12.63
N VAL A 71 5.02 21.63 13.80
CA VAL A 71 3.85 20.83 14.18
C VAL A 71 3.04 21.63 15.19
N VAL A 72 1.74 21.77 14.95
CA VAL A 72 0.81 22.42 15.88
C VAL A 72 -0.19 21.37 16.35
N THR A 73 -0.29 21.18 17.66
CA THR A 73 -1.30 20.30 18.27
C THR A 73 -2.03 21.04 19.37
N ALA A 74 -3.32 20.78 19.46
CA ALA A 74 -4.13 21.32 20.53
C ALA A 74 -3.90 20.55 21.84
N SER A 75 -3.99 21.20 23.00
CA SER A 75 -3.71 20.60 24.33
C SER A 75 -4.75 20.92 25.39
N SER A 76 -4.86 20.04 26.39
CA SER A 76 -5.81 20.16 27.50
C SER A 76 -5.29 20.99 28.68
N PHE A 77 -4.27 21.83 28.50
CA PHE A 77 -3.87 22.76 29.55
C PHE A 77 -5.01 23.77 29.82
N ALA A 78 -5.16 24.20 31.07
CA ALA A 78 -6.24 25.13 31.39
C ALA A 78 -5.97 26.51 30.73
N PRO A 79 -7.01 27.18 30.21
CA PRO A 79 -6.86 28.55 29.71
C PRO A 79 -6.37 29.48 30.83
N SER A 80 -5.53 30.45 30.50
CA SER A 80 -5.30 31.58 31.41
C SER A 80 -6.63 32.31 31.59
N SER A 81 -6.85 32.88 32.79
CA SER A 81 -8.07 33.63 33.14
C SER A 81 -8.32 34.91 32.32
N SER A 82 -7.56 35.15 31.25
CA SER A 82 -7.48 36.41 30.50
C SER A 82 -7.43 36.28 28.97
N THR A 83 -7.84 35.14 28.38
CA THR A 83 -7.84 34.99 26.92
C THR A 83 -8.96 35.81 26.26
N SER A 84 -8.59 36.91 25.59
CA SER A 84 -9.45 37.63 24.63
C SER A 84 -9.70 36.75 23.39
N PRO A 85 -10.87 36.80 22.73
CA PRO A 85 -11.15 36.03 21.51
C PRO A 85 -10.19 36.31 20.34
N GLU A 86 -9.37 37.35 20.42
CA GLU A 86 -8.36 37.70 19.39
C GLU A 86 -7.00 36.98 19.59
N PHE A 87 -6.78 36.33 20.74
CA PHE A 87 -5.51 35.72 21.11
C PHE A 87 -5.66 34.29 21.64
N ALA A 88 -4.77 33.41 21.21
CA ALA A 88 -4.57 32.07 21.78
C ALA A 88 -3.35 32.05 22.72
N SER A 89 -3.12 30.94 23.42
CA SER A 89 -1.87 30.72 24.17
C SER A 89 -1.19 29.45 23.69
N ALA A 90 0.13 29.36 23.80
CA ALA A 90 0.83 28.13 23.45
C ALA A 90 2.15 27.87 24.18
N PHE A 91 2.51 26.59 24.21
CA PHE A 91 3.87 26.16 24.52
C PHE A 91 4.69 26.00 23.25
N LEU A 92 5.92 26.49 23.29
CA LEU A 92 6.89 26.36 22.21
C LEU A 92 7.99 25.39 22.63
N PHE A 93 8.08 24.26 21.93
CA PHE A 93 9.13 23.27 22.11
C PHE A 93 9.98 23.13 20.85
N PRO A 94 11.29 22.85 20.96
CA PRO A 94 12.08 22.65 22.18
C PRO A 94 12.60 23.96 22.78
N ALA A 95 12.03 25.12 22.45
CA ALA A 95 12.47 26.39 23.02
C ALA A 95 12.15 26.53 24.52
N PHE A 96 11.29 25.65 25.06
CA PHE A 96 10.79 25.68 26.43
C PHE A 96 10.21 27.03 26.81
N LYS A 97 9.28 27.53 25.99
CA LYS A 97 8.61 28.82 26.25
C LYS A 97 7.11 28.66 26.34
N TYR A 98 6.49 29.45 27.19
CA TYR A 98 5.06 29.65 27.25
C TYR A 98 4.72 31.06 26.74
N VAL A 99 3.81 31.12 25.78
CA VAL A 99 3.32 32.37 25.18
C VAL A 99 1.85 32.53 25.54
N PRO A 100 1.48 33.49 26.39
CA PRO A 100 0.10 33.64 26.84
C PRO A 100 -0.82 34.30 25.80
N LYS A 101 -0.27 35.03 24.82
CA LYS A 101 -1.04 35.81 23.82
C LYS A 101 -0.43 35.71 22.42
N ILE A 102 -0.87 34.73 21.65
CA ILE A 102 -0.55 34.51 20.23
C ILE A 102 -1.71 35.05 19.38
N PRO A 103 -1.47 35.94 18.41
CA PRO A 103 -2.52 36.41 17.50
C PRO A 103 -3.10 35.27 16.66
N ILE A 104 -4.42 35.20 16.48
CA ILE A 104 -5.06 34.08 15.76
C ILE A 104 -5.27 34.31 14.25
N ALA A 105 -5.16 35.56 13.76
CA ALA A 105 -5.42 35.91 12.36
C ALA A 105 -4.21 36.61 11.70
N THR A 106 -4.03 36.36 10.39
CA THR A 106 -2.91 36.94 9.61
C THR A 106 -3.12 38.39 9.20
N ALA A 107 -4.37 38.84 9.07
CA ALA A 107 -4.73 40.24 8.81
C ALA A 107 -6.24 40.39 9.02
N THR A 108 -6.70 41.14 10.04
CA THR A 108 -7.91 42.00 9.96
C THR A 108 -8.36 42.73 11.24
N THR A 109 -7.84 42.49 12.45
CA THR A 109 -8.37 43.22 13.64
C THR A 109 -7.38 43.64 14.73
N THR A 110 -6.20 43.04 14.84
CA THR A 110 -5.17 43.42 15.84
C THR A 110 -4.17 44.43 15.26
N SER A 111 -3.60 45.31 16.10
CA SER A 111 -2.51 46.24 15.76
C SER A 111 -1.47 45.61 14.80
N GLU A 112 -1.03 46.33 13.75
CA GLU A 112 -0.01 45.85 12.79
C GLU A 112 1.26 45.31 13.49
N THR A 113 1.58 45.85 14.68
CA THR A 113 2.74 45.44 15.49
C THR A 113 2.60 44.07 16.16
N THR A 114 1.38 43.50 16.24
CA THR A 114 1.10 42.21 16.91
C THR A 114 0.34 41.25 15.99
N SER A 115 0.70 41.20 14.70
CA SER A 115 0.15 40.24 13.74
C SER A 115 0.76 38.83 13.90
N LEU A 116 0.08 37.80 13.38
CA LEU A 116 0.59 36.43 13.38
C LEU A 116 1.88 36.29 12.52
N ASP A 117 2.02 37.08 11.46
CA ASP A 117 3.26 37.16 10.66
C ASP A 117 4.43 37.73 11.47
N ASN A 118 4.20 38.82 12.22
CA ASN A 118 5.21 39.40 13.10
C ASN A 118 5.58 38.47 14.25
N PHE A 119 4.61 37.73 14.81
CA PHE A 119 4.88 36.67 15.79
C PHE A 119 5.76 35.55 15.19
N ALA A 120 5.46 35.10 13.97
CA ALA A 120 6.24 34.10 13.28
C ALA A 120 7.69 34.57 13.05
N ARG A 121 7.87 35.82 12.59
CA ARG A 121 9.19 36.45 12.40
C ARG A 121 9.92 36.72 13.71
N ALA A 122 9.22 36.97 14.80
CA ALA A 122 9.84 37.17 16.10
C ALA A 122 10.40 35.87 16.69
N ILE A 123 9.65 34.76 16.57
CA ILE A 123 9.86 33.59 17.44
C ILE A 123 9.82 32.22 16.73
N LEU A 124 9.07 32.05 15.64
CA LEU A 124 8.88 30.73 15.00
C LEU A 124 9.86 30.42 13.87
N LEU A 125 10.39 31.45 13.19
CA LEU A 125 11.45 31.28 12.22
C LEU A 125 12.72 30.76 12.89
N PRO A 126 13.64 30.11 12.16
CA PRO A 126 14.92 29.70 12.71
C PRO A 126 15.83 30.93 12.93
N ARG A 127 16.75 30.83 13.90
CA ARG A 127 17.79 31.86 14.08
C ARG A 127 18.87 31.80 13.00
N GLU A 128 19.13 30.59 12.50
CA GLU A 128 20.08 30.31 11.43
C GLU A 128 19.44 29.34 10.43
N LEU A 129 19.60 29.60 9.13
CA LEU A 129 19.08 28.71 8.10
C LEU A 129 19.95 27.48 7.90
N HIS A 130 19.33 26.39 7.45
CA HIS A 130 20.05 25.17 7.08
C HIS A 130 21.14 25.46 6.02
N ARG A 131 22.28 24.76 6.07
CA ARG A 131 23.43 24.99 5.16
C ARG A 131 23.08 24.91 3.68
N ALA A 132 22.03 24.15 3.32
CA ALA A 132 21.51 24.06 1.96
C ALA A 132 20.95 25.39 1.41
N HIS A 133 20.70 26.38 2.27
CA HIS A 133 20.29 27.74 1.88
C HIS A 133 21.48 28.69 1.64
N GLY A 134 22.69 28.14 1.46
CA GLY A 134 23.92 28.93 1.25
C GLY A 134 23.81 29.94 0.11
N ASP A 135 23.10 29.58 -0.96
CA ASP A 135 22.97 30.37 -2.20
C ASP A 135 21.89 31.46 -2.15
N LEU A 136 21.14 31.59 -1.05
CA LEU A 136 20.16 32.66 -0.88
C LEU A 136 20.84 34.03 -0.69
N SER A 137 20.26 35.10 -1.23
CA SER A 137 20.70 36.47 -0.95
C SER A 137 20.50 36.84 0.51
N ASP A 138 21.27 37.80 1.03
CA ASP A 138 21.13 38.25 2.42
C ASP A 138 19.72 38.78 2.73
N ALA A 139 19.06 39.40 1.74
CA ALA A 139 17.67 39.84 1.87
C ALA A 139 16.70 38.66 2.03
N GLN A 140 16.88 37.57 1.28
CA GLN A 140 16.08 36.36 1.41
C GLN A 140 16.38 35.62 2.71
N LYS A 141 17.66 35.55 3.11
CA LYS A 141 18.07 34.96 4.39
C LYS A 141 17.42 35.70 5.56
N ASN A 142 17.52 37.03 5.57
CA ASN A 142 16.91 37.89 6.59
C ASN A 142 15.38 37.80 6.62
N ALA A 143 14.73 37.56 5.48
CA ALA A 143 13.29 37.35 5.42
C ALA A 143 12.84 36.00 6.00
N MET A 144 13.73 35.02 6.10
CA MET A 144 13.47 33.66 6.55
C MET A 144 14.07 33.34 7.93
N THR A 145 14.74 34.30 8.58
CA THR A 145 15.28 34.17 9.94
C THR A 145 14.52 35.04 10.95
N GLN A 146 14.69 34.74 12.25
CA GLN A 146 14.11 35.56 13.32
C GLN A 146 14.59 37.02 13.23
N SER A 147 13.68 37.98 13.46
CA SER A 147 14.01 39.40 13.68
C SER A 147 13.99 39.70 15.19
N PRO A 148 15.16 40.01 15.79
CA PRO A 148 15.25 40.37 17.20
C PRO A 148 14.47 41.64 17.55
N GLU A 149 14.31 42.59 16.62
CA GLU A 149 13.53 43.82 16.86
C GLU A 149 12.06 43.50 17.15
N LEU A 150 11.50 42.52 16.43
CA LEU A 150 10.10 42.11 16.59
C LEU A 150 9.82 41.31 17.88
N ALA A 151 10.84 40.65 18.45
CA ALA A 151 10.70 39.91 19.70
C ALA A 151 10.34 40.82 20.89
N SER A 152 10.75 42.09 20.86
CA SER A 152 10.44 43.09 21.89
C SER A 152 8.94 43.43 21.98
N HIS A 153 8.17 43.16 20.91
CA HIS A 153 6.72 43.36 20.88
C HIS A 153 5.93 42.25 21.59
N PHE A 154 6.59 41.19 22.08
CA PHE A 154 5.95 40.08 22.80
C PHE A 154 6.59 39.86 24.20
N PRO A 155 6.50 40.83 25.14
CA PRO A 155 7.19 40.79 26.42
C PRO A 155 6.62 39.76 27.42
N GLU A 156 5.42 39.23 27.18
CA GLU A 156 4.74 38.29 28.09
C GLU A 156 5.20 36.83 27.95
N ILE A 157 6.21 36.56 27.13
CA ILE A 157 6.73 35.20 26.90
C ILE A 157 7.56 34.76 28.10
N LEU A 158 7.23 33.59 28.65
CA LEU A 158 7.87 33.01 29.83
C LEU A 158 8.73 31.81 29.44
N ASP A 159 9.92 31.66 30.04
CA ASP A 159 10.75 30.46 29.88
C ASP A 159 10.34 29.38 30.90
N ILE A 160 10.30 28.12 30.48
CA ILE A 160 10.08 26.94 31.33
C ILE A 160 11.44 26.29 31.58
N LYS A 161 11.97 26.47 32.78
CA LYS A 161 13.34 26.11 33.09
C LYS A 161 13.45 24.84 33.93
N GLN A 162 12.44 24.53 34.74
CA GLN A 162 12.54 23.56 35.84
C GLN A 162 11.47 22.45 35.79
N SER A 163 10.27 22.71 35.28
CA SER A 163 9.19 21.71 35.24
C SER A 163 9.27 20.79 34.01
N PRO A 164 9.43 19.45 34.15
CA PRO A 164 9.24 18.52 33.05
C PRO A 164 7.80 18.56 32.53
N THR A 165 7.66 18.47 31.21
CA THR A 165 6.35 18.49 30.55
C THR A 165 6.09 17.17 29.84
N ILE A 166 5.01 16.49 30.22
CA ILE A 166 4.57 15.21 29.68
C ILE A 166 3.28 15.42 28.89
N LEU A 167 3.35 15.16 27.59
CA LEU A 167 2.23 15.27 26.67
C LEU A 167 1.79 13.87 26.22
N ILE A 168 0.50 13.56 26.38
CA ILE A 168 -0.05 12.23 26.13
C ILE A 168 -1.09 12.33 25.02
N CYS A 169 -0.92 11.57 23.94
CA CYS A 169 -1.85 11.58 22.80
C CYS A 169 -3.22 11.03 23.22
N GLY A 170 -4.29 11.82 23.04
CA GLY A 170 -5.65 11.50 23.55
C GLY A 170 -6.79 11.50 22.56
N HIS A 171 -6.57 11.79 21.27
CA HIS A 171 -7.68 11.91 20.33
C HIS A 171 -8.23 10.55 19.87
N GLY A 172 -9.44 10.23 20.32
CA GLY A 172 -10.16 9.00 19.98
C GLY A 172 -10.71 8.95 18.55
N GLY A 173 -10.98 10.10 17.91
CA GLY A 173 -11.51 10.17 16.55
C GLY A 173 -10.50 9.75 15.47
N ARG A 174 -9.20 9.97 15.71
CA ARG A 174 -8.10 9.57 14.81
C ARG A 174 -7.49 8.22 15.14
N ASP A 175 -7.40 7.87 16.43
CA ASP A 175 -7.03 6.52 16.87
C ASP A 175 -7.71 6.24 18.22
N MET A 176 -8.72 5.37 18.19
CA MET A 176 -9.49 4.98 19.37
C MET A 176 -8.62 4.44 20.50
N ARG A 177 -7.45 3.84 20.19
CA ARG A 177 -6.50 3.33 21.21
C ARG A 177 -5.83 4.45 21.99
N CYS A 178 -5.58 5.62 21.37
CA CYS A 178 -5.00 6.78 22.05
C CYS A 178 -6.01 7.39 23.03
N GLY A 179 -7.27 7.54 22.63
CA GLY A 179 -8.34 7.99 23.54
C GLY A 179 -8.54 7.06 24.74
N ILE A 180 -8.36 5.76 24.55
CA ILE A 180 -8.41 4.76 25.62
C ILE A 180 -7.19 4.83 26.55
N MET A 181 -5.99 4.93 25.99
CA MET A 181 -4.73 4.87 26.77
C MET A 181 -4.43 6.17 27.52
N GLN A 182 -4.84 7.32 26.99
CA GLN A 182 -4.51 8.63 27.53
C GLN A 182 -4.88 8.81 29.02
N PRO A 183 -6.13 8.57 29.47
CA PRO A 183 -6.48 8.81 30.86
C PRO A 183 -5.76 7.84 31.81
N VAL A 184 -5.50 6.61 31.36
CA VAL A 184 -4.79 5.60 32.16
C VAL A 184 -3.32 5.96 32.33
N LEU A 185 -2.67 6.42 31.26
CA LEU A 185 -1.29 6.90 31.32
C LEU A 185 -1.18 8.18 32.14
N GLN A 186 -2.11 9.13 31.96
CA GLN A 186 -2.13 10.37 32.74
C GLN A 186 -2.21 10.08 34.24
N ALA A 187 -3.19 9.28 34.67
CA ALA A 187 -3.35 8.92 36.08
C ALA A 187 -2.10 8.22 36.64
N GLU A 188 -1.47 7.35 35.86
CA GLU A 188 -0.28 6.64 36.30
C GLU A 188 0.97 7.55 36.38
N PHE A 189 1.14 8.49 35.44
CA PHE A 189 2.21 9.50 35.51
C PHE A 189 2.02 10.40 36.72
N GLU A 190 0.80 10.88 36.96
CA GLU A 190 0.43 11.67 38.13
C GLU A 190 0.79 10.90 39.42
N ARG A 191 0.32 9.65 39.53
CA ARG A 191 0.58 8.78 40.69
C ARG A 191 2.07 8.55 40.95
N VAL A 192 2.86 8.27 39.92
CA VAL A 192 4.31 8.00 40.07
C VAL A 192 5.07 9.27 40.44
N LEU A 193 4.77 10.40 39.80
CA LEU A 193 5.46 11.68 40.06
C LEU A 193 5.12 12.23 41.45
N GLN A 194 3.86 12.13 41.90
CA GLN A 194 3.46 12.51 43.25
C GLN A 194 4.19 11.69 44.32
N ARG A 195 4.34 10.36 44.13
CA ARG A 195 5.16 9.51 45.03
C ARG A 195 6.62 9.92 45.08
N LYS A 196 7.13 10.59 44.04
CA LYS A 196 8.50 11.10 43.95
C LYS A 196 8.62 12.57 44.40
N GLY A 197 7.56 13.16 44.96
CA GLY A 197 7.58 14.50 45.54
C GLY A 197 7.27 15.64 44.57
N PHE A 198 6.78 15.33 43.36
CA PHE A 198 6.32 16.35 42.41
C PHE A 198 4.86 16.70 42.66
N THR A 199 4.55 18.00 42.64
CA THR A 199 3.18 18.48 42.43
C THR A 199 2.83 18.37 40.94
N THR A 200 1.57 18.11 40.61
CA THR A 200 1.11 17.99 39.22
C THR A 200 -0.10 18.89 38.98
N THR A 201 -0.40 19.16 37.70
CA THR A 201 -1.48 20.05 37.24
C THR A 201 -2.90 19.65 37.68
N GLY A 202 -3.07 18.54 38.41
CA GLY A 202 -4.35 18.05 38.95
C GLY A 202 -4.63 18.37 40.44
N ASP A 203 -3.73 19.04 41.17
CA ASP A 203 -4.01 19.48 42.53
C ASP A 203 -4.98 20.69 42.51
N GLU A 204 -6.11 20.57 43.21
CA GLU A 204 -7.31 21.44 43.15
C GLU A 204 -7.11 22.94 43.43
N ASN A 205 -5.87 23.40 43.68
CA ASN A 205 -5.54 24.79 43.99
C ASN A 205 -4.57 25.48 42.99
N ASN A 206 -4.13 24.84 41.90
CA ASN A 206 -3.22 25.49 40.96
C ASN A 206 -3.45 25.06 39.50
N THR A 207 -4.21 25.87 38.76
CA THR A 207 -4.74 25.50 37.44
C THR A 207 -3.95 26.05 36.26
N SER A 208 -2.88 26.83 36.45
CA SER A 208 -2.02 27.36 35.38
C SER A 208 -0.70 26.59 35.30
N ALA A 209 -0.08 26.47 34.12
CA ALA A 209 1.25 25.86 34.00
C ALA A 209 2.26 26.62 34.86
N VAL A 210 2.89 25.92 35.79
CA VAL A 210 3.86 26.50 36.73
C VAL A 210 5.23 25.95 36.43
N ASP A 211 6.21 26.83 36.25
CA ASP A 211 7.61 26.43 36.26
C ASP A 211 8.08 26.36 37.72
N GLY A 212 8.59 25.21 38.14
CA GLY A 212 9.02 25.01 39.51
C GLY A 212 9.84 23.73 39.68
N PRO A 213 10.75 23.69 40.67
CA PRO A 213 11.74 22.62 40.79
C PRO A 213 11.13 21.26 41.22
N ASN A 214 9.93 21.29 41.80
CA ASN A 214 9.18 20.11 42.26
C ASN A 214 7.79 20.06 41.61
N HIS A 215 7.66 20.50 40.36
CA HIS A 215 6.40 20.52 39.62
C HIS A 215 6.54 19.82 38.26
N ALA A 216 5.53 19.07 37.84
CA ALA A 216 5.50 18.41 36.53
C ALA A 216 4.20 18.76 35.79
N ASN A 217 4.35 19.25 34.55
CA ASN A 217 3.23 19.59 33.68
C ASN A 217 2.76 18.33 32.96
N ILE A 218 1.52 17.91 33.15
CA ILE A 218 0.96 16.73 32.46
C ILE A 218 -0.31 17.18 31.72
N ALA A 219 -0.38 16.89 30.41
CA ALA A 219 -1.54 17.24 29.59
C ALA A 219 -1.85 16.20 28.50
N ALA A 220 -3.14 16.10 28.16
CA ALA A 220 -3.60 15.43 26.96
C ALA A 220 -3.39 16.35 25.75
N ILE A 221 -2.99 15.77 24.62
CA ILE A 221 -2.87 16.50 23.36
C ILE A 221 -3.56 15.79 22.21
N SER A 222 -3.99 16.56 21.22
CA SER A 222 -4.79 16.08 20.10
C SER A 222 -4.08 14.94 19.36
N HIS A 223 -2.81 15.11 18.97
CA HIS A 223 -2.11 14.06 18.25
C HIS A 223 -0.59 14.16 18.39
N VAL A 224 0.08 13.00 18.37
CA VAL A 224 1.55 12.89 18.39
C VAL A 224 2.01 11.75 17.49
N GLY A 225 2.69 12.10 16.38
CA GLY A 225 3.31 11.15 15.46
C GLY A 225 2.30 10.27 14.71
N GLY A 226 2.75 9.46 13.75
CA GLY A 226 1.83 8.65 12.93
C GLY A 226 1.05 7.58 13.71
N HIS A 227 -0.10 7.14 13.19
CA HIS A 227 -1.05 6.17 13.76
C HIS A 227 -0.49 4.73 13.99
N LYS A 228 0.83 4.55 13.90
CA LYS A 228 1.53 3.26 13.98
C LYS A 228 1.61 2.70 15.41
N TYR A 229 1.43 3.51 16.45
CA TYR A 229 1.58 3.12 17.86
C TYR A 229 0.44 3.64 18.73
N ALA A 230 -0.04 2.84 19.69
CA ALA A 230 -0.90 3.29 20.79
C ALA A 230 -0.05 3.73 22.00
N GLY A 231 -0.59 4.59 22.88
CA GLY A 231 0.13 5.08 24.06
C GLY A 231 1.35 5.93 23.71
N ASN A 232 1.16 6.93 22.83
CA ASN A 232 2.22 7.89 22.49
C ASN A 232 2.35 8.95 23.59
N VAL A 233 3.58 9.16 24.06
CA VAL A 233 3.94 10.11 25.11
C VAL A 233 5.16 10.90 24.65
N ILE A 234 5.12 12.23 24.74
CA ILE A 234 6.32 13.07 24.64
C ILE A 234 6.67 13.59 26.02
N ILE A 235 7.94 13.49 26.40
CA ILE A 235 8.49 14.06 27.63
C ILE A 235 9.52 15.12 27.26
N TYR A 236 9.21 16.38 27.52
CA TYR A 236 10.15 17.48 27.41
C TYR A 236 10.87 17.70 28.74
N ILE A 237 12.19 17.60 28.71
CA ILE A 237 13.07 17.80 29.87
C ILE A 237 13.62 19.22 29.82
N PRO A 238 13.29 20.09 30.78
CA PRO A 238 13.64 21.49 30.71
C PRO A 238 15.13 21.71 30.98
N PRO A 239 15.68 22.87 30.56
CA PRO A 239 17.13 23.09 30.56
C PRO A 239 17.81 23.00 31.93
N GLU A 240 17.12 23.30 33.02
CA GLU A 240 17.69 23.33 34.38
C GLU A 240 17.37 22.09 35.22
N LEU A 241 16.70 21.07 34.65
CA LEU A 241 16.40 19.83 35.39
C LEU A 241 17.69 19.06 35.71
N LYS A 242 17.93 18.80 37.00
CA LYS A 242 19.08 18.04 37.49
C LYS A 242 18.76 16.55 37.60
N ALA A 243 19.68 15.71 37.17
CA ALA A 243 19.54 14.26 37.32
C ALA A 243 20.04 13.79 38.70
N THR A 244 19.39 12.78 39.27
CA THR A 244 19.81 12.10 40.50
C THR A 244 20.72 10.91 40.14
N SER A 245 22.03 11.03 40.36
CA SER A 245 22.96 9.93 40.05
C SER A 245 22.79 8.76 41.02
N SER A 246 22.83 7.52 40.53
CA SER A 246 22.95 6.30 41.34
C SER A 246 24.36 6.02 41.88
N SER A 247 25.32 6.95 41.70
CA SER A 247 26.68 6.80 42.26
C SER A 247 26.76 7.39 43.67
N SER A 248 27.42 6.65 44.57
CA SER A 248 27.70 6.96 45.97
C SER A 248 28.55 8.22 46.24
N SER A 249 28.60 9.19 45.32
CA SER A 249 29.44 10.39 45.38
C SER A 249 28.68 11.73 45.47
N GLY A 250 27.34 11.72 45.50
CA GLY A 250 26.54 12.90 45.90
C GLY A 250 26.64 14.15 45.01
N LYS A 251 27.21 14.07 43.80
CA LYS A 251 27.26 15.21 42.86
C LYS A 251 26.01 15.25 41.98
N THR A 252 25.20 16.29 42.13
CA THR A 252 24.09 16.61 41.21
C THR A 252 24.63 17.25 39.93
N THR A 253 24.40 16.63 38.78
CA THR A 253 24.74 17.17 37.45
C THR A 253 23.47 17.44 36.63
N VAL A 254 23.51 18.44 35.74
CA VAL A 254 22.41 18.74 34.80
C VAL A 254 22.10 17.48 33.98
N SER A 255 20.81 17.17 33.80
CA SER A 255 20.38 15.99 33.04
C SER A 255 20.98 16.03 31.62
N PRO A 256 21.54 14.93 31.11
CA PRO A 256 22.01 14.87 29.73
C PRO A 256 20.88 14.97 28.68
N LEU A 257 19.63 14.85 29.13
CA LEU A 257 18.42 15.10 28.33
C LEU A 257 17.87 16.52 28.48
N ALA A 258 18.50 17.38 29.30
CA ALA A 258 18.07 18.77 29.46
C ALA A 258 18.00 19.51 28.12
N GLY A 259 16.90 20.24 27.91
CA GLY A 259 16.62 20.95 26.67
C GLY A 259 16.09 20.07 25.53
N LYS A 260 15.68 18.82 25.78
CA LYS A 260 15.25 17.87 24.74
C LYS A 260 13.84 17.32 24.99
N GLY A 261 13.16 16.98 23.91
CA GLY A 261 11.90 16.23 23.93
C GLY A 261 12.12 14.77 23.55
N ILE A 262 11.56 13.84 24.32
CA ILE A 262 11.70 12.39 24.13
C ILE A 262 10.34 11.82 23.75
N TRP A 263 10.23 11.26 22.56
CA TRP A 263 9.00 10.61 22.10
C TRP A 263 9.06 9.11 22.37
N TYR A 264 8.11 8.64 23.17
CA TYR A 264 7.86 7.25 23.46
C TYR A 264 6.55 6.77 22.80
N GLY A 265 6.52 5.52 22.34
CA GLY A 265 5.32 4.88 21.79
C GLY A 265 5.19 3.44 22.27
N ARG A 266 3.96 2.92 22.30
CA ARG A 266 3.59 1.66 23.00
C ARG A 266 3.79 1.76 24.51
N VAL A 267 3.59 2.95 25.09
CA VAL A 267 3.65 3.11 26.54
C VAL A 267 2.38 2.51 27.12
N GLU A 268 2.56 1.66 28.13
CA GLU A 268 1.48 1.11 28.94
C GLU A 268 1.75 1.56 30.38
N PRO A 269 0.75 1.57 31.26
CA PRO A 269 0.93 2.08 32.61
C PRO A 269 2.05 1.40 33.39
N ARG A 270 2.23 0.08 33.23
CA ARG A 270 3.35 -0.67 33.83
C ARG A 270 4.74 -0.17 33.42
N HIS A 271 4.84 0.57 32.32
CA HIS A 271 6.09 1.16 31.84
C HIS A 271 6.35 2.56 32.42
N VAL A 272 5.33 3.23 32.98
CA VAL A 272 5.41 4.63 33.42
C VAL A 272 6.44 4.83 34.52
N GLU A 273 6.46 3.94 35.52
CA GLU A 273 7.43 4.04 36.62
C GLU A 273 8.88 3.96 36.12
N GLY A 274 9.17 3.03 35.21
CA GLY A 274 10.49 2.92 34.58
C GLY A 274 10.84 4.12 33.70
N ILE A 275 9.86 4.65 32.95
CA ILE A 275 10.06 5.83 32.10
C ILE A 275 10.34 7.08 32.95
N VAL A 276 9.61 7.30 34.04
CA VAL A 276 9.83 8.42 34.96
C VAL A 276 11.22 8.31 35.59
N GLU A 277 11.55 7.13 36.12
CA GLU A 277 12.84 6.89 36.79
C GLU A 277 14.03 7.08 35.82
N GLU A 278 13.99 6.45 34.66
CA GLU A 278 15.09 6.55 33.69
C GLU A 278 15.13 7.92 33.02
N THR A 279 14.01 8.45 32.52
CA THR A 279 14.01 9.65 31.67
C THR A 279 14.07 10.94 32.46
N ILE A 280 13.26 11.08 33.51
CA ILE A 280 13.13 12.33 34.26
C ILE A 280 14.21 12.42 35.33
N PHE A 281 14.43 11.35 36.09
CA PHE A 281 15.37 11.37 37.21
C PHE A 281 16.80 11.04 36.81
N LYS A 282 17.02 10.02 35.99
CA LYS A 282 18.40 9.62 35.59
C LYS A 282 18.89 10.29 34.32
N GLY A 283 17.99 10.84 33.49
CA GLY A 283 18.34 11.43 32.20
C GLY A 283 18.73 10.39 31.14
N ASN A 284 18.17 9.19 31.21
CA ASN A 284 18.38 8.10 30.26
C ASN A 284 17.16 7.92 29.36
N VAL A 285 17.37 7.44 28.14
CA VAL A 285 16.26 7.08 27.23
C VAL A 285 15.92 5.61 27.40
N VAL A 286 14.63 5.29 27.53
CA VAL A 286 14.14 3.90 27.54
C VAL A 286 14.03 3.40 26.09
N GLU A 287 15.05 2.68 25.64
CA GLU A 287 15.23 2.30 24.22
C GLU A 287 14.04 1.55 23.60
N ASP A 288 13.42 0.63 24.35
CA ASP A 288 12.31 -0.21 23.87
C ASP A 288 11.08 0.61 23.47
N HIS A 289 10.86 1.74 24.16
CA HIS A 289 9.75 2.64 23.91
C HIS A 289 10.13 3.82 23.02
N PHE A 290 11.41 4.15 22.86
CA PHE A 290 11.86 5.35 22.14
C PHE A 290 11.50 5.33 20.65
N ARG A 291 10.91 6.43 20.17
CA ARG A 291 10.43 6.61 18.78
C ARG A 291 11.04 7.83 18.09
N GLY A 292 11.57 8.79 18.85
CA GLY A 292 12.25 9.95 18.29
C GLY A 292 12.58 11.00 19.34
N GLY A 293 13.37 12.01 18.96
CA GLY A 293 13.80 13.07 19.86
C GLY A 293 13.75 14.46 19.20
N ILE A 294 13.21 15.42 19.94
CA ILE A 294 13.05 16.84 19.55
C ILE A 294 14.22 17.61 20.17
N GLY A 295 14.93 18.40 19.36
CA GLY A 295 16.18 19.05 19.78
C GLY A 295 17.35 18.06 19.98
N MET A 296 17.28 16.88 19.36
CA MET A 296 18.30 15.83 19.45
C MET A 296 18.94 15.56 18.08
N ASP A 297 20.24 15.84 17.94
CA ASP A 297 21.09 15.44 16.79
C ASP A 297 21.48 13.95 16.84
N VAL A 298 20.51 13.07 17.09
CA VAL A 298 20.81 11.69 17.45
C VAL A 298 19.99 10.74 16.59
N ASN A 299 20.69 10.04 15.69
CA ASN A 299 20.21 8.80 15.10
C ASN A 299 20.27 7.69 16.16
N ARG A 300 19.38 6.71 16.07
CA ARG A 300 19.24 5.60 17.05
C ARG A 300 20.58 4.89 17.38
N THR A 301 21.54 4.96 16.47
CA THR A 301 22.88 4.38 16.54
C THR A 301 23.90 5.18 17.37
N THR A 302 23.71 6.48 17.61
CA THR A 302 24.64 7.30 18.42
C THR A 302 24.33 7.29 19.93
N LEU A 303 23.16 6.81 20.36
CA LEU A 303 22.79 6.70 21.78
C LEU A 303 23.63 5.65 22.54
N ARG A 304 24.02 4.54 21.89
CA ARG A 304 24.88 3.50 22.47
C ARG A 304 26.31 3.95 22.80
N ALA A 305 26.81 5.01 22.16
CA ALA A 305 28.20 5.45 22.29
C ALA A 305 28.41 6.52 23.37
N ARG A 306 27.37 7.26 23.80
CA ARG A 306 27.48 8.38 24.75
C ARG A 306 27.02 8.06 26.18
N PHE A 307 26.20 7.04 26.37
CA PHE A 307 25.68 6.63 27.68
C PHE A 307 25.99 5.15 27.86
N GLY A 308 27.06 4.87 28.61
CA GLY A 308 27.63 3.52 28.75
C GLY A 308 26.67 2.48 29.36
N PRO A 309 27.10 1.20 29.39
CA PRO A 309 26.26 0.08 29.76
C PRO A 309 26.14 0.00 31.28
N SER A 310 25.18 0.70 31.84
CA SER A 310 24.77 0.44 33.22
C SER A 310 23.27 0.57 33.33
N TYR A 311 22.54 -0.49 32.97
CA TYR A 311 21.31 -0.84 33.69
C TYR A 311 20.97 -2.33 33.62
N THR A 312 20.69 -2.87 34.82
CA THR A 312 20.21 -4.21 35.17
C THR A 312 18.69 -4.28 34.92
N PRO A 313 18.14 -5.39 34.40
CA PRO A 313 16.70 -5.52 34.17
C PRO A 313 15.92 -5.44 35.51
N PHE A 314 14.93 -4.55 35.58
CA PHE A 314 14.05 -4.41 36.74
C PHE A 314 13.19 -5.67 36.93
N ARG A 315 13.40 -6.34 38.08
CA ARG A 315 12.49 -7.34 38.67
C ARG A 315 11.51 -6.61 39.59
N ILE A 316 10.22 -6.88 39.46
CA ILE A 316 9.22 -6.50 40.48
C ILE A 316 9.42 -7.43 41.66
N THR A 317 9.84 -6.89 42.80
CA THR A 317 9.96 -7.59 44.08
C THR A 317 8.60 -7.58 44.77
N LEU A 318 7.91 -8.73 44.79
CA LEU A 318 6.82 -8.96 45.73
C LEU A 318 7.43 -9.19 47.13
N LEU A 319 6.90 -8.52 48.15
CA LEU A 319 7.30 -8.70 49.54
C LEU A 319 7.06 -10.16 49.98
N PRO A 320 7.95 -10.75 50.79
CA PRO A 320 7.81 -12.14 51.23
C PRO A 320 6.72 -12.25 52.31
N SER A 321 5.68 -13.01 52.04
CA SER A 321 4.82 -13.59 53.09
C SER A 321 5.58 -14.76 53.71
N ASN A 322 6.00 -14.60 54.96
CA ASN A 322 6.50 -15.69 55.80
C ASN A 322 5.35 -16.63 56.16
N GLU A 323 5.14 -17.66 55.35
CA GLU A 323 4.69 -19.00 55.78
C GLU A 323 4.81 -19.95 54.57
N PRO A 324 5.37 -21.16 54.74
CA PRO A 324 5.62 -22.05 53.60
C PRO A 324 4.34 -22.80 53.23
N PRO A 325 3.86 -22.73 51.97
CA PRO A 325 2.94 -23.74 51.48
C PRO A 325 3.77 -24.91 50.96
N THR A 326 3.64 -26.04 51.64
CA THR A 326 4.07 -27.37 51.20
C THR A 326 3.50 -27.63 49.80
N ARG A 327 4.31 -27.49 48.74
CA ARG A 327 3.96 -28.00 47.41
C ARG A 327 4.44 -29.44 47.29
N LEU A 328 3.47 -30.35 47.18
CA LEU A 328 3.66 -31.70 46.68
C LEU A 328 4.30 -31.62 45.29
N ALA A 329 5.44 -32.27 45.12
CA ALA A 329 6.11 -32.41 43.85
C ALA A 329 5.29 -33.33 42.94
N SER A 330 4.75 -32.80 41.83
CA SER A 330 4.41 -33.59 40.66
C SER A 330 5.59 -33.56 39.68
N THR A 331 5.96 -34.73 39.20
CA THR A 331 7.05 -34.99 38.26
C THR A 331 6.76 -34.33 36.90
N VAL A 332 7.50 -33.29 36.53
CA VAL A 332 7.38 -32.63 35.21
C VAL A 332 8.21 -33.40 34.17
N HIS A 333 7.55 -33.98 33.17
CA HIS A 333 8.21 -34.44 31.95
C HIS A 333 8.65 -33.23 31.12
N ASN A 334 9.95 -33.07 30.86
CA ASN A 334 10.43 -32.07 29.91
C ASN A 334 10.22 -32.59 28.47
N PRO A 335 9.54 -31.82 27.59
CA PRO A 335 9.38 -32.23 26.19
C PRO A 335 10.74 -32.25 25.47
N PRO A 336 10.87 -33.04 24.39
CA PRO A 336 12.07 -33.03 23.56
C PRO A 336 12.34 -31.64 22.97
N GLU A 337 13.61 -31.36 22.69
CA GLU A 337 14.05 -30.08 22.10
C GLU A 337 13.44 -29.88 20.71
N LEU A 338 12.82 -28.71 20.47
CA LEU A 338 12.22 -28.36 19.18
C LEU A 338 13.31 -28.05 18.15
N ASN A 339 13.38 -28.87 17.08
CA ASN A 339 14.28 -28.63 15.94
C ASN A 339 13.49 -28.47 14.63
N LEU A 340 13.10 -27.22 14.35
CA LEU A 340 12.28 -26.86 13.19
C LEU A 340 12.91 -27.29 11.85
N ARG A 341 14.23 -27.14 11.71
CA ARG A 341 14.95 -27.51 10.48
C ARG A 341 14.94 -29.02 10.21
N ALA A 342 15.02 -29.83 11.26
CA ALA A 342 14.92 -31.27 11.12
C ALA A 342 13.50 -31.70 10.74
N ILE A 343 12.49 -31.05 11.32
CA ILE A 343 11.07 -31.26 11.01
C ILE A 343 10.79 -30.91 9.54
N ASP A 344 11.23 -29.74 9.08
CA ASP A 344 11.06 -29.32 7.68
C ASP A 344 11.63 -30.35 6.71
N LYS A 345 12.87 -30.80 6.93
CA LYS A 345 13.53 -31.83 6.09
C LYS A 345 12.77 -33.15 6.08
N LYS A 346 12.29 -33.61 7.24
CA LYS A 346 11.49 -34.85 7.37
C LYS A 346 10.23 -34.76 6.50
N TRP A 347 9.48 -33.67 6.62
CA TRP A 347 8.19 -33.53 5.93
C TRP A 347 8.33 -33.25 4.44
N GLN A 348 9.31 -32.43 4.04
CA GLN A 348 9.63 -32.23 2.63
C GLN A 348 9.98 -33.55 1.94
N ALA A 349 10.77 -34.41 2.58
CA ALA A 349 11.09 -35.73 2.05
C ALA A 349 9.84 -36.64 1.96
N LYS A 350 8.99 -36.67 2.99
CA LYS A 350 7.73 -37.43 2.99
C LYS A 350 6.78 -36.99 1.86
N TRP A 351 6.59 -35.68 1.67
CA TRP A 351 5.72 -35.17 0.61
C TRP A 351 6.28 -35.46 -0.78
N THR A 352 7.59 -35.29 -0.98
CA THR A 352 8.25 -35.63 -2.25
C THR A 352 8.09 -37.12 -2.59
N GLN A 353 8.23 -38.01 -1.59
CA GLN A 353 8.03 -39.44 -1.78
C GLN A 353 6.58 -39.77 -2.15
N ALA A 354 5.61 -39.15 -1.47
CA ALA A 354 4.18 -39.34 -1.76
C ALA A 354 3.81 -38.83 -3.17
N GLU A 355 4.35 -37.68 -3.59
CA GLU A 355 4.21 -37.17 -4.96
C GLU A 355 4.79 -38.16 -5.99
N THR A 356 6.00 -38.67 -5.74
CA THR A 356 6.67 -39.62 -6.64
C THR A 356 5.87 -40.93 -6.78
N GLN A 357 5.32 -41.45 -5.68
CA GLN A 357 4.47 -42.64 -5.68
C GLN A 357 3.19 -42.40 -6.48
N ASN A 358 2.51 -41.27 -6.27
CA ASN A 358 1.31 -40.91 -7.03
C ASN A 358 1.59 -40.82 -8.54
N VAL A 359 2.72 -40.22 -8.94
CA VAL A 359 3.12 -40.12 -10.35
C VAL A 359 3.42 -41.50 -10.94
N GLN A 360 4.09 -42.38 -10.20
CA GLN A 360 4.37 -43.75 -10.64
C GLN A 360 3.11 -44.60 -10.82
N GLU A 361 2.13 -44.47 -9.90
CA GLU A 361 0.83 -45.15 -10.00
C GLU A 361 0.03 -44.67 -11.23
N MET A 362 0.04 -43.35 -11.50
CA MET A 362 -0.55 -42.77 -12.71
C MET A 362 0.16 -43.26 -14.00
N SER A 363 1.48 -43.39 -13.97
CA SER A 363 2.31 -43.85 -15.09
C SER A 363 2.14 -45.35 -15.38
N ALA A 364 1.78 -46.15 -14.37
CA ALA A 364 1.53 -47.58 -14.46
C ALA A 364 0.14 -47.94 -15.01
N GLY A 365 -0.64 -46.96 -15.49
CA GLY A 365 -1.99 -47.18 -16.03
C GLY A 365 -3.06 -47.43 -14.96
N VAL A 366 -2.72 -47.29 -13.68
CA VAL A 366 -3.65 -47.46 -12.55
C VAL A 366 -4.18 -46.09 -12.14
N GLY A 367 -5.08 -45.54 -12.97
CA GLY A 367 -5.85 -44.34 -12.66
C GLY A 367 -5.25 -43.04 -13.18
N SER A 368 -5.75 -42.57 -14.33
CA SER A 368 -5.71 -41.15 -14.64
C SER A 368 -6.58 -40.39 -13.62
N ARG A 369 -6.05 -39.31 -13.03
CA ARG A 369 -6.81 -38.36 -12.19
C ARG A 369 -8.09 -37.86 -12.89
N ASP A 370 -8.09 -37.87 -14.22
CA ASP A 370 -9.20 -37.37 -15.04
C ASP A 370 -10.07 -38.48 -15.68
N ALA A 371 -9.65 -39.75 -15.70
CA ALA A 371 -10.40 -40.81 -16.40
C ALA A 371 -11.17 -41.80 -15.51
N ASN A 372 -10.86 -41.90 -14.21
CA ASN A 372 -11.48 -42.91 -13.33
C ASN A 372 -12.45 -42.36 -12.27
N ASN A 373 -12.84 -41.08 -12.35
CA ASN A 373 -13.76 -40.46 -11.41
C ASN A 373 -15.07 -39.98 -12.07
N ASN A 374 -15.61 -40.77 -12.99
CA ASN A 374 -16.96 -40.58 -13.53
C ASN A 374 -18.09 -40.84 -12.51
N ASN A 375 -17.78 -41.09 -11.23
CA ASN A 375 -18.74 -41.26 -10.15
C ASN A 375 -18.40 -40.41 -8.89
N ASN A 376 -18.17 -39.09 -9.05
CA ASN A 376 -18.47 -38.00 -8.09
C ASN A 376 -17.67 -36.69 -8.38
N ASN A 377 -17.83 -36.10 -9.56
CA ASN A 377 -17.16 -34.84 -9.95
C ASN A 377 -17.83 -33.57 -9.37
N ASN A 378 -18.32 -33.63 -8.12
CA ASN A 378 -19.12 -32.56 -7.50
C ASN A 378 -18.32 -31.61 -6.58
N ARG A 379 -16.97 -31.69 -6.56
CA ARG A 379 -16.15 -30.81 -5.72
C ARG A 379 -16.00 -29.43 -6.37
N PRO A 380 -16.09 -28.33 -5.60
CA PRO A 380 -15.84 -26.99 -6.13
C PRO A 380 -14.37 -26.88 -6.56
N LYS A 381 -14.12 -26.26 -7.73
CA LYS A 381 -12.76 -26.02 -8.23
C LYS A 381 -12.24 -24.68 -7.73
N SER A 382 -10.95 -24.60 -7.44
CA SER A 382 -10.27 -23.34 -7.13
C SER A 382 -8.94 -23.24 -7.86
N TYR A 383 -8.80 -22.21 -8.68
CA TYR A 383 -7.57 -21.90 -9.39
C TYR A 383 -6.85 -20.73 -8.73
N ILE A 384 -5.76 -21.04 -8.02
CA ILE A 384 -4.96 -20.07 -7.27
C ILE A 384 -3.60 -19.98 -7.96
N LEU A 385 -3.24 -18.78 -8.40
CA LEU A 385 -2.05 -18.59 -9.20
C LEU A 385 -1.26 -17.38 -8.72
N SER A 386 0.05 -17.57 -8.54
CA SER A 386 1.01 -16.48 -8.39
C SER A 386 1.61 -16.09 -9.74
N MET A 387 1.98 -14.82 -9.90
CA MET A 387 2.87 -14.39 -10.98
C MET A 387 4.16 -15.24 -10.96
N PHE A 388 4.42 -15.96 -12.06
CA PHE A 388 5.62 -16.78 -12.20
C PHE A 388 6.90 -15.91 -12.29
N PRO A 389 8.06 -16.38 -11.85
CA PRO A 389 9.27 -15.56 -11.80
C PRO A 389 10.04 -15.57 -13.12
N TYR A 390 10.76 -14.48 -13.37
CA TYR A 390 11.85 -14.44 -14.35
C TYR A 390 13.07 -15.22 -13.84
N PRO A 391 13.59 -16.22 -14.58
CA PRO A 391 14.77 -17.01 -14.20
C PRO A 391 16.09 -16.27 -14.46
N SER A 392 16.18 -15.05 -13.94
CA SER A 392 17.33 -14.16 -14.17
C SER A 392 18.47 -14.37 -13.16
N GLY A 393 18.29 -15.21 -12.14
CA GLY A 393 19.26 -15.40 -11.06
C GLY A 393 18.72 -16.30 -9.93
N THR A 394 18.74 -15.79 -8.70
CA THR A 394 18.15 -16.45 -7.52
C THR A 394 16.92 -15.71 -7.03
N LEU A 395 16.07 -16.41 -6.29
CA LEU A 395 14.94 -15.81 -5.58
C LEU A 395 15.42 -14.89 -4.46
N HIS A 396 14.55 -13.98 -4.07
CA HIS A 396 14.72 -13.08 -2.92
C HIS A 396 13.45 -13.08 -2.07
N MET A 397 13.47 -12.46 -0.88
CA MET A 397 12.31 -12.41 0.03
C MET A 397 11.02 -11.88 -0.59
N GLY A 398 11.09 -10.97 -1.57
CA GLY A 398 9.94 -10.55 -2.37
C GLY A 398 9.22 -11.67 -3.12
N HIS A 399 9.96 -12.64 -3.65
CA HIS A 399 9.40 -13.82 -4.30
C HIS A 399 8.78 -14.77 -3.26
N LEU A 400 9.49 -15.02 -2.16
CA LEU A 400 9.00 -15.86 -1.07
C LEU A 400 7.66 -15.35 -0.54
N ARG A 401 7.46 -14.03 -0.43
CA ARG A 401 6.19 -13.45 0.01
C ARG A 401 5.02 -13.82 -0.91
N VAL A 402 5.15 -13.63 -2.23
CA VAL A 402 4.12 -13.99 -3.23
C VAL A 402 3.74 -15.47 -3.09
N TYR A 403 4.75 -16.33 -3.10
CA TYR A 403 4.56 -17.79 -3.16
C TYR A 403 4.08 -18.37 -1.84
N THR A 404 4.44 -17.76 -0.71
CA THR A 404 3.87 -18.13 0.60
C THR A 404 2.39 -17.77 0.65
N ILE A 405 2.00 -16.58 0.17
CA ILE A 405 0.60 -16.15 0.15
C ILE A 405 -0.25 -17.10 -0.71
N SER A 406 0.18 -17.39 -1.95
CA SER A 406 -0.56 -18.29 -2.83
C SER A 406 -0.65 -19.71 -2.28
N ASP A 407 0.43 -20.22 -1.68
CA ASP A 407 0.46 -21.55 -1.05
C ASP A 407 -0.45 -21.65 0.18
N VAL A 408 -0.49 -20.62 1.03
CA VAL A 408 -1.42 -20.56 2.18
C VAL A 408 -2.86 -20.64 1.70
N LEU A 409 -3.24 -19.85 0.70
CA LEU A 409 -4.60 -19.89 0.15
C LEU A 409 -4.88 -21.25 -0.52
N SER A 410 -3.92 -21.81 -1.27
CA SER A 410 -4.02 -23.14 -1.87
C SER A 410 -4.30 -24.23 -0.84
N ARG A 411 -3.57 -24.25 0.27
CA ARG A 411 -3.77 -25.20 1.36
C ARG A 411 -5.10 -24.99 2.07
N PHE A 412 -5.51 -23.75 2.31
CA PHE A 412 -6.81 -23.41 2.89
C PHE A 412 -7.97 -23.96 2.05
N TYR A 413 -8.03 -23.64 0.74
CA TYR A 413 -9.10 -24.13 -0.13
C TYR A 413 -9.09 -25.65 -0.28
N ARG A 414 -7.90 -26.28 -0.30
CA ARG A 414 -7.78 -27.75 -0.34
C ARG A 414 -8.37 -28.40 0.92
N MET A 415 -8.08 -27.86 2.10
CA MET A 415 -8.65 -28.34 3.38
C MET A 415 -10.16 -28.10 3.46
N ARG A 416 -10.71 -27.16 2.68
CA ARG A 416 -12.15 -26.96 2.52
C ARG A 416 -12.82 -27.91 1.51
N GLY A 417 -12.07 -28.85 0.95
CA GLY A 417 -12.58 -29.85 0.01
C GLY A 417 -12.62 -29.38 -1.45
N HIS A 418 -12.00 -28.24 -1.77
CA HIS A 418 -11.89 -27.80 -3.17
C HIS A 418 -10.87 -28.64 -3.94
N ASP A 419 -11.13 -28.83 -5.23
CA ASP A 419 -10.12 -29.28 -6.19
C ASP A 419 -9.26 -28.08 -6.59
N VAL A 420 -8.07 -27.98 -5.98
CA VAL A 420 -7.19 -26.81 -6.09
C VAL A 420 -6.12 -27.02 -7.14
N LEU A 421 -6.10 -26.15 -8.15
CA LEU A 421 -4.98 -25.97 -9.08
C LEU A 421 -4.08 -24.84 -8.57
N HIS A 422 -2.83 -25.18 -8.22
CA HIS A 422 -1.80 -24.24 -7.77
C HIS A 422 -0.48 -24.50 -8.52
N PRO A 423 -0.34 -24.02 -9.76
CA PRO A 423 0.79 -24.31 -10.62
C PRO A 423 1.90 -23.26 -10.47
N ILE A 424 3.05 -23.55 -11.07
CA ILE A 424 4.18 -22.62 -11.19
C ILE A 424 4.93 -22.89 -12.50
N GLY A 425 5.77 -21.96 -12.92
CA GLY A 425 6.54 -22.05 -14.17
C GLY A 425 7.56 -20.91 -14.22
N TRP A 426 8.06 -20.60 -15.41
CA TRP A 426 9.18 -19.70 -15.60
C TRP A 426 8.96 -18.79 -16.81
N ASP A 427 8.98 -17.47 -16.58
CA ASP A 427 8.97 -16.47 -17.65
C ASP A 427 10.39 -16.30 -18.19
N ALA A 428 10.77 -17.19 -19.10
CA ALA A 428 12.15 -17.54 -19.39
C ALA A 428 12.76 -16.83 -20.61
N PHE A 429 11.94 -16.21 -21.45
CA PHE A 429 12.40 -15.36 -22.53
C PHE A 429 12.71 -13.92 -22.09
N GLY A 430 13.32 -13.16 -22.99
CA GLY A 430 13.54 -11.74 -22.85
C GLY A 430 14.92 -11.32 -22.39
N LEU A 431 15.10 -10.01 -22.45
CA LEU A 431 16.34 -9.28 -22.21
C LEU A 431 17.11 -9.59 -20.91
N PRO A 432 16.48 -9.88 -19.74
CA PRO A 432 17.25 -10.10 -18.51
C PRO A 432 18.15 -11.34 -18.57
N ALA A 433 17.64 -12.42 -19.18
CA ALA A 433 18.38 -13.66 -19.34
C ALA A 433 19.48 -13.50 -20.39
N GLU A 434 19.14 -12.88 -21.53
CA GLU A 434 20.07 -12.60 -22.63
C GLU A 434 21.27 -11.77 -22.16
N ASN A 435 21.04 -10.60 -21.55
CA ASN A 435 22.12 -9.71 -21.13
C ASN A 435 23.03 -10.37 -20.07
N ALA A 436 22.44 -11.11 -19.13
CA ALA A 436 23.20 -11.80 -18.09
C ALA A 436 24.08 -12.93 -18.66
N ALA A 437 23.59 -13.62 -19.69
CA ALA A 437 24.31 -14.66 -20.40
C ALA A 437 25.45 -14.08 -21.26
N ILE A 438 25.18 -13.00 -22.01
CA ILE A 438 26.18 -12.28 -22.82
C ILE A 438 27.32 -11.75 -21.94
N GLU A 439 27.02 -11.11 -20.81
CA GLU A 439 28.03 -10.59 -19.86
C GLU A 439 28.99 -11.70 -19.37
N ARG A 440 28.51 -12.95 -19.30
CA ARG A 440 29.25 -14.11 -18.79
C ARG A 440 29.84 -14.98 -19.90
N GLY A 441 29.56 -14.68 -21.16
CA GLY A 441 29.97 -15.51 -22.30
C GLY A 441 29.33 -16.90 -22.30
N ILE A 442 28.11 -17.03 -21.78
CA ILE A 442 27.35 -18.29 -21.71
C ILE A 442 26.15 -18.19 -22.68
N GLU A 443 25.68 -19.30 -23.23
CA GLU A 443 24.46 -19.32 -24.04
C GLU A 443 23.22 -18.93 -23.18
N PRO A 444 22.31 -18.06 -23.66
CA PRO A 444 21.10 -17.69 -22.92
C PRO A 444 20.24 -18.89 -22.49
N ALA A 445 20.15 -19.94 -23.30
CA ALA A 445 19.42 -21.17 -22.99
C ALA A 445 20.00 -21.88 -21.76
N GLU A 446 21.31 -22.12 -21.75
CA GLU A 446 22.02 -22.78 -20.65
C GLU A 446 21.91 -21.97 -19.35
N TRP A 447 22.12 -20.65 -19.44
CA TRP A 447 21.99 -19.74 -18.29
C TRP A 447 20.58 -19.78 -17.68
N THR A 448 19.57 -19.73 -18.54
CA THR A 448 18.16 -19.76 -18.16
C THR A 448 17.80 -21.07 -17.47
N LEU A 449 18.14 -22.21 -18.07
CA LEU A 449 17.86 -23.54 -17.50
C LEU A 449 18.59 -23.75 -16.16
N ALA A 450 19.83 -23.29 -16.04
CA ALA A 450 20.58 -23.36 -14.78
C ALA A 450 19.92 -22.53 -13.66
N ASN A 451 19.41 -21.34 -13.98
CA ASN A 451 18.68 -20.51 -13.01
C ASN A 451 17.32 -21.12 -12.64
N ILE A 452 16.59 -21.69 -13.59
CA ILE A 452 15.35 -22.43 -13.34
C ILE A 452 15.60 -23.53 -12.30
N GLN A 453 16.62 -24.37 -12.49
CA GLN A 453 16.92 -25.44 -11.52
C GLN A 453 17.27 -24.89 -10.13
N ARG A 454 18.03 -23.79 -10.07
CA ARG A 454 18.40 -23.14 -8.81
C ARG A 454 17.17 -22.60 -8.08
N MET A 455 16.32 -21.83 -8.78
CA MET A 455 15.10 -21.24 -8.22
C MET A 455 14.07 -22.31 -7.87
N LYS A 456 13.95 -23.38 -8.66
CA LYS A 456 13.11 -24.55 -8.35
C LYS A 456 13.52 -25.18 -7.02
N THR A 457 14.82 -25.33 -6.80
CA THR A 457 15.37 -25.84 -5.52
C THR A 457 15.01 -24.91 -4.36
N GLN A 458 15.10 -23.58 -4.56
CA GLN A 458 14.68 -22.59 -3.55
C GLN A 458 13.17 -22.63 -3.26
N LEU A 459 12.31 -22.83 -4.28
CA LEU A 459 10.87 -22.98 -4.08
C LEU A 459 10.50 -24.28 -3.36
N LYS A 460 11.26 -25.36 -3.59
CA LYS A 460 11.10 -26.60 -2.84
C LYS A 460 11.54 -26.47 -1.38
N SER A 461 12.65 -25.75 -1.11
CA SER A 461 13.16 -25.58 0.25
C SER A 461 12.24 -24.77 1.16
N ILE A 462 11.41 -23.88 0.59
CA ILE A 462 10.40 -23.11 1.35
C ILE A 462 9.11 -23.91 1.64
N GLY A 463 9.01 -25.16 1.17
CA GLY A 463 7.86 -26.04 1.43
C GLY A 463 6.57 -25.66 0.71
N ALA A 464 6.65 -24.90 -0.39
CA ALA A 464 5.47 -24.55 -1.20
C ALA A 464 4.94 -25.76 -1.97
N GLY A 465 3.63 -26.02 -1.88
CA GLY A 465 2.95 -27.12 -2.57
C GLY A 465 2.47 -26.73 -3.95
N PHE A 466 3.40 -26.60 -4.91
CA PHE A 466 3.10 -26.37 -6.31
C PHE A 466 2.83 -27.68 -7.07
N ASP A 467 1.95 -27.61 -8.07
CA ASP A 467 1.73 -28.69 -9.04
C ASP A 467 2.86 -28.72 -10.08
N TRP A 468 3.96 -29.38 -9.74
CA TRP A 468 5.14 -29.48 -10.59
C TRP A 468 4.90 -30.28 -11.88
N ASP A 469 3.85 -31.09 -11.97
CA ASP A 469 3.49 -31.83 -13.19
C ASP A 469 2.99 -30.89 -14.31
N ARG A 470 2.59 -29.67 -13.93
CA ARG A 470 2.14 -28.59 -14.81
C ARG A 470 3.18 -27.47 -14.97
N GLU A 471 4.44 -27.73 -14.62
CA GLU A 471 5.51 -26.75 -14.80
C GLU A 471 5.63 -26.30 -16.25
N LEU A 472 5.70 -24.98 -16.46
CA LEU A 472 5.88 -24.37 -17.78
C LEU A 472 7.20 -23.59 -17.86
N THR A 473 7.81 -23.58 -19.04
CA THR A 473 8.97 -22.73 -19.35
C THR A 473 8.71 -22.02 -20.66
N THR A 474 8.59 -20.68 -20.65
CA THR A 474 8.15 -19.95 -21.85
C THR A 474 9.13 -20.02 -23.01
N CYS A 475 10.42 -20.22 -22.73
CA CYS A 475 11.45 -20.43 -23.75
C CYS A 475 11.53 -21.85 -24.32
N SER A 476 10.65 -22.77 -23.90
CA SER A 476 10.57 -24.12 -24.47
C SER A 476 9.80 -24.09 -25.80
N PRO A 477 10.27 -24.79 -26.86
CA PRO A 477 9.52 -24.93 -28.11
C PRO A 477 8.09 -25.45 -27.92
N GLU A 478 7.88 -26.33 -26.95
CA GLU A 478 6.56 -26.88 -26.60
C GLU A 478 5.58 -25.79 -26.11
N PHE A 479 6.09 -24.71 -25.52
CA PHE A 479 5.28 -23.57 -25.10
C PHE A 479 5.12 -22.55 -26.23
N TYR A 480 6.23 -22.02 -26.76
CA TYR A 480 6.15 -20.89 -27.68
C TYR A 480 5.64 -21.24 -29.07
N LYS A 481 5.57 -22.54 -29.45
CA LYS A 481 4.77 -23.01 -30.58
C LYS A 481 3.33 -22.48 -30.51
N HIS A 482 2.75 -22.49 -29.32
CA HIS A 482 1.39 -22.03 -29.08
C HIS A 482 1.32 -20.51 -28.99
N THR A 483 2.36 -19.82 -28.50
CA THR A 483 2.47 -18.36 -28.64
C THR A 483 2.46 -17.95 -30.13
N GLN A 484 3.25 -18.63 -30.97
CA GLN A 484 3.28 -18.41 -32.42
C GLN A 484 1.91 -18.67 -33.05
N ARG A 485 1.22 -19.74 -32.63
CA ARG A 485 -0.15 -20.01 -33.09
C ARG A 485 -1.13 -18.90 -32.71
N ILE A 486 -1.07 -18.37 -31.49
CA ILE A 486 -1.92 -17.25 -31.05
C ILE A 486 -1.62 -15.98 -31.87
N PHE A 487 -0.34 -15.72 -32.18
CA PHE A 487 0.02 -14.65 -33.12
C PHE A 487 -0.64 -14.83 -34.48
N LEU A 488 -0.60 -16.05 -35.05
CA LEU A 488 -1.22 -16.33 -36.35
C LEU A 488 -2.75 -16.15 -36.30
N MET A 489 -3.40 -16.53 -35.20
CA MET A 489 -4.84 -16.28 -35.00
C MET A 489 -5.15 -14.77 -34.97
N LEU A 490 -4.33 -13.97 -34.31
CA LEU A 490 -4.45 -12.51 -34.30
C LEU A 490 -4.21 -11.93 -35.70
N HIS A 491 -3.20 -12.43 -36.42
CA HIS A 491 -2.85 -12.01 -37.78
C HIS A 491 -3.99 -12.28 -38.77
N GLU A 492 -4.60 -13.47 -38.72
CA GLU A 492 -5.75 -13.83 -39.56
C GLU A 492 -6.95 -12.88 -39.37
N LYS A 493 -7.13 -12.35 -38.15
CA LYS A 493 -8.17 -11.35 -37.83
C LYS A 493 -7.75 -9.90 -38.10
N GLY A 494 -6.56 -9.65 -38.65
CA GLY A 494 -6.02 -8.30 -38.85
C GLY A 494 -5.68 -7.56 -37.55
N LEU A 495 -5.55 -8.30 -36.45
CA LEU A 495 -5.19 -7.78 -35.13
C LEU A 495 -3.69 -7.83 -34.88
N ALA A 496 -2.92 -8.68 -35.57
CA ALA A 496 -1.47 -8.57 -35.66
C ALA A 496 -1.09 -8.01 -37.03
N TYR A 497 -0.39 -6.88 -37.07
CA TYR A 497 -0.07 -6.19 -38.32
C TYR A 497 1.29 -5.49 -38.25
N GLN A 498 1.84 -5.15 -39.41
CA GLN A 498 3.13 -4.46 -39.53
C GLN A 498 2.93 -3.05 -40.09
N GLU A 499 3.56 -2.04 -39.48
CA GLU A 499 3.48 -0.64 -39.91
C GLU A 499 4.81 0.09 -39.66
N GLU A 500 5.11 1.13 -40.44
CA GLU A 500 6.21 2.06 -40.14
C GLU A 500 5.77 3.00 -39.02
N ALA A 501 6.54 3.00 -37.93
CA ALA A 501 6.24 3.84 -36.79
C ALA A 501 7.52 4.52 -36.29
N LEU A 502 7.35 5.73 -35.76
CA LEU A 502 8.35 6.32 -34.89
C LEU A 502 8.33 5.56 -33.57
N VAL A 503 9.43 4.90 -33.26
CA VAL A 503 9.55 3.98 -32.13
C VAL A 503 10.61 4.43 -31.15
N ASN A 504 10.34 4.14 -29.88
CA ASN A 504 11.30 4.29 -28.80
C ASN A 504 12.45 3.30 -29.00
N TYR A 505 13.66 3.79 -29.19
CA TYR A 505 14.85 2.97 -29.37
C TYR A 505 15.81 3.19 -28.21
N ASP A 506 16.25 2.10 -27.58
CA ASP A 506 17.30 2.12 -26.58
C ASP A 506 18.66 2.00 -27.28
N PRO A 507 19.52 3.04 -27.29
CA PRO A 507 20.81 2.97 -27.99
C PRO A 507 21.84 2.09 -27.29
N VAL A 508 21.66 1.79 -25.99
CA VAL A 508 22.54 0.91 -25.22
C VAL A 508 22.15 -0.55 -25.45
N ASP A 509 20.87 -0.87 -25.24
CA ASP A 509 20.35 -2.20 -25.47
C ASP A 509 20.19 -2.52 -26.97
N LYS A 510 20.21 -1.52 -27.85
CA LYS A 510 20.02 -1.64 -29.31
C LYS A 510 18.73 -2.37 -29.70
N THR A 511 17.62 -1.99 -29.08
CA THR A 511 16.30 -2.58 -29.35
C THR A 511 15.21 -1.52 -29.25
N VAL A 512 14.12 -1.77 -29.96
CA VAL A 512 12.88 -1.04 -29.74
C VAL A 512 12.27 -1.38 -28.38
N LEU A 513 11.69 -0.37 -27.75
CA LEU A 513 10.93 -0.42 -26.51
C LEU A 513 9.46 -0.08 -26.78
N ALA A 514 8.53 -0.76 -26.11
CA ALA A 514 7.14 -0.30 -26.06
C ALA A 514 7.04 1.02 -25.27
N ASN A 515 5.96 1.78 -25.45
CA ASN A 515 5.73 3.02 -24.70
C ASN A 515 5.75 2.78 -23.19
N GLU A 516 5.26 1.62 -22.77
CA GLU A 516 5.21 1.18 -21.38
C GLU A 516 6.59 0.86 -20.77
N GLN A 517 7.63 0.76 -21.61
CA GLN A 517 9.03 0.48 -21.22
C GLN A 517 9.89 1.75 -21.18
N VAL A 518 9.29 2.92 -21.43
CA VAL A 518 9.96 4.22 -21.29
C VAL A 518 9.38 4.93 -20.08
N ASP A 519 10.26 5.41 -19.19
CA ASP A 519 9.82 6.14 -18.01
C ASP A 519 9.30 7.55 -18.35
N ALA A 520 8.72 8.23 -17.36
CA ALA A 520 8.14 9.56 -17.54
C ALA A 520 9.16 10.64 -17.96
N ASN A 521 10.46 10.39 -17.80
CA ASN A 521 11.53 11.30 -18.16
C ASN A 521 12.15 10.97 -19.54
N GLY A 522 11.62 9.96 -20.24
CA GLY A 522 12.12 9.54 -21.56
C GLY A 522 13.34 8.62 -21.49
N PHE A 523 13.58 7.94 -20.36
CA PHE A 523 14.66 6.98 -20.21
C PHE A 523 14.15 5.55 -20.27
N SER A 524 14.98 4.65 -20.78
CA SER A 524 14.72 3.22 -20.75
C SER A 524 14.57 2.77 -19.31
N TRP A 525 13.47 2.07 -18.99
CA TRP A 525 13.19 1.53 -17.65
C TRP A 525 14.29 0.62 -17.10
N ARG A 526 15.18 0.14 -17.97
CA ARG A 526 16.20 -0.86 -17.68
C ARG A 526 17.61 -0.32 -17.82
N SER A 527 18.00 0.12 -19.02
CA SER A 527 19.38 0.57 -19.27
C SER A 527 19.64 1.94 -18.63
N GLY A 528 18.58 2.71 -18.35
CA GLY A 528 18.68 4.11 -17.94
C GLY A 528 19.20 5.02 -19.05
N ALA A 529 19.33 4.54 -20.28
CA ALA A 529 19.71 5.34 -21.43
C ALA A 529 18.57 6.26 -21.85
N LYS A 530 18.91 7.44 -22.36
CA LYS A 530 17.93 8.34 -22.97
C LYS A 530 17.44 7.69 -24.26
N VAL A 531 16.13 7.50 -24.37
CA VAL A 531 15.51 6.86 -25.51
C VAL A 531 15.58 7.77 -26.73
N GLU A 532 15.99 7.21 -27.87
CA GLU A 532 15.97 7.86 -29.18
C GLU A 532 14.68 7.52 -29.92
N GLN A 533 14.27 8.36 -30.87
CA GLN A 533 13.12 8.10 -31.73
C GLN A 533 13.61 7.73 -33.13
N LEU A 534 13.37 6.49 -33.55
CA LEU A 534 13.74 6.00 -34.89
C LEU A 534 12.49 5.61 -35.67
N ASN A 535 12.47 5.83 -36.98
CA ASN A 535 11.38 5.32 -37.81
C ASN A 535 11.73 3.91 -38.27
N LEU A 536 10.98 2.91 -37.80
CA LEU A 536 11.21 1.50 -38.09
C LEU A 536 9.89 0.81 -38.45
N LYS A 537 9.97 -0.17 -39.36
CA LYS A 537 8.85 -1.05 -39.68
C LYS A 537 8.76 -2.15 -38.61
N GLN A 538 7.66 -2.22 -37.86
CA GLN A 538 7.54 -3.07 -36.66
C GLN A 538 6.18 -3.77 -36.59
N TRP A 539 6.09 -4.84 -35.81
CA TRP A 539 4.84 -5.57 -35.54
C TRP A 539 4.08 -5.02 -34.33
N PHE A 540 2.76 -4.91 -34.50
CA PHE A 540 1.82 -4.41 -33.49
C PHE A 540 0.66 -5.36 -33.30
N PHE A 541 0.17 -5.46 -32.06
CA PHE A 541 -1.16 -5.96 -31.75
C PHE A 541 -2.16 -4.81 -31.62
N ARG A 542 -3.28 -4.90 -32.34
CA ARG A 542 -4.37 -3.92 -32.37
C ARG A 542 -5.24 -3.98 -31.10
N ILE A 543 -4.63 -3.80 -29.93
CA ILE A 543 -5.32 -3.77 -28.63
C ILE A 543 -6.35 -2.63 -28.58
N THR A 544 -6.17 -1.56 -29.37
CA THR A 544 -7.16 -0.47 -29.46
C THR A 544 -8.52 -0.91 -30.01
N ALA A 545 -8.60 -2.04 -30.72
CA ALA A 545 -9.87 -2.64 -31.11
C ALA A 545 -10.72 -3.08 -29.90
N PHE A 546 -10.09 -3.31 -28.74
CA PHE A 546 -10.74 -3.77 -27.51
C PHE A 546 -10.89 -2.65 -26.45
N LYS A 547 -10.49 -1.40 -26.75
CA LYS A 547 -10.41 -0.30 -25.77
C LYS A 547 -11.70 -0.03 -24.98
N GLU A 548 -12.86 -0.14 -25.63
CA GLU A 548 -14.18 0.01 -25.00
C GLU A 548 -14.41 -1.12 -23.99
N SER A 549 -14.33 -2.39 -24.42
CA SER A 549 -14.49 -3.55 -23.53
C SER A 549 -13.48 -3.55 -22.38
N LEU A 550 -12.22 -3.19 -22.65
CA LEU A 550 -11.18 -3.11 -21.63
C LEU A 550 -11.47 -2.02 -20.60
N LEU A 551 -12.17 -0.94 -20.96
CA LEU A 551 -12.55 0.13 -20.04
C LEU A 551 -13.81 -0.21 -19.26
N GLN A 552 -14.87 -0.62 -19.97
CA GLN A 552 -16.19 -0.88 -19.39
C GLN A 552 -16.14 -2.06 -18.39
N ASP A 553 -15.41 -3.12 -18.75
CA ASP A 553 -15.37 -4.34 -17.93
C ASP A 553 -14.55 -4.17 -16.63
N LEU A 554 -13.81 -3.06 -16.45
CA LEU A 554 -13.14 -2.75 -15.18
C LEU A 554 -14.13 -2.64 -14.01
N ASP A 555 -15.36 -2.20 -14.28
CA ASP A 555 -16.37 -2.08 -13.23
C ASP A 555 -16.83 -3.45 -12.72
N SER A 556 -16.81 -4.48 -13.59
CA SER A 556 -17.11 -5.87 -13.19
C SER A 556 -16.03 -6.49 -12.28
N LEU A 557 -14.83 -5.92 -12.29
CA LEU A 557 -13.71 -6.32 -11.45
C LEU A 557 -13.70 -5.62 -10.09
N SER A 558 -14.60 -4.64 -9.88
CA SER A 558 -14.73 -3.93 -8.61
C SER A 558 -15.10 -4.88 -7.47
N GLY A 559 -14.45 -4.72 -6.32
CA GLY A 559 -14.57 -5.62 -5.16
C GLY A 559 -13.65 -6.85 -5.22
N GLY A 560 -13.27 -7.32 -6.41
CA GLY A 560 -12.26 -8.38 -6.60
C GLY A 560 -10.85 -7.84 -6.85
N TRP A 561 -10.73 -6.64 -7.40
CA TRP A 561 -9.46 -5.98 -7.71
C TRP A 561 -9.25 -4.71 -6.86
N PRO A 562 -7.98 -4.33 -6.56
CA PRO A 562 -7.69 -3.11 -5.82
C PRO A 562 -8.03 -1.86 -6.63
N GLU A 563 -8.72 -0.89 -6.01
CA GLU A 563 -9.13 0.35 -6.69
C GLU A 563 -7.96 1.12 -7.30
N ARG A 564 -6.78 1.05 -6.66
CA ARG A 564 -5.55 1.64 -7.21
C ARG A 564 -5.19 1.06 -8.58
N VAL A 565 -5.33 -0.26 -8.78
CA VAL A 565 -5.02 -0.92 -10.06
C VAL A 565 -6.08 -0.55 -11.10
N LEU A 566 -7.36 -0.56 -10.73
CA LEU A 566 -8.46 -0.17 -11.62
C LEU A 566 -8.30 1.28 -12.09
N SER A 567 -8.03 2.21 -11.16
CA SER A 567 -7.76 3.62 -11.45
C SER A 567 -6.56 3.81 -12.39
N MET A 568 -5.46 3.09 -12.15
CA MET A 568 -4.30 3.09 -13.04
C MET A 568 -4.68 2.66 -14.46
N GLN A 569 -5.45 1.57 -14.63
CA GLN A 569 -5.89 1.12 -15.96
C GLN A 569 -6.88 2.09 -16.62
N ARG A 570 -7.85 2.65 -15.88
CA ARG A 570 -8.77 3.68 -16.42
C ARG A 570 -7.99 4.88 -16.95
N HIS A 571 -7.01 5.36 -16.19
CA HIS A 571 -6.15 6.47 -16.59
C HIS A 571 -5.26 6.13 -17.78
N TRP A 572 -4.77 4.89 -17.86
CA TRP A 572 -3.93 4.43 -18.98
C TRP A 572 -4.72 4.30 -20.29
N LEU A 573 -5.93 3.73 -20.22
CA LEU A 573 -6.86 3.65 -21.34
C LEU A 573 -7.23 5.07 -21.80
N GLY A 574 -7.50 5.96 -20.84
CA GLY A 574 -7.54 7.41 -21.04
C GLY A 574 -8.56 7.84 -22.09
N LYS A 575 -9.82 7.40 -21.94
CA LYS A 575 -10.94 7.87 -22.76
C LYS A 575 -11.23 9.32 -22.40
N SER A 576 -11.10 10.23 -23.37
CA SER A 576 -11.39 11.64 -23.20
C SER A 576 -12.43 12.09 -24.22
N PRO A 577 -13.67 12.42 -23.80
CA PRO A 577 -14.65 13.02 -24.68
C PRO A 577 -14.21 14.45 -25.04
N GLY A 578 -14.46 14.86 -26.26
CA GLY A 578 -14.15 16.20 -26.75
C GLY A 578 -14.81 16.50 -28.08
N ALA A 579 -14.24 17.45 -28.82
CA ALA A 579 -14.70 17.83 -30.13
C ALA A 579 -13.53 18.10 -31.07
N LYS A 580 -13.73 17.75 -32.34
CA LYS A 580 -12.95 18.28 -33.45
C LYS A 580 -13.62 19.56 -33.93
N VAL A 581 -12.83 20.61 -34.11
CA VAL A 581 -13.31 21.92 -34.55
C VAL A 581 -12.44 22.38 -35.72
N LYS A 582 -13.08 22.81 -36.82
CA LYS A 582 -12.40 23.22 -38.05
C LYS A 582 -12.26 24.74 -38.11
N PHE A 583 -11.02 25.21 -38.02
CA PHE A 583 -10.67 26.61 -38.22
C PHE A 583 -10.28 26.84 -39.68
N ALA A 584 -10.88 27.82 -40.34
CA ALA A 584 -10.45 28.22 -41.67
C ALA A 584 -9.14 29.01 -41.56
N VAL A 585 -8.06 28.50 -42.14
CA VAL A 585 -6.74 29.12 -42.15
C VAL A 585 -6.41 29.64 -43.55
N THR A 586 -6.08 30.92 -43.61
CA THR A 586 -5.73 31.63 -44.85
C THR A 586 -4.22 31.91 -44.86
N ALA A 587 -3.55 31.49 -45.93
CA ALA A 587 -2.14 31.74 -46.20
C ALA A 587 -1.99 32.31 -47.61
N GLY A 588 -1.82 33.64 -47.73
CA GLY A 588 -1.91 34.33 -49.02
C GLY A 588 -3.32 34.20 -49.63
N ASP A 589 -3.41 33.80 -50.90
CA ASP A 589 -4.69 33.58 -51.60
C ASP A 589 -5.31 32.18 -51.37
N LYS A 590 -4.64 31.33 -50.58
CA LYS A 590 -5.10 29.96 -50.31
C LYS A 590 -5.78 29.90 -48.94
N GLN A 591 -6.99 29.37 -48.92
CA GLN A 591 -7.73 29.04 -47.71
C GLN A 591 -7.85 27.52 -47.59
N GLN A 592 -7.54 26.99 -46.41
CA GLN A 592 -7.71 25.58 -46.07
C GLN A 592 -8.23 25.43 -44.65
N ASP A 593 -8.90 24.33 -44.36
CA ASP A 593 -9.34 24.05 -43.00
C ASP A 593 -8.22 23.36 -42.22
N VAL A 594 -8.08 23.73 -40.94
CA VAL A 594 -7.21 23.06 -39.96
C VAL A 594 -8.08 22.57 -38.83
N GLU A 595 -8.02 21.27 -38.55
CA GLU A 595 -8.80 20.63 -37.50
C GLU A 595 -8.03 20.61 -36.17
N VAL A 596 -8.66 21.14 -35.12
CA VAL A 596 -8.14 21.08 -33.75
C VAL A 596 -9.00 20.17 -32.90
N PHE A 597 -8.37 19.40 -32.01
CA PHE A 597 -9.08 18.65 -30.98
C PHE A 597 -9.05 19.40 -29.65
N THR A 598 -10.21 19.49 -28.98
CA THR A 598 -10.33 20.06 -27.64
C THR A 598 -11.26 19.23 -26.76
N THR A 599 -10.88 19.05 -25.49
CA THR A 599 -11.77 18.53 -24.43
C THR A 599 -12.57 19.63 -23.75
N ARG A 600 -12.33 20.90 -24.14
CA ARG A 600 -13.01 22.08 -23.61
C ARG A 600 -13.71 22.89 -24.70
N PRO A 601 -14.72 22.34 -25.42
CA PRO A 601 -15.49 23.12 -26.39
C PRO A 601 -16.20 24.32 -25.77
N ASP A 602 -16.54 24.24 -24.48
CA ASP A 602 -17.12 25.31 -23.66
C ASP A 602 -16.28 26.60 -23.64
N THR A 603 -14.97 26.50 -23.89
CA THR A 603 -14.06 27.64 -23.85
C THR A 603 -13.79 28.27 -25.22
N LEU A 604 -14.48 27.85 -26.29
CA LEU A 604 -14.22 28.29 -27.67
C LEU A 604 -14.23 29.81 -27.84
N TYR A 605 -15.14 30.54 -27.19
CA TYR A 605 -15.18 32.01 -27.24
C TYR A 605 -13.88 32.68 -26.73
N GLY A 606 -13.06 31.96 -25.96
CA GLY A 606 -11.80 32.43 -25.39
C GLY A 606 -10.57 32.13 -26.24
N VAL A 607 -10.73 31.60 -27.47
CA VAL A 607 -9.59 31.29 -28.34
C VAL A 607 -8.89 32.58 -28.79
N GLU A 608 -7.58 32.62 -28.60
CA GLU A 608 -6.73 33.78 -28.90
C GLU A 608 -5.69 33.52 -30.00
N TYR A 609 -5.37 32.25 -30.28
CA TYR A 609 -4.43 31.86 -31.33
C TYR A 609 -4.61 30.37 -31.72
N ILE A 610 -4.04 29.97 -32.86
CA ILE A 610 -3.89 28.56 -33.25
C ILE A 610 -2.40 28.21 -33.22
N ALA A 611 -2.03 27.04 -32.71
CA ALA A 611 -0.66 26.54 -32.72
C ALA A 611 -0.55 25.22 -33.50
N LEU A 612 0.44 25.15 -34.38
CA LEU A 612 0.75 24.01 -35.24
C LEU A 612 2.04 23.32 -34.78
N SER A 613 2.11 22.01 -35.01
CA SER A 613 3.30 21.19 -34.81
C SER A 613 4.43 21.57 -35.79
N LEU A 614 5.67 21.21 -35.44
CA LEU A 614 6.88 21.61 -36.17
C LEU A 614 6.93 21.09 -37.62
N ASN A 615 6.31 19.93 -37.89
CA ASN A 615 6.25 19.26 -39.19
C ASN A 615 4.85 19.32 -39.81
N HIS A 616 3.98 20.23 -39.35
CA HIS A 616 2.67 20.42 -39.96
C HIS A 616 2.85 20.85 -41.44
N PRO A 617 2.04 20.36 -42.41
CA PRO A 617 2.23 20.67 -43.83
C PRO A 617 2.30 22.18 -44.16
N LEU A 618 1.46 23.00 -43.53
CA LEU A 618 1.53 24.47 -43.64
C LEU A 618 2.86 25.07 -43.16
N VAL A 619 3.46 24.47 -42.13
CA VAL A 619 4.74 24.92 -41.56
C VAL A 619 5.88 24.56 -42.50
N GLU A 620 5.88 23.33 -43.02
CA GLU A 620 6.89 22.89 -44.00
C GLU A 620 6.85 23.73 -45.28
N GLU A 621 5.65 24.04 -45.78
CA GLU A 621 5.47 24.89 -46.96
C GLU A 621 5.93 26.33 -46.68
N SER A 622 5.51 26.93 -45.55
CA SER A 622 5.92 28.28 -45.16
C SER A 622 7.43 28.40 -44.96
N ALA A 623 8.08 27.33 -44.46
CA ALA A 623 9.51 27.28 -44.21
C ALA A 623 10.36 27.20 -45.50
N LYS A 624 9.74 27.03 -46.68
CA LYS A 624 10.43 27.15 -47.98
C LYS A 624 10.72 28.61 -48.33
N SER A 625 9.86 29.54 -47.89
CA SER A 625 9.94 30.97 -48.21
C SER A 625 10.31 31.88 -47.03
N ASP A 626 10.27 31.38 -45.79
CA ASP A 626 10.66 32.13 -44.59
C ASP A 626 11.95 31.55 -43.94
N PRO A 627 13.13 32.16 -44.19
CA PRO A 627 14.40 31.72 -43.61
C PRO A 627 14.45 31.77 -42.08
N LYS A 628 13.69 32.68 -41.44
CA LYS A 628 13.66 32.80 -39.97
C LYS A 628 12.85 31.65 -39.36
N LEU A 629 11.76 31.24 -40.01
CA LEU A 629 11.02 30.04 -39.64
C LEU A 629 11.90 28.79 -39.78
N ARG A 630 12.65 28.64 -40.88
CA ARG A 630 13.59 27.51 -41.04
C ARG A 630 14.60 27.45 -39.90
N ALA A 631 15.24 28.58 -39.56
CA ALA A 631 16.16 28.66 -38.43
C ALA A 631 15.50 28.34 -37.09
N PHE A 632 14.23 28.73 -36.90
CA PHE A 632 13.46 28.34 -35.72
C PHE A 632 13.23 26.83 -35.66
N LEU A 633 12.83 26.18 -36.76
CA LEU A 633 12.62 24.73 -36.82
C LEU A 633 13.90 23.95 -36.49
N ASP A 634 15.04 24.35 -37.08
CA ASP A 634 16.34 23.71 -36.82
C ASP A 634 16.75 23.82 -35.34
N LYS A 635 16.44 24.95 -34.70
CA LYS A 635 16.64 25.15 -33.25
C LYS A 635 15.62 24.36 -32.42
N ALA A 636 14.37 24.30 -32.85
CA ALA A 636 13.25 23.76 -32.11
C ALA A 636 13.36 22.25 -31.84
N VAL A 637 14.07 21.51 -32.70
CA VAL A 637 14.38 20.08 -32.49
C VAL A 637 15.12 19.83 -31.17
N ASN A 638 15.90 20.81 -30.69
CA ASN A 638 16.67 20.71 -29.46
C ASN A 638 16.00 21.37 -28.24
N LEU A 639 14.79 21.92 -28.41
CA LEU A 639 14.05 22.51 -27.30
C LEU A 639 13.33 21.42 -26.48
N PRO A 640 13.16 21.61 -25.16
CA PRO A 640 12.29 20.75 -24.36
C PRO A 640 10.87 20.67 -24.95
N ALA A 641 10.23 19.51 -24.86
CA ALA A 641 8.89 19.28 -25.41
C ALA A 641 7.81 20.19 -24.79
N ASP A 642 8.02 20.70 -23.58
CA ASP A 642 7.13 21.64 -22.90
C ASP A 642 7.52 23.11 -23.11
N SER A 643 8.45 23.40 -24.02
CA SER A 643 8.91 24.75 -24.33
C SER A 643 7.74 25.66 -24.71
N LYS A 644 7.79 26.90 -24.20
CA LYS A 644 6.84 27.97 -24.51
C LYS A 644 7.33 28.88 -25.64
N GLU A 645 8.46 28.56 -26.27
CA GLU A 645 8.92 29.25 -27.48
C GLU A 645 7.97 28.97 -28.64
N GLY A 646 7.63 30.00 -29.41
CA GLY A 646 6.81 29.86 -30.61
C GLY A 646 7.26 30.80 -31.72
N TYR A 647 6.96 30.44 -32.96
CA TYR A 647 7.18 31.30 -34.12
C TYR A 647 5.83 31.66 -34.76
N ARG A 648 5.52 32.95 -34.87
CA ARG A 648 4.31 33.42 -35.56
C ARG A 648 4.51 33.33 -37.07
N LEU A 649 3.63 32.62 -37.77
CA LEU A 649 3.68 32.54 -39.22
C LEU A 649 3.31 33.89 -39.86
N ASN A 650 4.16 34.37 -40.78
CA ASN A 650 3.95 35.64 -41.47
C ASN A 650 2.89 35.48 -42.57
N GLY A 651 1.87 36.34 -42.58
CA GLY A 651 0.81 36.31 -43.60
C GLY A 651 -0.17 35.14 -43.49
N VAL A 652 -0.11 34.37 -42.40
CA VAL A 652 -1.03 33.25 -42.12
C VAL A 652 -1.90 33.60 -40.92
N HIS A 653 -3.22 33.47 -41.09
CA HIS A 653 -4.21 33.77 -40.05
C HIS A 653 -5.37 32.77 -40.10
N ALA A 654 -6.07 32.61 -38.97
CA ALA A 654 -7.22 31.73 -38.85
C ALA A 654 -8.49 32.51 -38.50
N SER A 655 -9.63 32.13 -39.08
CA SER A 655 -10.94 32.70 -38.74
C SER A 655 -11.63 31.86 -37.66
N HIS A 656 -12.28 32.53 -36.71
CA HIS A 656 -12.98 31.86 -35.62
C HIS A 656 -14.26 31.15 -36.13
N PRO A 657 -14.46 29.85 -35.88
CA PRO A 657 -15.56 29.07 -36.48
C PRO A 657 -16.94 29.53 -35.99
N LEU A 658 -17.04 29.96 -34.73
CA LEU A 658 -18.31 30.48 -34.17
C LEU A 658 -18.76 31.79 -34.82
N HIS A 659 -17.91 32.54 -35.53
CA HIS A 659 -18.32 33.78 -36.18
C HIS A 659 -19.38 33.58 -37.28
N ILE A 660 -19.46 32.38 -37.85
CA ILE A 660 -20.50 32.01 -38.81
C ILE A 660 -21.90 32.01 -38.15
N ILE A 661 -21.95 31.68 -36.86
CA ILE A 661 -23.18 31.50 -36.06
C ILE A 661 -23.47 32.79 -35.28
N ASP A 662 -22.45 33.37 -34.66
CA ASP A 662 -22.51 34.57 -33.85
C ASP A 662 -21.81 35.73 -34.58
N LYS A 663 -22.64 36.54 -35.24
CA LYS A 663 -22.21 37.77 -35.93
C LYS A 663 -22.25 39.01 -35.03
N GLU A 664 -22.80 38.88 -33.82
CA GLU A 664 -23.03 40.00 -32.90
C GLU A 664 -21.83 40.23 -31.98
N SER A 665 -21.06 39.18 -31.67
CA SER A 665 -19.85 39.23 -30.85
C SER A 665 -18.63 39.76 -31.63
N PRO A 666 -18.18 41.02 -31.42
CA PRO A 666 -17.15 41.63 -32.27
C PRO A 666 -15.77 41.00 -32.12
N HIS A 667 -15.50 40.33 -31.01
CA HIS A 667 -14.20 39.69 -30.76
C HIS A 667 -14.01 38.38 -31.57
N LEU A 668 -15.07 37.83 -32.18
CA LEU A 668 -15.00 36.66 -33.04
C LEU A 668 -14.68 36.99 -34.50
N SER A 669 -14.87 38.23 -34.94
CA SER A 669 -14.62 38.65 -36.33
C SER A 669 -13.16 38.93 -36.64
N ARG A 670 -12.30 38.95 -35.62
CA ARG A 670 -10.86 39.18 -35.78
C ARG A 670 -10.14 37.96 -36.32
N ASP A 671 -9.05 38.21 -37.04
CA ASP A 671 -8.12 37.18 -37.46
C ASP A 671 -7.26 36.70 -36.29
N LEU A 672 -7.25 35.38 -36.07
CA LEU A 672 -6.42 34.73 -35.07
C LEU A 672 -5.00 34.49 -35.63
N PRO A 673 -3.95 34.83 -34.88
CA PRO A 673 -2.59 34.52 -35.29
C PRO A 673 -2.33 33.00 -35.25
N VAL A 674 -1.57 32.51 -36.23
CA VAL A 674 -1.14 31.11 -36.30
C VAL A 674 0.33 31.00 -35.92
N PHE A 675 0.63 30.14 -34.95
CA PHE A 675 1.97 29.87 -34.41
C PHE A 675 2.46 28.48 -34.78
N VAL A 676 3.78 28.34 -34.79
CA VAL A 676 4.49 27.06 -34.78
C VAL A 676 5.07 26.87 -33.38
N ALA A 677 4.76 25.76 -32.71
CA ALA A 677 5.16 25.55 -31.32
C ALA A 677 5.60 24.10 -31.04
N PRO A 678 6.73 23.87 -30.33
CA PRO A 678 7.25 22.53 -30.04
C PRO A 678 6.33 21.66 -29.18
N TYR A 679 5.46 22.28 -28.36
CA TYR A 679 4.56 21.52 -27.47
C TYR A 679 3.36 20.89 -28.18
N VAL A 680 3.17 21.19 -29.47
CA VAL A 680 2.09 20.63 -30.29
C VAL A 680 2.62 19.37 -30.99
N LEU A 681 2.02 18.22 -30.65
CA LEU A 681 2.44 16.92 -31.15
C LEU A 681 1.75 16.59 -32.49
N SER A 682 2.52 16.19 -33.49
CA SER A 682 2.04 15.85 -34.84
C SER A 682 1.08 14.65 -34.86
N GLY A 683 1.26 13.70 -33.94
CA GLY A 683 0.43 12.50 -33.80
C GLY A 683 -0.85 12.69 -32.96
N TYR A 684 -1.21 13.94 -32.64
CA TYR A 684 -2.40 14.28 -31.88
C TYR A 684 -3.28 15.25 -32.68
N GLY A 685 -4.49 14.80 -33.06
CA GLY A 685 -5.33 15.53 -34.02
C GLY A 685 -4.64 15.62 -35.40
N GLU A 686 -4.77 16.77 -36.08
CA GLU A 686 -3.98 17.11 -37.28
C GLU A 686 -2.64 17.79 -36.93
N GLY A 687 -2.15 17.63 -35.70
CA GLY A 687 -0.98 18.35 -35.23
C GLY A 687 -1.23 19.85 -35.06
N ALA A 688 -2.45 20.21 -34.63
CA ALA A 688 -2.90 21.58 -34.37
C ALA A 688 -3.75 21.66 -33.10
N VAL A 689 -3.62 22.77 -32.36
CA VAL A 689 -4.41 23.05 -31.14
C VAL A 689 -4.88 24.51 -31.12
N MET A 690 -6.02 24.76 -30.46
CA MET A 690 -6.48 26.11 -30.16
C MET A 690 -5.91 26.57 -28.82
N GLY A 691 -5.46 27.82 -28.75
CA GLY A 691 -4.93 28.41 -27.54
C GLY A 691 -5.98 29.23 -26.79
N VAL A 692 -6.28 28.86 -25.54
CA VAL A 692 -7.27 29.53 -24.69
C VAL A 692 -6.65 30.02 -23.37
N PRO A 693 -5.96 31.19 -23.37
CA PRO A 693 -5.19 31.68 -22.22
C PRO A 693 -5.99 31.83 -20.92
N GLY A 694 -7.28 32.16 -20.99
CA GLY A 694 -8.12 32.30 -19.80
C GLY A 694 -8.38 30.98 -19.05
N HIS A 695 -8.24 29.83 -19.73
CA HIS A 695 -8.72 28.55 -19.24
C HIS A 695 -7.72 27.39 -19.38
N ASP A 696 -6.52 27.65 -19.90
CA ASP A 696 -5.42 26.69 -19.93
C ASP A 696 -4.09 27.36 -19.50
N THR A 697 -3.44 26.77 -18.50
CA THR A 697 -2.21 27.31 -17.90
C THR A 697 -1.03 27.32 -18.89
N ARG A 698 -0.93 26.30 -19.76
CA ARG A 698 0.12 26.22 -20.77
C ARG A 698 -0.12 27.28 -21.84
N ASP A 699 -1.36 27.46 -22.26
CA ASP A 699 -1.71 28.45 -23.27
C ASP A 699 -1.52 29.87 -22.74
N LEU A 700 -1.84 30.12 -21.47
CA LEU A 700 -1.57 31.40 -20.80
C LEU A 700 -0.07 31.74 -20.81
N ALA A 701 0.77 30.79 -20.43
CA ALA A 701 2.22 30.99 -20.41
C ALA A 701 2.79 31.23 -21.81
N PHE A 702 2.32 30.48 -22.81
CA PHE A 702 2.71 30.66 -24.20
C PHE A 702 2.27 32.03 -24.74
N PHE A 703 1.02 32.42 -24.49
CA PHE A 703 0.44 33.68 -24.95
C PHE A 703 1.16 34.90 -24.34
N LYS A 704 1.42 34.88 -23.03
CA LYS A 704 2.21 35.93 -22.35
C LYS A 704 3.61 36.07 -22.95
N LYS A 705 4.27 34.94 -23.21
CA LYS A 705 5.63 34.93 -23.73
C LYS A 705 5.73 35.46 -25.17
N ASN A 706 4.83 35.03 -26.05
CA ASN A 706 4.96 35.27 -27.50
C ASN A 706 4.17 36.48 -28.02
N LEU A 707 3.15 36.94 -27.28
CA LEU A 707 2.29 38.06 -27.71
C LEU A 707 2.23 39.22 -26.72
N GLN A 708 2.68 39.05 -25.47
CA GLN A 708 2.68 40.10 -24.44
C GLN A 708 1.36 40.88 -24.36
N PRO A 709 0.23 40.19 -24.16
CA PRO A 709 -1.08 40.82 -24.17
C PRO A 709 -1.25 41.77 -22.99
N GLU A 710 -2.07 42.81 -23.13
CA GLU A 710 -2.47 43.67 -22.02
C GLU A 710 -3.55 42.99 -21.14
N PHE A 711 -4.40 42.17 -21.76
CA PHE A 711 -5.55 41.54 -21.11
C PHE A 711 -5.74 40.08 -21.53
N ILE A 712 -6.42 39.30 -20.68
CA ILE A 712 -6.79 37.90 -20.91
C ILE A 712 -8.31 37.76 -20.87
N SER A 713 -8.87 37.14 -21.91
CA SER A 713 -10.30 36.84 -22.03
C SER A 713 -10.70 35.72 -21.08
N MET A 714 -11.70 35.98 -20.22
CA MET A 714 -12.31 34.99 -19.33
C MET A 714 -13.73 34.69 -19.82
N VAL A 715 -13.96 33.47 -20.28
CA VAL A 715 -15.24 33.01 -20.83
C VAL A 715 -16.00 32.07 -19.89
N ILE A 716 -15.36 31.62 -18.82
CA ILE A 716 -15.96 30.80 -17.76
C ILE A 716 -15.65 31.39 -16.38
N GLN A 717 -16.65 31.40 -15.51
CA GLN A 717 -16.57 31.81 -14.11
C GLN A 717 -17.14 30.73 -13.18
N PRO A 718 -16.69 30.64 -11.92
CA PRO A 718 -17.13 29.58 -11.00
C PRO A 718 -18.61 29.67 -10.60
N ASP A 719 -19.17 30.87 -10.43
CA ASP A 719 -20.52 31.07 -9.88
C ASP A 719 -21.54 31.59 -10.92
N ALA A 720 -22.77 31.09 -10.88
CA ALA A 720 -23.84 31.43 -11.83
C ALA A 720 -24.36 32.88 -11.72
N GLY A 721 -24.03 33.58 -10.63
CA GLY A 721 -24.70 34.83 -10.23
C GLY A 721 -23.99 36.15 -10.57
N SER A 722 -22.70 36.13 -10.94
CA SER A 722 -21.98 37.37 -11.28
C SER A 722 -22.11 37.68 -12.77
N GLN A 723 -23.05 38.52 -13.19
CA GLN A 723 -23.09 39.05 -14.56
C GLN A 723 -22.24 40.33 -14.71
N ASP A 724 -21.15 40.42 -13.97
CA ASP A 724 -20.29 41.61 -13.99
C ASP A 724 -19.40 41.57 -15.25
N GLU A 725 -19.64 42.47 -16.21
CA GLU A 725 -18.84 42.57 -17.45
C GLU A 725 -17.35 42.78 -17.13
N ALA A 726 -17.03 43.39 -15.99
CA ALA A 726 -15.68 43.62 -15.50
C ALA A 726 -14.87 42.34 -15.23
N LEU A 727 -15.53 41.18 -15.03
CA LEU A 727 -14.87 39.89 -14.78
C LEU A 727 -14.52 39.12 -16.05
N SER A 728 -15.00 39.57 -17.21
CA SER A 728 -14.83 38.85 -18.48
C SER A 728 -13.50 39.12 -19.18
N VAL A 729 -12.72 40.08 -18.66
CA VAL A 729 -11.39 40.46 -19.17
C VAL A 729 -10.51 40.84 -17.98
N VAL A 730 -9.40 40.15 -17.79
CA VAL A 730 -8.51 40.36 -16.64
C VAL A 730 -7.16 40.90 -17.11
N PRO A 731 -6.53 41.88 -16.43
CA PRO A 731 -5.19 42.33 -16.77
C PRO A 731 -4.19 41.18 -16.82
N ALA A 732 -3.36 41.14 -17.87
CA ALA A 732 -2.50 39.99 -18.12
C ALA A 732 -1.48 39.74 -17.01
N HIS A 733 -1.03 40.77 -16.30
CA HIS A 733 -0.09 40.62 -15.18
C HIS A 733 -0.73 39.90 -13.96
N ASP A 734 -2.03 40.09 -13.73
CA ASP A 734 -2.76 39.51 -12.59
C ASP A 734 -3.53 38.23 -12.95
N SER A 735 -3.59 37.88 -14.24
CA SER A 735 -4.32 36.72 -14.73
C SER A 735 -3.76 35.37 -14.26
N LYS A 736 -4.67 34.51 -13.78
CA LYS A 736 -4.49 33.06 -13.60
C LYS A 736 -5.53 32.32 -14.45
N ALA A 737 -5.10 31.26 -15.14
CA ALA A 737 -6.03 30.46 -15.93
C ALA A 737 -7.02 29.74 -15.01
N PHE A 738 -8.31 29.87 -15.28
CA PHE A 738 -9.37 29.11 -14.60
C PHE A 738 -9.61 27.80 -15.34
N THR A 739 -9.04 26.71 -14.82
CA THR A 739 -9.08 25.38 -15.47
C THR A 739 -10.30 24.54 -15.06
N GLY A 740 -11.10 24.99 -14.10
CA GLY A 740 -12.31 24.29 -13.64
C GLY A 740 -13.46 24.35 -14.64
N GLU A 741 -14.52 23.60 -14.34
CA GLU A 741 -15.84 23.82 -14.91
C GLU A 741 -16.54 24.97 -14.17
N GLY A 742 -17.46 25.63 -14.84
CA GLY A 742 -18.24 26.74 -14.31
C GLY A 742 -19.31 27.20 -15.29
N TYR A 743 -19.74 28.45 -15.16
CA TYR A 743 -20.78 29.07 -15.97
C TYR A 743 -20.16 30.01 -17.02
N LEU A 744 -20.74 30.03 -18.22
CA LEU A 744 -20.25 30.87 -19.30
C LEU A 744 -20.58 32.34 -19.06
N THR A 745 -19.62 33.23 -19.30
CA THR A 745 -19.78 34.67 -19.06
C THR A 745 -20.66 35.35 -20.12
N ALA A 746 -20.98 36.63 -19.92
CA ALA A 746 -21.72 37.44 -20.90
C ALA A 746 -21.05 37.51 -22.28
N ARG A 747 -19.73 37.25 -22.37
CA ARG A 747 -18.99 37.19 -23.65
C ARG A 747 -19.41 36.04 -24.57
N CYS A 748 -20.15 35.05 -24.06
CA CYS A 748 -20.51 33.84 -24.81
C CYS A 748 -21.90 33.91 -25.47
N TRP A 749 -22.44 35.11 -25.73
CA TRP A 749 -23.71 35.33 -26.42
C TRP A 749 -24.84 34.42 -25.90
N LYS A 750 -25.53 33.66 -26.76
CA LYS A 750 -26.64 32.78 -26.40
C LYS A 750 -26.27 31.63 -25.45
N TYR A 751 -24.97 31.37 -25.26
CA TYR A 751 -24.47 30.36 -24.32
C TYR A 751 -24.18 30.94 -22.93
N SER A 752 -24.31 32.26 -22.75
CA SER A 752 -24.11 32.90 -21.46
C SER A 752 -25.01 32.30 -20.37
N GLY A 753 -24.46 32.13 -19.18
CA GLY A 753 -25.15 31.55 -18.02
C GLY A 753 -25.32 30.03 -18.05
N LEU A 754 -25.00 29.35 -19.16
CA LEU A 754 -25.00 27.89 -19.20
C LEU A 754 -23.80 27.33 -18.41
N HIS A 755 -23.99 26.18 -17.78
CA HIS A 755 -22.88 25.44 -17.20
C HIS A 755 -22.02 24.81 -18.32
N SER A 756 -20.71 24.66 -18.07
CA SER A 756 -19.70 24.23 -19.05
C SER A 756 -20.10 22.99 -19.85
N LYS A 757 -20.68 21.98 -19.19
CA LYS A 757 -21.14 20.73 -19.86
C LYS A 757 -22.27 20.96 -20.86
N ASP A 758 -23.26 21.77 -20.49
CA ASP A 758 -24.41 22.06 -21.35
C ASP A 758 -24.01 22.97 -22.51
N ALA A 759 -23.17 23.96 -22.24
CA ALA A 759 -22.59 24.83 -23.26
C ALA A 759 -21.74 24.05 -24.27
N ALA A 760 -20.83 23.19 -23.81
CA ALA A 760 -20.02 22.36 -24.70
C ALA A 760 -20.90 21.51 -25.62
N ARG A 761 -21.94 20.86 -25.08
CA ARG A 761 -22.89 20.07 -25.87
C ARG A 761 -23.60 20.92 -26.93
N GLN A 762 -24.11 22.09 -26.56
CA GLN A 762 -24.83 22.95 -27.50
C GLN A 762 -23.90 23.54 -28.57
N MET A 763 -22.70 23.99 -28.20
CA MET A 763 -21.71 24.50 -29.15
C MET A 763 -21.27 23.45 -30.17
N ILE A 764 -21.07 22.20 -29.74
CA ILE A 764 -20.77 21.11 -30.68
C ILE A 764 -21.91 20.91 -31.67
N LEU A 765 -23.16 20.85 -31.20
CA LEU A 765 -24.33 20.66 -32.06
C LEU A 765 -24.45 21.80 -33.09
N ASP A 766 -24.24 23.04 -32.66
CA ASP A 766 -24.34 24.20 -33.54
C ASP A 766 -23.19 24.25 -34.57
N LEU A 767 -21.96 23.90 -34.15
CA LEU A 767 -20.82 23.76 -35.05
C LEU A 767 -21.02 22.61 -36.06
N GLN A 768 -21.67 21.52 -35.65
CA GLN A 768 -21.96 20.38 -36.51
C GLN A 768 -22.97 20.74 -37.61
N GLN A 769 -23.98 21.56 -37.29
CA GLN A 769 -24.96 22.02 -38.28
C GLN A 769 -24.34 22.83 -39.43
N ILE A 770 -23.24 23.54 -39.16
CA ILE A 770 -22.51 24.30 -40.19
C ILE A 770 -21.27 23.56 -40.73
N GLY A 771 -21.09 22.28 -40.39
CA GLY A 771 -19.96 21.45 -40.83
C GLY A 771 -18.59 21.88 -40.28
N ARG A 772 -18.56 22.64 -39.19
CA ARG A 772 -17.34 23.19 -38.56
C ARG A 772 -16.94 22.50 -37.26
N GLY A 773 -17.69 21.49 -36.81
CA GLY A 773 -17.26 20.66 -35.69
C GLY A 773 -18.02 19.35 -35.60
N GLU A 774 -17.44 18.39 -34.90
CA GLU A 774 -18.06 17.10 -34.61
C GLU A 774 -17.66 16.60 -33.22
N PRO A 775 -18.56 15.91 -32.50
CA PRO A 775 -18.18 15.23 -31.27
C PRO A 775 -17.19 14.12 -31.61
N THR A 776 -16.10 14.04 -30.86
CA THR A 776 -15.14 12.93 -31.00
C THR A 776 -14.64 12.51 -29.63
N GLU A 777 -14.12 11.30 -29.57
CA GLU A 777 -13.43 10.80 -28.39
C GLU A 777 -11.98 10.52 -28.75
N THR A 778 -11.06 10.90 -27.87
CA THR A 778 -9.66 10.51 -27.98
C THR A 778 -9.32 9.50 -26.91
N TRP A 779 -8.30 8.70 -27.20
CA TRP A 779 -7.84 7.63 -26.33
C TRP A 779 -6.34 7.76 -26.15
N ARG A 780 -5.87 7.57 -24.91
CA ARG A 780 -4.44 7.51 -24.62
C ARG A 780 -3.82 6.19 -25.07
N LEU A 781 -4.58 5.09 -24.98
CA LEU A 781 -4.13 3.77 -25.40
C LEU A 781 -3.64 3.78 -26.85
N ARG A 782 -2.47 3.17 -27.08
CA ARG A 782 -1.91 2.90 -28.41
C ARG A 782 -1.89 1.40 -28.68
N ASP A 783 -1.72 1.03 -29.95
CA ASP A 783 -1.52 -0.37 -30.31
C ASP A 783 -0.18 -0.87 -29.75
N TRP A 784 -0.15 -2.16 -29.39
CA TRP A 784 0.94 -2.74 -28.61
C TRP A 784 2.07 -3.18 -29.54
N LEU A 785 3.21 -2.50 -29.46
CA LEU A 785 4.43 -2.85 -30.20
C LEU A 785 5.11 -4.09 -29.62
N ILE A 786 5.09 -5.18 -30.38
CA ILE A 786 5.60 -6.50 -29.94
C ILE A 786 6.96 -6.89 -30.54
N SER A 787 7.38 -6.30 -31.66
CA SER A 787 8.69 -6.57 -32.29
C SER A 787 9.86 -6.22 -31.38
N ARG A 788 10.84 -7.13 -31.25
CA ARG A 788 12.13 -6.89 -30.59
C ARG A 788 13.26 -7.40 -31.47
N GLN A 789 14.28 -6.56 -31.66
CA GLN A 789 15.47 -6.86 -32.47
C GLN A 789 16.49 -7.66 -31.65
N ARG A 790 16.04 -8.80 -31.09
CA ARG A 790 16.78 -9.58 -30.10
C ARG A 790 16.67 -11.06 -30.38
N TYR A 791 17.66 -11.81 -29.91
CA TYR A 791 17.73 -13.24 -30.13
C TYR A 791 16.84 -14.01 -29.15
N TRP A 792 16.90 -13.66 -27.86
CA TRP A 792 16.24 -14.47 -26.82
C TRP A 792 14.75 -14.13 -26.62
N GLY A 793 13.92 -14.48 -27.60
CA GLY A 793 12.47 -14.34 -27.55
C GLY A 793 11.76 -15.26 -28.54
N THR A 794 10.43 -15.33 -28.47
CA THR A 794 9.62 -16.15 -29.39
C THR A 794 9.73 -15.61 -30.83
N PRO A 795 10.22 -16.39 -31.82
CA PRO A 795 10.30 -15.92 -33.21
C PRO A 795 8.93 -15.56 -33.79
N ILE A 796 8.84 -14.45 -34.53
CA ILE A 796 7.61 -14.07 -35.23
C ILE A 796 7.39 -15.02 -36.43
N PRO A 797 6.25 -15.75 -36.52
CA PRO A 797 6.04 -16.80 -37.51
C PRO A 797 5.60 -16.24 -38.87
N ILE A 798 6.38 -15.31 -39.43
CA ILE A 798 6.16 -14.69 -40.75
C ILE A 798 7.39 -14.90 -41.64
N ILE A 799 7.16 -15.09 -42.93
CA ILE A 799 8.18 -15.21 -43.99
C ILE A 799 7.98 -14.08 -45.00
N HIS A 800 9.02 -13.28 -45.23
CA HIS A 800 9.07 -12.20 -46.21
C HIS A 800 9.50 -12.73 -47.58
N CYS A 801 8.56 -12.77 -48.52
CA CYS A 801 8.78 -13.15 -49.91
C CYS A 801 8.74 -11.90 -50.82
N ALA A 802 9.68 -11.79 -51.75
CA ALA A 802 9.72 -10.66 -52.70
C ALA A 802 8.47 -10.59 -53.61
N SER A 803 7.84 -11.74 -53.89
CA SER A 803 6.65 -11.82 -54.76
C SER A 803 5.33 -11.82 -53.98
N CYS A 804 5.27 -12.53 -52.85
CA CYS A 804 4.04 -12.70 -52.08
C CYS A 804 3.89 -11.71 -50.91
N GLY A 805 4.93 -10.94 -50.58
CA GLY A 805 4.96 -10.09 -49.39
C GLY A 805 5.16 -10.90 -48.10
N PRO A 806 4.66 -10.42 -46.94
CA PRO A 806 4.70 -11.15 -45.69
C PRO A 806 3.66 -12.28 -45.70
N VAL A 807 4.12 -13.52 -45.52
CA VAL A 807 3.32 -14.74 -45.55
C VAL A 807 3.41 -15.46 -44.20
N PRO A 808 2.29 -15.90 -43.59
CA PRO A 808 2.34 -16.66 -42.35
C PRO A 808 2.99 -18.02 -42.53
N VAL A 809 3.73 -18.47 -41.53
CA VAL A 809 4.22 -19.86 -41.45
C VAL A 809 3.02 -20.80 -41.26
N PRO A 810 2.90 -21.90 -42.04
CA PRO A 810 1.86 -22.90 -41.83
C PRO A 810 1.86 -23.50 -40.41
N VAL A 811 0.68 -23.77 -39.85
CA VAL A 811 0.54 -24.24 -38.45
C VAL A 811 1.24 -25.57 -38.18
N ASP A 812 1.29 -26.45 -39.18
CA ASP A 812 1.99 -27.74 -39.15
C ASP A 812 3.53 -27.62 -39.22
N GLN A 813 4.04 -26.43 -39.59
CA GLN A 813 5.47 -26.11 -39.57
C GLN A 813 5.91 -25.38 -38.29
N LEU A 814 5.00 -25.16 -37.34
CA LEU A 814 5.35 -24.61 -36.03
C LEU A 814 5.91 -25.71 -35.10
N PRO A 815 6.86 -25.37 -34.20
CA PRO A 815 7.39 -24.03 -33.97
C PRO A 815 8.46 -23.61 -34.98
N VAL A 816 8.54 -22.30 -35.26
CA VAL A 816 9.78 -21.72 -35.78
C VAL A 816 10.75 -21.64 -34.60
N GLU A 817 11.69 -22.58 -34.52
CA GLU A 817 12.64 -22.66 -33.41
C GLU A 817 13.76 -21.63 -33.51
N LEU A 818 14.30 -21.17 -32.38
CA LEU A 818 15.50 -20.33 -32.35
C LEU A 818 16.73 -21.15 -32.79
N PRO A 819 17.62 -20.59 -33.64
CA PRO A 819 18.84 -21.27 -34.04
C PRO A 819 19.83 -21.32 -32.88
N LYS A 820 20.60 -22.42 -32.76
CA LYS A 820 21.72 -22.46 -31.81
C LYS A 820 22.82 -21.51 -32.25
N ILE A 821 23.36 -20.75 -31.30
CA ILE A 821 24.40 -19.74 -31.53
C ILE A 821 25.60 -20.01 -30.64
N ASP A 822 26.82 -19.95 -31.19
CA ASP A 822 28.06 -20.03 -30.41
C ASP A 822 28.32 -18.74 -29.60
N SER A 823 28.82 -18.91 -28.38
CA SER A 823 29.37 -17.89 -27.48
C SER A 823 30.30 -16.85 -28.12
N GLU A 824 31.13 -17.23 -29.10
CA GLU A 824 32.02 -16.31 -29.82
C GLU A 824 31.23 -15.33 -30.72
N TRP A 825 30.05 -15.72 -31.18
CA TRP A 825 29.18 -14.89 -32.01
C TRP A 825 28.62 -13.68 -31.24
N PHE A 826 28.26 -13.89 -29.97
CA PHE A 826 27.80 -12.84 -29.07
C PHE A 826 28.90 -11.81 -28.73
N LYS A 827 30.18 -12.18 -28.84
CA LYS A 827 31.31 -11.26 -28.63
C LYS A 827 31.61 -10.42 -29.88
N ALA A 828 31.37 -10.99 -31.07
CA ALA A 828 31.75 -10.39 -32.35
C ALA A 828 30.72 -9.38 -32.90
N GLN A 829 29.45 -9.45 -32.49
CA GLN A 829 28.37 -8.65 -33.07
C GLN A 829 27.53 -7.93 -32.00
N LYS A 830 26.95 -6.78 -32.37
CA LYS A 830 26.03 -6.01 -31.52
C LYS A 830 24.78 -5.63 -32.33
N GLY A 831 23.59 -6.14 -31.97
CA GLY A 831 22.32 -5.85 -32.66
C GLY A 831 21.43 -7.09 -32.75
N ASN A 832 20.64 -7.22 -33.82
CA ASN A 832 19.79 -8.39 -34.07
C ASN A 832 20.62 -9.58 -34.57
N TYR A 833 20.93 -10.54 -33.70
CA TYR A 833 21.75 -11.70 -34.05
C TYR A 833 21.10 -12.62 -35.11
N LEU A 834 19.77 -12.63 -35.22
CA LEU A 834 19.06 -13.51 -36.16
C LEU A 834 19.28 -13.11 -37.63
N GLU A 835 19.60 -11.85 -37.91
CA GLU A 835 19.91 -11.38 -39.28
C GLU A 835 21.18 -12.02 -39.85
N SER A 836 22.14 -12.30 -38.97
CA SER A 836 23.41 -12.96 -39.32
C SER A 836 23.27 -14.47 -39.43
N ALA A 837 22.15 -15.06 -38.99
CA ALA A 837 21.91 -16.50 -38.98
C ALA A 837 21.53 -16.99 -40.39
N HIS A 838 22.43 -16.90 -41.36
CA HIS A 838 22.12 -17.11 -42.78
C HIS A 838 21.44 -18.45 -43.08
N GLU A 839 21.81 -19.53 -42.41
CA GLU A 839 21.18 -20.84 -42.59
C GLU A 839 19.75 -20.91 -42.04
N TRP A 840 19.43 -20.09 -41.03
CA TRP A 840 18.11 -20.05 -40.40
C TRP A 840 17.17 -19.05 -41.08
N VAL A 841 17.69 -17.85 -41.39
CA VAL A 841 16.89 -16.74 -41.94
C VAL A 841 16.45 -17.02 -43.38
N ASN A 842 17.29 -17.68 -44.19
CA ASN A 842 16.94 -18.01 -45.57
C ASN A 842 16.06 -19.26 -45.60
N THR A 843 14.90 -19.17 -46.23
CA THR A 843 13.91 -20.27 -46.33
C THR A 843 13.14 -20.17 -47.64
N GLU A 844 12.31 -21.16 -47.94
CA GLU A 844 11.36 -21.09 -49.06
C GLU A 844 10.05 -20.45 -48.63
N CYS A 845 9.39 -19.74 -49.56
CA CYS A 845 8.07 -19.18 -49.35
C CYS A 845 7.02 -20.30 -49.35
N PRO A 846 6.20 -20.45 -48.29
CA PRO A 846 5.20 -21.51 -48.25
C PRO A 846 4.05 -21.32 -49.25
N SER A 847 3.88 -20.11 -49.81
CA SER A 847 2.84 -19.82 -50.82
C SER A 847 3.28 -20.12 -52.25
N CYS A 848 4.55 -19.84 -52.61
CA CYS A 848 5.01 -19.91 -54.01
C CYS A 848 6.26 -20.77 -54.24
N GLY A 849 6.90 -21.27 -53.18
CA GLY A 849 8.14 -22.06 -53.24
C GLY A 849 9.40 -21.25 -53.59
N GLY A 850 9.29 -19.94 -53.84
CA GLY A 850 10.44 -19.08 -54.15
C GLY A 850 11.32 -18.78 -52.93
N ALA A 851 12.54 -18.29 -53.16
CA ALA A 851 13.44 -17.86 -52.10
C ALA A 851 12.81 -16.72 -51.26
N ALA A 852 12.89 -16.87 -49.94
CA ALA A 852 12.30 -15.95 -48.97
C ALA A 852 13.15 -15.86 -47.70
N LYS A 853 12.77 -14.96 -46.79
CA LYS A 853 13.46 -14.77 -45.51
C LYS A 853 12.49 -14.81 -44.34
N ARG A 854 12.83 -15.51 -43.27
CA ARG A 854 12.08 -15.44 -42.00
C ARG A 854 12.13 -14.03 -41.44
N ASP A 855 11.09 -13.65 -40.70
CA ASP A 855 11.16 -12.48 -39.85
C ASP A 855 12.24 -12.69 -38.77
N THR A 856 13.10 -11.70 -38.60
CA THR A 856 14.23 -11.76 -37.66
C THR A 856 13.93 -11.07 -36.35
N ASP A 857 12.77 -10.43 -36.20
CA ASP A 857 12.31 -9.94 -34.91
C ASP A 857 11.75 -11.10 -34.07
N THR A 858 11.95 -10.99 -32.76
CA THR A 858 11.26 -11.82 -31.77
C THR A 858 10.15 -11.04 -31.09
N MET A 859 9.20 -11.74 -30.48
CA MET A 859 8.12 -11.12 -29.72
C MET A 859 8.60 -10.69 -28.34
N ASP A 860 8.06 -9.57 -27.84
CA ASP A 860 8.23 -9.13 -26.46
C ASP A 860 7.77 -10.21 -25.46
N THR A 861 8.50 -10.35 -24.34
CA THR A 861 8.22 -11.32 -23.27
C THR A 861 6.82 -11.21 -22.66
N PHE A 862 6.17 -10.03 -22.76
CA PHE A 862 4.79 -9.85 -22.32
C PHE A 862 3.79 -10.63 -23.17
N VAL A 863 4.15 -11.02 -24.41
CA VAL A 863 3.31 -11.89 -25.23
C VAL A 863 3.19 -13.26 -24.58
N ASP A 864 4.29 -13.86 -24.12
CA ASP A 864 4.26 -15.17 -23.46
C ASP A 864 3.51 -15.13 -22.11
N SER A 865 3.73 -14.09 -21.30
CA SER A 865 3.05 -13.92 -20.01
C SER A 865 1.60 -13.46 -20.11
N SER A 866 1.10 -13.08 -21.30
CA SER A 866 -0.30 -12.67 -21.48
C SER A 866 -1.32 -13.82 -21.51
N TRP A 867 -0.86 -15.09 -21.58
CA TRP A 867 -1.76 -16.25 -21.71
C TRP A 867 -1.34 -17.51 -20.93
N TYR A 868 -0.16 -17.53 -20.31
CA TYR A 868 0.38 -18.71 -19.58
C TYR A 868 -0.59 -19.32 -18.54
N TYR A 869 -1.44 -18.51 -17.93
CA TYR A 869 -2.44 -18.96 -16.95
C TYR A 869 -3.51 -19.88 -17.58
N LEU A 870 -3.79 -19.74 -18.88
CA LEU A 870 -4.63 -20.69 -19.61
C LEU A 870 -3.86 -21.97 -19.93
N ARG A 871 -2.57 -21.86 -20.27
CA ARG A 871 -1.73 -23.03 -20.60
C ARG A 871 -1.60 -24.00 -19.43
N TYR A 872 -1.54 -23.53 -18.19
CA TYR A 872 -1.49 -24.42 -17.02
C TYR A 872 -2.69 -25.36 -16.92
N LEU A 873 -3.86 -24.99 -17.47
CA LEU A 873 -5.06 -25.83 -17.43
C LEU A 873 -4.88 -27.11 -18.24
N ASP A 874 -3.99 -27.09 -19.24
CA ASP A 874 -3.71 -28.20 -20.17
C ASP A 874 -2.26 -28.14 -20.69
N SER A 875 -1.31 -28.22 -19.76
CA SER A 875 0.12 -27.92 -20.01
C SER A 875 0.79 -28.87 -21.00
N ARG A 876 0.28 -30.09 -21.17
CA ARG A 876 0.84 -31.16 -22.02
C ARG A 876 0.16 -31.28 -23.38
N ASN A 877 -0.76 -30.38 -23.72
CA ASN A 877 -1.46 -30.46 -25.01
C ASN A 877 -0.54 -30.05 -26.18
N GLU A 878 -0.18 -31.00 -27.01
CA GLU A 878 0.71 -30.79 -28.17
C GLU A 878 -0.02 -30.15 -29.37
N ASN A 879 -1.34 -30.35 -29.44
CA ASN A 879 -2.17 -30.07 -30.60
C ASN A 879 -2.89 -28.72 -30.54
N ALA A 880 -3.06 -28.14 -29.35
CA ALA A 880 -3.71 -26.86 -29.12
C ALA A 880 -3.09 -26.11 -27.93
N PRO A 881 -3.26 -24.77 -27.86
CA PRO A 881 -2.82 -24.00 -26.69
C PRO A 881 -3.41 -24.53 -25.38
N PHE A 882 -4.69 -24.92 -25.40
CA PHE A 882 -5.40 -25.65 -24.35
C PHE A 882 -6.71 -26.21 -24.91
N SER A 883 -7.29 -27.22 -24.25
CA SER A 883 -8.60 -27.76 -24.62
C SER A 883 -9.75 -26.79 -24.27
N PRO A 884 -10.78 -26.61 -25.13
CA PRO A 884 -11.88 -25.69 -24.84
C PRO A 884 -12.65 -25.98 -23.55
N SER A 885 -12.80 -27.27 -23.20
CA SER A 885 -13.53 -27.72 -22.01
C SER A 885 -12.87 -27.36 -20.68
N VAL A 886 -11.57 -27.03 -20.67
CA VAL A 886 -10.86 -26.66 -19.44
C VAL A 886 -10.78 -25.15 -19.22
N ALA A 887 -11.07 -24.35 -20.27
CA ALA A 887 -10.94 -22.91 -20.27
C ALA A 887 -11.75 -22.27 -19.13
N ARG A 888 -11.05 -21.59 -18.21
CA ARG A 888 -11.65 -20.91 -17.06
C ARG A 888 -10.74 -19.80 -16.55
N PRO A 889 -11.29 -18.77 -15.90
CA PRO A 889 -10.48 -17.74 -15.26
C PRO A 889 -9.75 -18.29 -14.01
N VAL A 890 -8.74 -17.56 -13.58
CA VAL A 890 -8.11 -17.74 -12.28
C VAL A 890 -9.03 -17.16 -11.20
N ASP A 891 -9.25 -17.91 -10.12
CA ASP A 891 -10.08 -17.44 -9.00
C ASP A 891 -9.34 -16.43 -8.13
N ILE A 892 -8.07 -16.70 -7.81
CA ILE A 892 -7.21 -15.77 -7.04
C ILE A 892 -5.86 -15.65 -7.72
N TYR A 893 -5.55 -14.45 -8.19
CA TYR A 893 -4.28 -14.10 -8.81
C TYR A 893 -3.43 -13.24 -7.86
N VAL A 894 -2.23 -13.70 -7.50
CA VAL A 894 -1.34 -13.05 -6.53
C VAL A 894 -0.13 -12.47 -7.26
N GLY A 895 0.14 -11.18 -7.09
CA GLY A 895 1.18 -10.51 -7.85
C GLY A 895 1.58 -9.14 -7.31
N GLY A 896 2.63 -8.55 -7.91
CA GLY A 896 3.08 -7.20 -7.55
C GLY A 896 2.29 -6.10 -8.26
N VAL A 897 2.11 -4.95 -7.61
CA VAL A 897 1.40 -3.79 -8.18
C VAL A 897 2.15 -3.15 -9.35
N GLU A 898 3.46 -3.41 -9.51
CA GLU A 898 4.23 -2.95 -10.67
C GLU A 898 3.69 -3.45 -12.02
N HIS A 899 2.92 -4.54 -12.01
CA HIS A 899 2.32 -5.14 -13.20
C HIS A 899 0.90 -4.63 -13.47
N ALA A 900 0.45 -3.59 -12.77
CA ALA A 900 -0.91 -3.05 -12.84
C ALA A 900 -1.35 -2.63 -14.26
N ILE A 901 -0.43 -2.09 -15.07
CA ILE A 901 -0.69 -1.73 -16.47
C ILE A 901 -0.26 -2.88 -17.37
N LEU A 902 1.02 -2.93 -17.78
CA LEU A 902 1.66 -3.93 -18.66
C LEU A 902 0.98 -5.31 -18.68
N HIS A 903 1.45 -6.23 -17.84
CA HIS A 903 1.02 -7.63 -17.81
C HIS A 903 -0.50 -7.78 -17.63
N LEU A 904 -1.10 -7.08 -16.66
CA LEU A 904 -2.54 -7.25 -16.40
C LEU A 904 -3.40 -6.76 -17.57
N LEU A 905 -3.05 -5.66 -18.22
CA LEU A 905 -3.79 -5.15 -19.38
C LEU A 905 -3.64 -6.09 -20.59
N TYR A 906 -2.42 -6.56 -20.87
CA TYR A 906 -2.18 -7.50 -21.97
C TYR A 906 -2.84 -8.87 -21.74
N ALA A 907 -2.83 -9.37 -20.50
CA ALA A 907 -3.54 -10.60 -20.15
C ALA A 907 -5.05 -10.47 -20.37
N ARG A 908 -5.66 -9.33 -20.00
CA ARG A 908 -7.07 -9.05 -20.27
C ARG A 908 -7.38 -9.00 -21.76
N PHE A 909 -6.55 -8.31 -22.54
CA PHE A 909 -6.70 -8.23 -23.99
C PHE A 909 -6.65 -9.62 -24.65
N ILE A 910 -5.62 -10.42 -24.35
CA ILE A 910 -5.47 -11.76 -24.95
C ILE A 910 -6.56 -12.71 -24.45
N TYR A 911 -6.99 -12.63 -23.18
CA TYR A 911 -8.14 -13.40 -22.70
C TYR A 911 -9.41 -13.08 -23.48
N LYS A 912 -9.73 -11.80 -23.67
CA LYS A 912 -10.92 -11.36 -24.42
C LYS A 912 -10.86 -11.81 -25.89
N PHE A 913 -9.69 -11.74 -26.51
CA PHE A 913 -9.49 -12.24 -27.86
C PHE A 913 -9.69 -13.76 -27.95
N LEU A 914 -9.04 -14.55 -27.08
CA LEU A 914 -9.16 -16.00 -27.09
C LEU A 914 -10.57 -16.46 -26.71
N ALA A 915 -11.26 -15.72 -25.84
CA ALA A 915 -12.65 -15.94 -25.49
C ALA A 915 -13.63 -15.77 -26.66
N GLN A 916 -13.20 -15.20 -27.79
CA GLN A 916 -13.97 -15.10 -29.04
C GLN A 916 -13.57 -16.18 -30.07
N SER A 917 -12.67 -17.10 -29.71
CA SER A 917 -12.19 -18.17 -30.58
C SER A 917 -12.79 -19.54 -30.23
N GLU A 918 -12.55 -20.53 -31.09
CA GLU A 918 -12.90 -21.95 -30.86
C GLU A 918 -12.22 -22.57 -29.62
N LEU A 919 -11.23 -21.89 -29.04
CA LEU A 919 -10.57 -22.32 -27.80
C LEU A 919 -11.44 -22.10 -26.55
N PHE A 920 -12.62 -21.49 -26.68
CA PHE A 920 -13.61 -21.37 -25.61
C PHE A 920 -14.94 -22.05 -26.03
N PRO A 921 -15.68 -22.67 -25.09
CA PRO A 921 -16.94 -23.36 -25.39
C PRO A 921 -17.99 -22.42 -26.00
N GLU A 922 -18.83 -22.90 -26.91
CA GLU A 922 -19.93 -22.12 -27.56
C GLU A 922 -20.81 -21.35 -26.57
N LEU A 923 -21.11 -21.95 -25.40
CA LEU A 923 -21.88 -21.31 -24.32
C LEU A 923 -21.22 -20.03 -23.78
N ALA A 924 -19.89 -19.91 -23.86
CA ALA A 924 -19.16 -18.70 -23.48
C ALA A 924 -19.33 -17.55 -24.48
N HIS A 925 -19.76 -17.84 -25.72
CA HIS A 925 -20.00 -16.88 -26.80
C HIS A 925 -21.47 -16.44 -26.91
N SER A 926 -22.35 -16.98 -26.05
CA SER A 926 -23.78 -16.65 -26.05
C SER A 926 -24.03 -15.30 -25.36
N GLU A 927 -24.95 -14.49 -25.89
CA GLU A 927 -25.47 -13.25 -25.26
C GLU A 927 -26.08 -13.49 -23.86
N SER A 928 -26.29 -14.76 -23.49
CA SER A 928 -26.76 -15.20 -22.16
C SER A 928 -25.65 -15.42 -21.13
N SER A 929 -24.36 -15.23 -21.49
CA SER A 929 -23.26 -15.30 -20.53
C SER A 929 -23.32 -14.09 -19.57
N PRO A 930 -23.54 -14.30 -18.26
CA PRO A 930 -23.91 -13.23 -17.33
C PRO A 930 -22.72 -12.35 -16.87
N SER A 931 -21.50 -12.57 -17.37
CA SER A 931 -20.31 -11.84 -16.89
C SER A 931 -19.26 -11.61 -17.98
N PRO A 932 -18.58 -10.45 -17.97
CA PRO A 932 -17.51 -10.15 -18.92
C PRO A 932 -16.37 -11.18 -18.90
N ALA A 933 -15.75 -11.39 -20.07
CA ALA A 933 -14.58 -12.26 -20.20
C ALA A 933 -13.35 -11.59 -19.56
N GLU A 934 -13.00 -12.00 -18.34
CA GLU A 934 -11.84 -11.51 -17.59
C GLU A 934 -10.99 -12.69 -17.05
N PRO A 935 -9.65 -12.63 -17.13
CA PRO A 935 -8.78 -13.76 -16.78
C PRO A 935 -8.63 -13.99 -15.28
N PHE A 936 -8.84 -12.96 -14.45
CA PHE A 936 -8.60 -13.01 -13.00
C PHE A 936 -9.81 -12.47 -12.24
N ARG A 937 -10.50 -13.32 -11.48
CA ARG A 937 -11.67 -12.92 -10.68
C ARG A 937 -11.26 -12.01 -9.52
N THR A 938 -10.27 -12.46 -8.74
CA THR A 938 -9.71 -11.70 -7.62
C THR A 938 -8.23 -11.44 -7.85
N LEU A 939 -7.80 -10.20 -7.65
CA LEU A 939 -6.40 -9.79 -7.71
C LEU A 939 -5.92 -9.41 -6.32
N LEU A 940 -4.96 -10.16 -5.79
CA LEU A 940 -4.23 -9.80 -4.57
C LEU A 940 -2.90 -9.15 -4.95
N SER A 941 -2.89 -7.81 -5.00
CA SER A 941 -1.65 -7.06 -5.20
C SER A 941 -0.84 -7.01 -3.90
N GLN A 942 0.28 -7.72 -3.83
CA GLN A 942 1.16 -7.63 -2.67
C GLN A 942 1.90 -6.29 -2.62
N GLY A 943 2.22 -5.84 -1.41
CA GLY A 943 3.15 -4.73 -1.21
C GLY A 943 4.60 -5.17 -1.42
N MET A 944 5.44 -4.20 -1.78
CA MET A 944 6.85 -4.44 -2.07
C MET A 944 7.61 -4.93 -0.84
N VAL A 945 8.57 -5.83 -1.03
CA VAL A 945 9.53 -6.19 0.02
C VAL A 945 10.76 -5.30 -0.09
N HIS A 946 11.04 -4.56 0.97
CA HIS A 946 12.19 -3.68 1.06
C HIS A 946 13.32 -4.33 1.87
N GLY A 947 14.52 -4.31 1.29
CA GLY A 947 15.75 -4.76 1.93
C GLY A 947 16.51 -3.59 2.52
N LYS A 948 17.23 -3.84 3.62
CA LYS A 948 18.17 -2.88 4.17
C LYS A 948 19.29 -2.62 3.15
N THR A 949 19.46 -1.36 2.77
CA THR A 949 20.32 -0.92 1.67
C THR A 949 21.36 0.03 2.20
N TYR A 950 22.60 -0.14 1.72
CA TYR A 950 23.74 0.68 2.12
C TYR A 950 24.20 1.49 0.91
N SER A 951 24.36 2.80 1.07
CA SER A 951 24.93 3.66 0.04
C SER A 951 26.03 4.56 0.58
N GLU A 952 26.97 4.91 -0.30
CA GLU A 952 28.07 5.79 0.00
C GLU A 952 27.55 7.24 0.21
N PRO A 953 27.88 7.91 1.33
CA PRO A 953 27.26 9.19 1.67
C PRO A 953 27.53 10.33 0.69
N SER A 954 28.68 10.35 0.03
CA SER A 954 29.10 11.43 -0.87
C SER A 954 28.57 11.25 -2.30
N THR A 955 28.51 10.01 -2.78
CA THR A 955 28.16 9.70 -4.18
C THR A 955 26.73 9.17 -4.35
N GLY A 956 26.13 8.67 -3.27
CA GLY A 956 24.85 7.96 -3.32
C GLY A 956 24.94 6.56 -3.94
N ARG A 957 26.14 6.10 -4.33
CA ARG A 957 26.37 4.77 -4.92
C ARG A 957 26.00 3.67 -3.94
N PHE A 958 25.24 2.67 -4.39
CA PHE A 958 24.95 1.49 -3.57
C PHE A 958 26.21 0.66 -3.33
N LEU A 959 26.38 0.21 -2.10
CA LEU A 959 27.54 -0.55 -1.64
C LEU A 959 27.26 -2.06 -1.71
N LEU A 960 28.26 -2.82 -2.13
CA LEU A 960 28.23 -4.27 -2.07
C LEU A 960 28.28 -4.76 -0.61
N PRO A 961 27.68 -5.92 -0.27
CA PRO A 961 27.80 -6.50 1.07
C PRO A 961 29.26 -6.70 1.50
N SER A 962 30.17 -6.96 0.56
CA SER A 962 31.61 -7.09 0.83
C SER A 962 32.29 -5.77 1.20
N GLU A 963 31.73 -4.62 0.80
CA GLU A 963 32.25 -3.28 1.08
C GLU A 963 31.76 -2.75 2.45
N VAL A 964 30.83 -3.42 3.11
CA VAL A 964 30.29 -2.99 4.41
C VAL A 964 30.83 -3.89 5.52
N ASP A 965 31.37 -3.27 6.57
CA ASP A 965 31.72 -3.91 7.84
C ASP A 965 30.50 -3.87 8.78
N LEU A 966 29.99 -5.07 9.11
CA LEU A 966 28.85 -5.27 10.01
C LEU A 966 29.26 -5.94 11.33
N THR A 967 30.56 -5.98 11.66
CA THR A 967 31.05 -6.48 12.96
C THR A 967 30.37 -5.75 14.11
N ASN A 968 30.22 -4.43 13.99
CA ASN A 968 29.33 -3.63 14.83
C ASN A 968 28.02 -3.32 14.07
N LYS A 969 26.96 -4.08 14.34
CA LYS A 969 25.65 -3.90 13.69
C LYS A 969 25.00 -2.54 13.94
N ASP A 970 25.36 -1.86 15.04
CA ASP A 970 24.87 -0.52 15.38
C ASP A 970 25.71 0.58 14.77
N ARG A 971 26.89 0.26 14.26
CA ARG A 971 27.71 1.23 13.52
C ARG A 971 28.36 0.55 12.32
N PRO A 972 27.59 0.28 11.25
CA PRO A 972 28.16 -0.17 9.99
C PRO A 972 29.21 0.83 9.51
N LEU A 973 30.31 0.32 8.97
CA LEU A 973 31.36 1.13 8.35
C LEU A 973 31.59 0.66 6.92
N ILE A 974 32.06 1.54 6.04
CA ILE A 974 32.60 1.13 4.75
C ILE A 974 34.00 0.55 4.99
N LYS A 975 34.24 -0.69 4.59
CA LYS A 975 35.51 -1.40 4.82
C LYS A 975 36.69 -0.59 4.29
N GLY A 976 37.77 -0.58 5.07
CA GLY A 976 38.95 0.23 4.75
C GLY A 976 38.77 1.73 5.04
N THR A 977 37.63 2.15 5.60
CA THR A 977 37.36 3.54 5.98
C THR A 977 36.85 3.64 7.42
N GLN A 978 36.71 4.88 7.91
CA GLN A 978 36.03 5.20 9.18
C GLN A 978 34.66 5.86 8.95
N ILE A 979 34.10 5.72 7.74
CA ILE A 979 32.87 6.39 7.31
C ILE A 979 31.69 5.42 7.45
N SER A 980 30.59 5.89 8.03
CA SER A 980 29.32 5.15 8.05
C SER A 980 28.57 5.32 6.74
N PRO A 981 28.05 4.24 6.13
CA PRO A 981 27.19 4.34 4.96
C PRO A 981 25.83 4.94 5.33
N ASN A 982 25.15 5.52 4.34
CA ASN A 982 23.72 5.80 4.44
C ASN A 982 22.95 4.48 4.48
N ILE A 983 21.94 4.38 5.36
CA ILE A 983 21.13 3.17 5.55
C ILE A 983 19.67 3.50 5.30
N SER A 984 19.05 2.83 4.34
CA SER A 984 17.61 2.95 4.04
C SER A 984 16.97 1.59 3.79
N PHE A 985 15.65 1.54 3.70
CA PHE A 985 14.89 0.36 3.28
C PHE A 985 14.33 0.61 1.88
N GLU A 986 14.88 -0.10 0.90
CA GLU A 986 14.56 0.07 -0.52
C GLU A 986 13.99 -1.20 -1.11
N LYS A 987 13.19 -1.10 -2.19
CA LYS A 987 12.78 -2.26 -3.00
C LYS A 987 13.98 -3.17 -3.24
N MET A 988 13.84 -4.46 -2.92
CA MET A 988 14.90 -5.44 -3.18
C MET A 988 15.20 -5.52 -4.68
N SER A 989 16.45 -5.32 -5.06
CA SER A 989 16.92 -5.46 -6.43
C SER A 989 18.40 -5.87 -6.48
N LYS A 990 18.81 -6.45 -7.60
CA LYS A 990 20.23 -6.79 -7.84
C LYS A 990 21.11 -5.53 -7.89
N SER A 991 20.60 -4.44 -8.48
CA SER A 991 21.31 -3.16 -8.61
C SER A 991 21.56 -2.43 -7.29
N LYS A 992 20.73 -2.69 -6.28
CA LYS A 992 20.86 -2.11 -4.93
C LYS A 992 21.63 -3.01 -3.96
N HIS A 993 22.01 -4.22 -4.39
CA HIS A 993 22.71 -5.23 -3.59
C HIS A 993 22.06 -5.54 -2.23
N ASN A 994 20.74 -5.38 -2.14
CA ASN A 994 19.95 -5.49 -0.91
C ASN A 994 18.97 -6.68 -0.92
N GLY A 995 19.03 -7.51 -1.97
CA GLY A 995 18.22 -8.73 -2.08
C GLY A 995 18.69 -9.79 -1.10
N VAL A 996 17.77 -10.29 -0.27
CA VAL A 996 18.05 -11.37 0.70
C VAL A 996 17.59 -12.69 0.11
N ASP A 997 18.49 -13.67 0.03
CA ASP A 997 18.20 -15.02 -0.44
C ASP A 997 17.36 -15.77 0.61
N PRO A 998 16.14 -16.23 0.28
CA PRO A 998 15.26 -16.90 1.23
C PRO A 998 15.88 -18.20 1.79
N THR A 999 16.71 -18.90 1.03
CA THR A 999 17.36 -20.16 1.44
C THR A 999 18.22 -19.96 2.68
N THR A 1000 18.95 -18.84 2.76
CA THR A 1000 19.78 -18.53 3.92
C THR A 1000 18.97 -18.38 5.21
N CYS A 1001 17.75 -17.84 5.09
CA CYS A 1001 16.84 -17.69 6.22
C CYS A 1001 16.24 -19.06 6.60
N VAL A 1002 15.80 -19.84 5.61
CA VAL A 1002 15.27 -21.19 5.79
C VAL A 1002 16.29 -22.13 6.45
N ASP A 1003 17.54 -22.14 6.00
CA ASP A 1003 18.61 -22.99 6.55
C ASP A 1003 18.93 -22.65 8.01
N LYS A 1004 18.68 -21.39 8.40
CA LYS A 1004 18.96 -20.89 9.74
C LYS A 1004 17.80 -21.11 10.71
N TYR A 1005 16.57 -20.81 10.29
CA TYR A 1005 15.39 -20.72 11.16
C TYR A 1005 14.29 -21.75 10.85
N GLY A 1006 14.39 -22.45 9.73
CA GLY A 1006 13.33 -23.31 9.21
C GLY A 1006 12.38 -22.60 8.24
N ALA A 1007 11.77 -23.38 7.34
CA ALA A 1007 10.84 -22.93 6.31
C ALA A 1007 9.58 -22.33 6.94
N ASP A 1008 8.95 -23.06 7.87
CA ASP A 1008 7.71 -22.64 8.50
C ASP A 1008 7.85 -21.35 9.32
N THR A 1009 8.97 -21.20 10.04
CA THR A 1009 9.29 -19.97 10.78
C THR A 1009 9.42 -18.78 9.82
N THR A 1010 10.12 -19.00 8.70
CA THR A 1010 10.35 -17.96 7.69
C THR A 1010 9.03 -17.54 7.03
N ARG A 1011 8.19 -18.50 6.67
CA ARG A 1011 6.85 -18.26 6.10
C ARG A 1011 5.96 -17.46 7.05
N ALA A 1012 5.84 -17.91 8.30
CA ALA A 1012 5.04 -17.21 9.31
C ALA A 1012 5.57 -15.79 9.58
N HIS A 1013 6.89 -15.60 9.62
CA HIS A 1013 7.50 -14.27 9.78
C HIS A 1013 7.18 -13.32 8.63
N VAL A 1014 7.28 -13.81 7.38
CA VAL A 1014 6.95 -13.02 6.19
C VAL A 1014 5.49 -12.58 6.19
N LEU A 1015 4.56 -13.47 6.57
CA LEU A 1015 3.13 -13.14 6.64
C LEU A 1015 2.80 -12.19 7.80
N PHE A 1016 3.48 -12.35 8.95
CA PHE A 1016 3.23 -11.52 10.13
C PHE A 1016 3.78 -10.10 10.01
N SER A 1017 4.85 -9.92 9.24
CA SER A 1017 5.62 -8.67 9.21
C SER A 1017 4.84 -7.46 8.68
N ALA A 1018 3.88 -7.67 7.76
CA ALA A 1018 3.00 -6.62 7.23
C ALA A 1018 1.76 -7.23 6.56
N PRO A 1019 0.61 -6.51 6.54
CA PRO A 1019 -0.54 -6.87 5.70
C PRO A 1019 -0.12 -7.10 4.25
N ALA A 1020 -0.79 -8.02 3.53
CA ALA A 1020 -0.31 -8.50 2.24
C ALA A 1020 -0.09 -7.36 1.22
N GLY A 1021 -0.95 -6.35 1.21
CA GLY A 1021 -0.91 -5.20 0.31
C GLY A 1021 0.07 -4.09 0.71
N GLU A 1022 0.60 -4.14 1.93
CA GLU A 1022 1.49 -3.12 2.47
C GLU A 1022 2.97 -3.45 2.25
N VAL A 1023 3.81 -2.41 2.19
CA VAL A 1023 5.27 -2.58 2.09
C VAL A 1023 5.80 -3.35 3.30
N LEU A 1024 6.61 -4.38 3.04
CA LEU A 1024 7.26 -5.18 4.07
C LEU A 1024 8.74 -4.78 4.14
N GLU A 1025 9.13 -4.14 5.24
CA GLU A 1025 10.53 -3.91 5.56
C GLU A 1025 11.14 -5.18 6.17
N TRP A 1026 12.00 -5.86 5.39
CA TRP A 1026 12.55 -7.14 5.81
C TRP A 1026 13.56 -6.97 6.95
N ASP A 1027 13.19 -7.45 8.12
CA ASP A 1027 14.01 -7.44 9.32
C ASP A 1027 14.11 -8.86 9.90
N GLU A 1028 15.21 -9.53 9.57
CA GLU A 1028 15.50 -10.89 10.04
C GLU A 1028 15.60 -10.97 11.57
N THR A 1029 15.94 -9.87 12.27
CA THR A 1029 16.12 -9.91 13.74
C THR A 1029 14.84 -10.21 14.51
N LYS A 1030 13.67 -9.98 13.89
CA LYS A 1030 12.35 -10.20 14.50
C LYS A 1030 11.85 -11.64 14.38
N ILE A 1031 12.49 -12.48 13.57
CA ILE A 1031 12.07 -13.88 13.36
C ILE A 1031 12.06 -14.71 14.65
N VAL A 1032 12.90 -14.33 15.62
CA VAL A 1032 12.99 -14.96 16.96
C VAL A 1032 11.65 -14.93 17.70
N GLY A 1033 10.77 -13.95 17.41
CA GLY A 1033 9.42 -13.93 17.96
C GLY A 1033 8.57 -15.12 17.53
N ILE A 1034 8.71 -15.55 16.28
CA ILE A 1034 8.02 -16.72 15.72
C ILE A 1034 8.58 -18.01 16.29
N GLU A 1035 9.92 -18.13 16.42
CA GLU A 1035 10.54 -19.30 17.06
C GLU A 1035 10.05 -19.51 18.50
N ARG A 1036 9.93 -18.41 19.27
CA ARG A 1036 9.39 -18.46 20.64
C ARG A 1036 7.92 -18.89 20.67
N TRP A 1037 7.13 -18.46 19.70
CA TRP A 1037 5.74 -18.87 19.58
C TRP A 1037 5.64 -20.37 19.26
N PHE A 1038 6.41 -20.87 18.29
CA PHE A 1038 6.45 -22.30 17.98
C PHE A 1038 6.98 -23.15 19.13
N ALA A 1039 7.97 -22.69 19.90
CA ALA A 1039 8.42 -23.38 21.10
C ALA A 1039 7.31 -23.48 22.17
N ARG A 1040 6.47 -22.45 22.32
CA ARG A 1040 5.32 -22.48 23.22
C ARG A 1040 4.24 -23.45 22.73
N LEU A 1041 3.94 -23.43 21.43
CA LEU A 1041 2.99 -24.37 20.83
C LEU A 1041 3.48 -25.82 20.91
N TRP A 1042 4.79 -26.05 20.73
CA TRP A 1042 5.42 -27.35 20.89
C TRP A 1042 5.22 -27.93 22.29
N ARG A 1043 5.42 -27.10 23.32
CA ARG A 1043 5.12 -27.49 24.69
C ARG A 1043 3.64 -27.79 24.89
N LEU A 1044 2.73 -26.94 24.39
CA LEU A 1044 1.29 -27.18 24.48
C LEU A 1044 0.88 -28.52 23.84
N VAL A 1045 1.49 -28.88 22.71
CA VAL A 1045 1.29 -30.17 22.03
C VAL A 1045 1.67 -31.33 22.93
N HIS A 1046 2.85 -31.30 23.54
CA HIS A 1046 3.31 -32.36 24.43
C HIS A 1046 2.50 -32.43 25.73
N ASP A 1047 2.19 -31.29 26.34
CA ASP A 1047 1.38 -31.21 27.56
C ASP A 1047 -0.02 -31.81 27.30
N THR A 1048 -0.66 -31.47 26.18
CA THR A 1048 -1.96 -32.04 25.78
C THR A 1048 -1.86 -33.54 25.47
N THR A 1049 -0.80 -33.99 24.80
CA THR A 1049 -0.59 -35.42 24.49
C THR A 1049 -0.44 -36.24 25.76
N ALA A 1050 0.27 -35.73 26.77
CA ALA A 1050 0.40 -36.37 28.07
C ALA A 1050 -0.97 -36.48 28.77
N THR A 1051 -1.74 -35.38 28.81
CA THR A 1051 -3.11 -35.39 29.37
C THR A 1051 -4.04 -36.37 28.66
N LEU A 1052 -3.94 -36.50 27.34
CA LEU A 1052 -4.75 -37.46 26.58
C LEU A 1052 -4.34 -38.91 26.88
N SER A 1053 -3.04 -39.18 27.01
CA SER A 1053 -2.52 -40.53 27.30
C SER A 1053 -2.95 -41.06 28.67
N GLU A 1054 -3.25 -40.16 29.62
CA GLU A 1054 -3.78 -40.48 30.95
C GLU A 1054 -5.31 -40.60 30.98
N SER A 1055 -6.00 -40.32 29.86
CA SER A 1055 -7.47 -40.33 29.76
C SER A 1055 -8.02 -41.57 29.06
N ASP A 1056 -9.28 -41.93 29.33
CA ASP A 1056 -9.98 -43.05 28.65
C ASP A 1056 -10.52 -42.68 27.25
N ILE A 1057 -10.08 -41.55 26.67
CA ILE A 1057 -10.57 -41.08 25.37
C ILE A 1057 -10.04 -41.96 24.25
N LYS A 1058 -10.95 -42.47 23.41
CA LYS A 1058 -10.62 -43.17 22.16
C LYS A 1058 -10.78 -42.24 20.97
N LEU A 1059 -9.71 -42.09 20.19
CA LEU A 1059 -9.72 -41.31 18.96
C LEU A 1059 -9.92 -42.22 17.75
N SER A 1060 -10.74 -41.80 16.78
CA SER A 1060 -10.88 -42.46 15.48
C SER A 1060 -10.32 -41.56 14.39
N MET A 1061 -9.25 -42.00 13.73
CA MET A 1061 -8.58 -41.19 12.74
C MET A 1061 -9.47 -40.93 11.51
N GLU A 1062 -10.34 -41.89 11.18
CA GLU A 1062 -11.32 -41.73 10.11
C GLU A 1062 -12.29 -40.58 10.39
N VAL A 1063 -12.84 -40.53 11.60
CA VAL A 1063 -13.74 -39.45 12.04
C VAL A 1063 -12.99 -38.11 12.05
N ILE A 1064 -11.78 -38.08 12.62
CA ILE A 1064 -10.97 -36.87 12.71
C ILE A 1064 -10.70 -36.31 11.30
N MET A 1065 -10.39 -37.14 10.31
CA MET A 1065 -10.07 -36.69 8.95
C MET A 1065 -11.30 -36.26 8.16
N GLN A 1066 -12.46 -36.88 8.39
CA GLN A 1066 -13.68 -36.63 7.61
C GLN A 1066 -14.60 -35.57 8.23
N GLN A 1067 -14.49 -35.30 9.53
CA GLN A 1067 -15.36 -34.35 10.24
C GLN A 1067 -14.67 -32.99 10.48
N PRO A 1068 -15.40 -31.88 10.32
CA PRO A 1068 -14.93 -30.55 10.73
C PRO A 1068 -14.67 -30.45 12.24
N HIS A 1069 -15.45 -31.20 13.03
CA HIS A 1069 -15.33 -31.33 14.48
C HIS A 1069 -14.79 -32.73 14.80
N ALA A 1070 -13.56 -32.81 15.30
CA ALA A 1070 -12.86 -34.08 15.49
C ALA A 1070 -13.51 -35.02 16.52
N LEU A 1071 -14.30 -34.46 17.46
CA LEU A 1071 -15.09 -35.15 18.48
C LEU A 1071 -16.38 -34.36 18.76
N GLU A 1072 -17.42 -35.04 19.25
CA GLU A 1072 -18.61 -34.35 19.78
C GLU A 1072 -18.25 -33.54 21.03
N LEU A 1073 -18.86 -32.36 21.16
CA LEU A 1073 -18.67 -31.53 22.35
C LEU A 1073 -19.34 -32.18 23.57
N PRO A 1074 -18.68 -32.19 24.74
CA PRO A 1074 -19.31 -32.61 25.98
C PRO A 1074 -20.48 -31.69 26.37
N VAL A 1075 -21.33 -32.17 27.29
CA VAL A 1075 -22.53 -31.47 27.76
C VAL A 1075 -22.18 -30.08 28.32
N LEU A 1076 -22.54 -29.03 27.58
CA LEU A 1076 -22.12 -27.65 27.83
C LEU A 1076 -22.44 -27.11 29.25
N PRO A 1077 -23.60 -27.44 29.87
CA PRO A 1077 -23.92 -27.02 31.25
C PRO A 1077 -23.01 -27.56 32.36
N GLY A 1078 -22.07 -28.47 32.08
CA GLY A 1078 -21.13 -29.02 33.08
C GLY A 1078 -19.70 -28.48 33.01
N LEU A 1079 -19.39 -27.61 32.04
CA LEU A 1079 -18.01 -27.19 31.77
C LEU A 1079 -17.46 -26.21 32.81
N SER A 1080 -16.15 -26.30 33.08
CA SER A 1080 -15.42 -25.31 33.88
C SER A 1080 -15.27 -23.98 33.12
N ASP A 1081 -15.00 -22.88 33.81
CA ASP A 1081 -14.76 -21.57 33.17
C ASP A 1081 -13.57 -21.62 32.22
N ALA A 1082 -12.52 -22.38 32.56
CA ALA A 1082 -11.36 -22.60 31.69
C ALA A 1082 -11.72 -23.32 30.38
N ASP A 1083 -12.56 -24.36 30.45
CA ASP A 1083 -13.04 -25.08 29.28
C ASP A 1083 -13.94 -24.18 28.40
N VAL A 1084 -14.78 -23.34 29.02
CA VAL A 1084 -15.63 -22.38 28.32
C VAL A 1084 -14.80 -21.32 27.61
N ASP A 1085 -13.81 -20.73 28.28
CA ASP A 1085 -12.94 -19.70 27.70
C ASP A 1085 -12.14 -20.25 26.51
N ALA A 1086 -11.61 -21.46 26.63
CA ALA A 1086 -10.88 -22.13 25.55
C ALA A 1086 -11.78 -22.42 24.33
N LEU A 1087 -13.01 -22.89 24.56
CA LEU A 1087 -13.98 -23.13 23.50
C LEU A 1087 -14.39 -21.85 22.79
N LEU A 1088 -14.71 -20.79 23.53
CA LEU A 1088 -15.09 -19.49 22.96
C LEU A 1088 -13.95 -18.86 22.18
N ALA A 1089 -12.72 -18.88 22.71
CA ALA A 1089 -11.54 -18.36 22.02
C ALA A 1089 -11.26 -19.16 20.73
N THR A 1090 -11.36 -20.49 20.78
CA THR A 1090 -11.19 -21.35 19.59
C THR A 1090 -12.27 -21.07 18.55
N HIS A 1091 -13.54 -21.04 18.96
CA HIS A 1091 -14.68 -20.72 18.09
C HIS A 1091 -14.48 -19.38 17.37
N GLN A 1092 -14.14 -18.32 18.11
CA GLN A 1092 -13.90 -16.99 17.56
C GLN A 1092 -12.71 -16.96 16.60
N THR A 1093 -11.64 -17.68 16.94
CA THR A 1093 -10.44 -17.77 16.11
C THR A 1093 -10.74 -18.50 14.79
N ILE A 1094 -11.52 -19.59 14.82
CA ILE A 1094 -11.95 -20.29 13.61
C ILE A 1094 -12.74 -19.34 12.70
N SER A 1095 -13.71 -18.60 13.26
CA SER A 1095 -14.50 -17.63 12.49
C SER A 1095 -13.62 -16.51 11.90
N SER A 1096 -12.75 -15.89 12.70
CA SER A 1096 -11.85 -14.81 12.27
C SER A 1096 -10.89 -15.25 11.17
N VAL A 1097 -10.20 -16.38 11.37
CA VAL A 1097 -9.21 -16.89 10.41
C VAL A 1097 -9.90 -17.35 9.11
N SER A 1098 -11.05 -18.01 9.20
CA SER A 1098 -11.79 -18.46 8.01
C SER A 1098 -12.29 -17.27 7.18
N ASP A 1099 -12.84 -16.24 7.84
CA ASP A 1099 -13.30 -15.01 7.18
C ASP A 1099 -12.13 -14.27 6.52
N CYS A 1100 -10.99 -14.14 7.21
CA CYS A 1100 -9.80 -13.53 6.63
C CYS A 1100 -9.30 -14.29 5.40
N MET A 1101 -9.15 -15.62 5.46
CA MET A 1101 -8.67 -16.42 4.32
C MET A 1101 -9.61 -16.36 3.11
N GLN A 1102 -10.93 -16.27 3.34
CA GLN A 1102 -11.94 -16.31 2.29
C GLN A 1102 -12.26 -14.93 1.73
N ASN A 1103 -12.52 -13.96 2.60
CA ASN A 1103 -13.13 -12.67 2.24
C ASN A 1103 -12.14 -11.50 2.34
N ASN A 1104 -11.07 -11.61 3.14
CA ASN A 1104 -10.08 -10.54 3.30
C ASN A 1104 -8.63 -11.07 3.38
N PRO A 1105 -8.10 -11.66 2.29
CA PRO A 1105 -6.74 -12.21 2.26
C PRO A 1105 -5.65 -11.15 2.37
N TYR A 1106 -5.99 -9.85 2.38
CA TYR A 1106 -5.05 -8.79 2.74
C TYR A 1106 -4.64 -8.82 4.21
N GLY A 1107 -5.47 -9.39 5.07
CA GLY A 1107 -5.28 -9.49 6.52
C GLY A 1107 -4.46 -10.69 7.01
N LEU A 1108 -3.70 -11.40 6.18
CA LEU A 1108 -2.99 -12.63 6.61
C LEU A 1108 -2.04 -12.44 7.83
N ASN A 1109 -1.61 -11.22 8.11
CA ASN A 1109 -0.87 -10.90 9.33
C ASN A 1109 -1.73 -11.03 10.61
N THR A 1110 -3.04 -10.76 10.54
CA THR A 1110 -3.98 -10.94 11.66
C THR A 1110 -4.25 -12.41 11.93
N VAL A 1111 -4.20 -13.28 10.91
CA VAL A 1111 -4.24 -14.73 11.10
C VAL A 1111 -3.13 -15.18 12.05
N ILE A 1112 -1.89 -14.75 11.82
CA ILE A 1112 -0.76 -15.10 12.71
C ILE A 1112 -1.00 -14.56 14.13
N SER A 1113 -1.52 -13.34 14.25
CA SER A 1113 -1.86 -12.72 15.55
C SER A 1113 -2.92 -13.51 16.30
N ASP A 1114 -4.00 -13.92 15.63
CA ASP A 1114 -5.11 -14.66 16.24
C ASP A 1114 -4.70 -16.07 16.65
N LEU A 1115 -3.91 -16.77 15.82
CA LEU A 1115 -3.34 -18.08 16.19
C LEU A 1115 -2.36 -17.97 17.37
N THR A 1116 -1.58 -16.88 17.43
CA THR A 1116 -0.70 -16.60 18.58
C THR A 1116 -1.50 -16.35 19.86
N LYS A 1117 -2.59 -15.56 19.79
CA LYS A 1117 -3.48 -15.33 20.93
C LYS A 1117 -4.13 -16.63 21.40
N LEU A 1118 -4.67 -17.43 20.48
CA LEU A 1118 -5.25 -18.72 20.81
C LEU A 1118 -4.23 -19.64 21.49
N THR A 1119 -3.00 -19.72 20.96
CA THR A 1119 -1.91 -20.47 21.60
C THR A 1119 -1.66 -20.00 23.04
N ASN A 1120 -1.67 -18.68 23.28
CA ASN A 1120 -1.46 -18.12 24.61
C ASN A 1120 -2.61 -18.44 25.57
N THR A 1121 -3.85 -18.36 25.10
CA THR A 1121 -5.04 -18.73 25.87
C THR A 1121 -4.98 -20.21 26.29
N LEU A 1122 -4.61 -21.10 25.37
CA LEU A 1122 -4.52 -22.54 25.64
C LEU A 1122 -3.31 -22.94 26.50
N ALA A 1123 -2.26 -22.12 26.57
CA ALA A 1123 -1.00 -22.44 27.24
C ALA A 1123 -0.76 -21.67 28.57
N SER A 1124 -1.69 -20.83 29.04
CA SER A 1124 -1.44 -19.94 30.19
C SER A 1124 -1.25 -20.72 31.51
N SER A 1125 -0.12 -20.49 32.19
CA SER A 1125 0.31 -21.23 33.40
C SER A 1125 -0.08 -20.55 34.72
N SER A 1126 -0.77 -19.40 34.68
CA SER A 1126 -1.33 -18.73 35.86
C SER A 1126 -2.65 -19.40 36.23
N SER A 1127 -2.61 -20.27 37.24
CA SER A 1127 -3.71 -20.95 37.94
C SER A 1127 -5.14 -20.55 37.50
N SER A 1128 -5.92 -21.55 37.04
CA SER A 1128 -7.36 -21.57 36.65
C SER A 1128 -7.73 -21.53 35.15
N SER A 1129 -6.79 -21.54 34.19
CA SER A 1129 -7.09 -21.25 32.77
C SER A 1129 -6.66 -22.32 31.73
N ILE A 1130 -6.11 -23.45 32.16
CA ILE A 1130 -5.86 -24.60 31.27
C ILE A 1130 -7.16 -25.41 31.18
N PRO A 1131 -7.65 -25.79 29.99
CA PRO A 1131 -8.84 -26.63 29.91
C PRO A 1131 -8.59 -27.93 30.68
N THR A 1132 -9.44 -28.19 31.67
CA THR A 1132 -9.32 -29.35 32.55
C THR A 1132 -9.86 -30.61 31.90
N THR A 1133 -10.73 -30.46 30.90
CA THR A 1133 -11.36 -31.58 30.21
C THR A 1133 -10.50 -32.03 29.03
N PRO A 1134 -9.94 -33.27 29.04
CA PRO A 1134 -9.03 -33.72 27.98
C PRO A 1134 -9.64 -33.64 26.56
N THR A 1135 -10.95 -33.90 26.42
CA THR A 1135 -11.70 -33.74 25.16
C THR A 1135 -11.66 -32.31 24.64
N ILE A 1136 -11.84 -31.31 25.52
CA ILE A 1136 -11.82 -29.90 25.15
C ILE A 1136 -10.41 -29.46 24.74
N SER A 1137 -9.40 -29.87 25.51
CA SER A 1137 -8.00 -29.62 25.16
C SER A 1137 -7.64 -30.15 23.78
N TYR A 1138 -8.08 -31.38 23.46
CA TYR A 1138 -7.88 -31.96 22.13
C TYR A 1138 -8.62 -31.19 21.03
N ILE A 1139 -9.91 -30.88 21.20
CA ILE A 1139 -10.69 -30.14 20.18
C ILE A 1139 -10.05 -28.78 19.88
N CYS A 1140 -9.65 -28.05 20.91
CA CYS A 1140 -9.02 -26.74 20.78
C CYS A 1140 -7.64 -26.82 20.12
N LEU A 1141 -6.78 -27.75 20.54
CA LEU A 1141 -5.46 -27.93 19.94
C LEU A 1141 -5.55 -28.44 18.50
N SER A 1142 -6.42 -29.41 18.22
CA SER A 1142 -6.67 -29.95 16.87
C SER A 1142 -7.12 -28.85 15.92
N SER A 1143 -8.04 -27.98 16.38
CA SER A 1143 -8.49 -26.80 15.61
C SER A 1143 -7.34 -25.83 15.35
N LEU A 1144 -6.54 -25.49 16.37
CA LEU A 1144 -5.37 -24.63 16.22
C LEU A 1144 -4.36 -25.18 15.20
N LEU A 1145 -4.04 -26.48 15.25
CA LEU A 1145 -3.12 -27.11 14.31
C LEU A 1145 -3.65 -27.09 12.87
N ARG A 1146 -4.95 -27.35 12.67
CA ARG A 1146 -5.58 -27.28 11.34
C ARG A 1146 -5.57 -25.86 10.78
N LEU A 1147 -5.91 -24.85 11.59
CA LEU A 1147 -5.89 -23.44 11.18
C LEU A 1147 -4.46 -22.96 10.84
N LEU A 1148 -3.46 -23.46 11.56
CA LEU A 1148 -2.05 -23.12 11.34
C LEU A 1148 -1.44 -23.88 10.14
N SER A 1149 -2.01 -25.00 9.73
CA SER A 1149 -1.43 -25.89 8.73
C SER A 1149 -1.12 -25.24 7.37
N PRO A 1150 -1.94 -24.32 6.83
CA PRO A 1150 -1.57 -23.59 5.62
C PRO A 1150 -0.31 -22.74 5.76
N VAL A 1151 -0.07 -22.19 6.95
CA VAL A 1151 1.08 -21.30 7.23
C VAL A 1151 2.34 -22.10 7.53
N ALA A 1152 2.23 -23.07 8.43
CA ALA A 1152 3.34 -23.88 8.95
C ALA A 1152 3.07 -25.39 8.75
N PRO A 1153 3.08 -25.87 7.50
CA PRO A 1153 2.65 -27.23 7.17
C PRO A 1153 3.55 -28.32 7.77
N ALA A 1154 4.85 -28.09 7.94
CA ALA A 1154 5.77 -29.13 8.44
C ALA A 1154 5.67 -29.26 9.97
N PHE A 1155 5.71 -28.13 10.68
CA PHE A 1155 5.51 -28.07 12.13
C PHE A 1155 4.16 -28.67 12.52
N THR A 1156 3.09 -28.29 11.84
CA THR A 1156 1.74 -28.80 12.15
C THR A 1156 1.59 -30.27 11.81
N ALA A 1157 2.24 -30.77 10.75
CA ALA A 1157 2.25 -32.19 10.45
C ALA A 1157 3.00 -33.00 11.52
N GLU A 1158 4.12 -32.50 12.03
CA GLU A 1158 4.83 -33.13 13.15
C GLU A 1158 3.99 -33.14 14.43
N ALA A 1159 3.44 -31.98 14.79
CA ALA A 1159 2.56 -31.85 15.95
C ALA A 1159 1.34 -32.78 15.83
N TRP A 1160 0.79 -32.92 14.61
CA TRP A 1160 -0.31 -33.83 14.32
C TRP A 1160 0.08 -35.30 14.51
N GLU A 1161 1.28 -35.72 14.09
CA GLU A 1161 1.78 -37.08 14.37
C GLU A 1161 1.96 -37.32 15.88
N ILE A 1162 2.44 -36.33 16.62
CA ILE A 1162 2.69 -36.44 18.07
C ILE A 1162 1.39 -36.64 18.85
N ILE A 1163 0.39 -35.76 18.66
CA ILE A 1163 -0.89 -35.85 19.37
C ILE A 1163 -1.69 -37.10 19.00
N HIS A 1164 -1.32 -37.79 17.92
CA HIS A 1164 -1.96 -39.00 17.43
C HIS A 1164 -1.05 -40.25 17.52
N SER A 1165 -0.04 -40.24 18.38
CA SER A 1165 0.81 -41.42 18.61
C SER A 1165 0.07 -42.54 19.38
N LEU A 1166 0.43 -43.81 19.09
CA LEU A 1166 -0.21 -45.03 19.62
C LEU A 1166 0.09 -45.19 21.13
N PRO A 1167 -0.88 -44.90 22.01
CA PRO A 1167 -1.91 -45.89 22.40
C PRO A 1167 -3.35 -45.38 22.27
N LEU A 1168 -3.57 -44.17 21.76
CA LEU A 1168 -4.89 -43.49 21.73
C LEU A 1168 -5.90 -44.03 20.68
N PHE A 1169 -5.45 -44.92 19.80
CA PHE A 1169 -6.24 -45.47 18.69
C PHE A 1169 -6.54 -46.96 18.86
N SER A 1170 -7.79 -47.36 18.61
CA SER A 1170 -8.15 -48.77 18.46
C SER A 1170 -7.36 -49.41 17.31
N SER A 1171 -6.81 -50.59 17.54
CA SER A 1171 -5.69 -51.23 16.85
C SER A 1171 -5.85 -51.61 15.36
N GLU A 1172 -6.60 -50.89 14.53
CA GLU A 1172 -6.97 -51.37 13.20
C GLU A 1172 -6.50 -50.53 12.00
N THR A 1173 -5.92 -49.34 12.16
CA THR A 1173 -5.47 -48.58 10.97
C THR A 1173 -4.05 -48.02 11.11
N ASN A 1174 -3.11 -48.73 10.48
CA ASN A 1174 -1.71 -48.32 10.31
C ASN A 1174 -1.54 -47.23 9.23
N LYS A 1175 -2.55 -46.38 9.01
CA LYS A 1175 -2.52 -45.32 7.99
C LYS A 1175 -2.08 -44.02 8.66
N SER A 1176 -0.82 -43.62 8.42
CA SER A 1176 -0.35 -42.27 8.71
C SER A 1176 -1.25 -41.24 8.01
N THR A 1177 -1.88 -40.35 8.78
CA THR A 1177 -2.80 -39.34 8.26
C THR A 1177 -2.15 -37.97 8.24
N ILE A 1178 -1.91 -37.47 7.04
CA ILE A 1178 -1.30 -36.17 6.78
C ILE A 1178 -2.33 -35.07 7.07
N ILE A 1179 -2.03 -34.14 7.98
CA ILE A 1179 -2.93 -33.04 8.37
C ILE A 1179 -3.45 -32.21 7.18
N ALA A 1180 -2.67 -32.10 6.10
CA ALA A 1180 -3.08 -31.39 4.88
C ALA A 1180 -4.33 -31.97 4.20
N ASN A 1181 -4.70 -33.22 4.53
CA ASN A 1181 -5.91 -33.87 4.05
C ASN A 1181 -7.07 -33.78 5.06
N ALA A 1182 -6.85 -33.20 6.24
CA ALA A 1182 -7.89 -33.00 7.24
C ALA A 1182 -8.82 -31.85 6.81
N HIS A 1183 -10.10 -31.97 7.15
CA HIS A 1183 -11.06 -30.89 6.90
C HIS A 1183 -10.72 -29.63 7.70
N TRP A 1184 -10.90 -28.47 7.04
CA TRP A 1184 -10.84 -27.17 7.68
C TRP A 1184 -11.87 -27.10 8.83
N PRO A 1185 -11.50 -26.61 10.02
CA PRO A 1185 -12.40 -26.57 11.16
C PRO A 1185 -13.53 -25.57 10.94
N THR A 1186 -14.74 -25.92 11.38
CA THR A 1186 -15.91 -25.03 11.42
C THR A 1186 -16.12 -24.48 12.83
N PRO A 1187 -16.81 -23.33 12.98
CA PRO A 1187 -17.09 -22.77 14.30
C PRO A 1187 -17.73 -23.82 15.22
N LEU A 1188 -17.14 -24.04 16.40
CA LEU A 1188 -17.45 -25.18 17.28
C LEU A 1188 -18.85 -25.17 17.90
N LEU A 1189 -19.50 -24.00 17.93
CA LEU A 1189 -20.70 -23.75 18.71
C LEU A 1189 -21.72 -23.12 17.76
N THR A 1190 -22.99 -23.44 17.93
CA THR A 1190 -24.05 -22.63 17.32
C THR A 1190 -24.08 -21.24 17.95
N GLU A 1191 -24.64 -20.26 17.25
CA GLU A 1191 -24.77 -18.90 17.78
C GLU A 1191 -25.52 -18.86 19.13
N PRO A 1192 -26.63 -19.61 19.34
CA PRO A 1192 -27.27 -19.72 20.65
C PRO A 1192 -26.36 -20.32 21.73
N GLU A 1193 -25.59 -21.36 21.44
CA GLU A 1193 -24.67 -21.99 22.40
C GLU A 1193 -23.51 -21.07 22.77
N ALA A 1194 -22.90 -20.40 21.78
CA ALA A 1194 -21.85 -19.43 22.02
C ALA A 1194 -22.37 -18.27 22.89
N ASN A 1195 -23.57 -17.78 22.62
CA ASN A 1195 -24.23 -16.76 23.45
C ASN A 1195 -24.55 -17.26 24.85
N ALA A 1196 -25.05 -18.50 24.99
CA ALA A 1196 -25.37 -19.12 26.28
C ALA A 1196 -24.11 -19.35 27.13
N LEU A 1197 -23.04 -19.88 26.55
CA LEU A 1197 -21.75 -20.05 27.24
C LEU A 1197 -21.13 -18.71 27.63
N ALA A 1198 -21.14 -17.73 26.72
CA ALA A 1198 -20.73 -16.36 27.02
C ALA A 1198 -21.64 -15.66 28.06
N SER A 1199 -22.82 -16.22 28.37
CA SER A 1199 -23.76 -15.69 29.37
C SER A 1199 -23.61 -16.28 30.77
N ARG A 1200 -22.86 -17.38 30.94
CA ARG A 1200 -22.62 -18.02 32.25
C ARG A 1200 -21.99 -17.07 33.29
N GLY A 1201 -21.30 -16.03 32.84
CA GLY A 1201 -20.69 -15.00 33.68
C GLY A 1201 -21.61 -13.83 34.08
N GLY A 1202 -22.94 -13.95 33.89
CA GLY A 1202 -23.85 -12.81 33.97
C GLY A 1202 -23.55 -11.78 32.89
N GLN A 1203 -24.41 -10.77 32.74
CA GLN A 1203 -24.14 -9.66 31.84
C GLN A 1203 -23.56 -8.49 32.62
N GLN A 1204 -22.32 -8.12 32.28
CA GLN A 1204 -21.75 -6.84 32.67
C GLN A 1204 -22.51 -5.70 31.98
N VAL A 1205 -23.15 -4.87 32.79
CA VAL A 1205 -23.85 -3.66 32.36
C VAL A 1205 -23.11 -2.45 32.90
N ALA A 1206 -22.66 -1.58 32.01
CA ALA A 1206 -22.18 -0.27 32.43
C ALA A 1206 -23.40 0.65 32.67
N VAL A 1207 -23.50 1.23 33.86
CA VAL A 1207 -24.56 2.18 34.19
C VAL A 1207 -24.00 3.60 34.17
N GLN A 1208 -24.58 4.44 33.33
CA GLN A 1208 -24.30 5.85 33.22
C GLN A 1208 -25.40 6.68 33.87
N ILE A 1209 -25.00 7.81 34.46
CA ILE A 1209 -25.93 8.85 34.88
C ILE A 1209 -25.56 10.13 34.12
N ASN A 1210 -26.51 10.69 33.36
CA ASN A 1210 -26.30 11.86 32.49
C ASN A 1210 -25.07 11.69 31.56
N GLY A 1211 -24.89 10.50 30.98
CA GLY A 1211 -23.81 10.18 30.05
C GLY A 1211 -22.45 9.85 30.69
N LYS A 1212 -22.32 9.90 32.03
CA LYS A 1212 -21.10 9.52 32.76
C LYS A 1212 -21.23 8.16 33.41
N ARG A 1213 -20.32 7.21 33.14
CA ARG A 1213 -20.34 5.87 33.77
C ARG A 1213 -20.10 6.01 35.27
N ARG A 1214 -21.03 5.49 36.08
CA ARG A 1214 -20.97 5.54 37.55
C ARG A 1214 -20.52 4.23 38.16
N PHE A 1215 -21.04 3.13 37.63
CA PHE A 1215 -20.68 1.80 38.07
C PHE A 1215 -20.85 0.82 36.91
N SER A 1216 -20.27 -0.37 37.08
CA SER A 1216 -20.66 -1.52 36.28
C SER A 1216 -21.13 -2.59 37.22
N VAL A 1217 -22.20 -3.26 36.82
CA VAL A 1217 -22.83 -4.31 37.59
C VAL A 1217 -22.98 -5.52 36.71
N THR A 1218 -22.68 -6.69 37.27
CA THR A 1218 -23.02 -7.95 36.64
C THR A 1218 -24.43 -8.30 37.07
N ILE A 1219 -25.39 -8.20 36.16
CA ILE A 1219 -26.76 -8.69 36.40
C ILE A 1219 -26.95 -10.04 35.72
N PRO A 1220 -27.93 -10.86 36.16
CA PRO A 1220 -28.33 -12.02 35.37
C PRO A 1220 -28.69 -11.60 33.94
N ARG A 1221 -28.40 -12.43 32.95
CA ARG A 1221 -28.77 -12.15 31.55
C ARG A 1221 -30.22 -12.60 31.34
N LEU A 1222 -31.08 -11.75 30.79
CA LEU A 1222 -32.48 -12.10 30.55
C LEU A 1222 -32.55 -13.29 29.58
N MET A 1223 -33.15 -14.40 30.02
CA MET A 1223 -33.33 -15.62 29.22
C MET A 1223 -34.81 -15.78 28.85
N SER A 1224 -35.31 -15.03 27.87
CA SER A 1224 -36.57 -15.35 27.21
C SER A 1224 -36.76 -14.61 25.89
N ALA A 1225 -37.42 -15.28 24.93
CA ALA A 1225 -37.82 -14.76 23.62
C ALA A 1225 -39.30 -14.31 23.58
N ALA A 1226 -39.89 -13.90 24.70
CA ALA A 1226 -41.31 -13.50 24.75
C ALA A 1226 -41.60 -12.41 25.79
N SER A 1227 -41.39 -11.16 25.39
CA SER A 1227 -42.08 -9.95 25.88
C SER A 1227 -41.70 -8.76 25.00
N SER A 1228 -42.44 -7.65 25.05
CA SER A 1228 -42.19 -6.49 24.19
C SER A 1228 -40.81 -5.87 24.48
N ALA A 1229 -40.21 -5.15 23.54
CA ALA A 1229 -38.90 -4.50 23.74
C ALA A 1229 -38.88 -3.51 24.93
N SER A 1230 -40.04 -3.08 25.43
CA SER A 1230 -40.16 -2.29 26.66
C SER A 1230 -39.91 -3.15 27.90
N ASP A 1231 -40.50 -4.34 27.95
CA ASP A 1231 -40.43 -5.25 29.10
C ASP A 1231 -38.98 -5.70 29.37
N ASP A 1232 -38.18 -5.89 28.33
CA ASP A 1232 -36.75 -6.25 28.43
C ASP A 1232 -35.90 -5.12 29.02
N GLN A 1233 -36.21 -3.87 28.66
CA GLN A 1233 -35.50 -2.69 29.17
C GLN A 1233 -35.83 -2.46 30.63
N ASP A 1234 -37.12 -2.58 30.98
CA ASP A 1234 -37.60 -2.44 32.36
C ASP A 1234 -36.99 -3.52 33.26
N TRP A 1235 -36.92 -4.77 32.80
CA TRP A 1235 -36.27 -5.85 33.56
C TRP A 1235 -34.79 -5.59 33.83
N ILE A 1236 -34.04 -5.13 32.83
CA ILE A 1236 -32.61 -4.80 32.98
C ILE A 1236 -32.45 -3.68 34.03
N VAL A 1237 -33.30 -2.66 33.96
CA VAL A 1237 -33.28 -1.53 34.89
C VAL A 1237 -33.65 -1.99 36.30
N ASP A 1238 -34.64 -2.85 36.47
CA ASP A 1238 -35.03 -3.39 37.78
C ASP A 1238 -33.92 -4.21 38.42
N ARG A 1239 -33.26 -5.09 37.66
CA ARG A 1239 -32.10 -5.86 38.14
C ARG A 1239 -30.95 -4.96 38.56
N ILE A 1240 -30.74 -3.84 37.85
CA ILE A 1240 -29.75 -2.83 38.26
C ILE A 1240 -30.19 -2.16 39.57
N LEU A 1241 -31.46 -1.77 39.74
CA LEU A 1241 -31.96 -1.12 40.94
C LEU A 1241 -31.96 -2.01 42.19
N GLU A 1242 -31.90 -3.33 42.01
CA GLU A 1242 -31.80 -4.29 43.11
C GLU A 1242 -30.38 -4.43 43.65
N THR A 1243 -29.35 -4.08 42.87
CA THR A 1243 -27.96 -4.16 43.32
C THR A 1243 -27.62 -3.02 44.26
N ASP A 1244 -26.62 -3.25 45.11
CA ASP A 1244 -26.22 -2.26 46.12
C ASP A 1244 -25.73 -0.96 45.46
N GLU A 1245 -25.01 -1.07 44.34
CA GLU A 1245 -24.59 0.08 43.56
C GLU A 1245 -25.76 0.81 42.88
N GLY A 1246 -26.77 0.08 42.40
CA GLY A 1246 -27.97 0.68 41.82
C GLY A 1246 -28.78 1.45 42.85
N LYS A 1247 -29.01 0.90 44.04
CA LYS A 1247 -29.68 1.60 45.15
C LYS A 1247 -28.92 2.86 45.55
N LEU A 1248 -27.61 2.74 45.75
CA LEU A 1248 -26.75 3.86 46.14
C LEU A 1248 -26.75 4.97 45.10
N TRP A 1249 -26.54 4.65 43.82
CA TRP A 1249 -26.32 5.68 42.79
C TRP A 1249 -27.61 6.19 42.16
N LEU A 1250 -28.65 5.38 42.05
CA LEU A 1250 -29.88 5.72 41.35
C LEU A 1250 -31.04 6.13 42.27
N ARG A 1251 -31.00 5.80 43.56
CA ARG A 1251 -32.02 6.17 44.57
C ARG A 1251 -31.51 7.07 45.69
N GLU A 1252 -30.34 6.79 46.25
CA GLU A 1252 -29.82 7.56 47.40
C GLU A 1252 -29.10 8.84 46.95
N LYS A 1253 -28.15 8.70 46.03
CA LYS A 1253 -27.37 9.84 45.51
C LYS A 1253 -28.11 10.64 44.44
N ASN A 1254 -29.10 10.03 43.79
CA ASN A 1254 -29.97 10.67 42.82
C ASN A 1254 -31.40 10.18 43.09
N ASP A 1255 -32.38 11.06 42.95
CA ASP A 1255 -33.78 10.73 43.24
C ASP A 1255 -34.41 10.02 42.04
N TRP A 1256 -34.51 8.68 42.09
CA TRP A 1256 -34.99 7.83 40.98
C TRP A 1256 -36.29 8.33 40.37
N GLU A 1257 -37.20 8.87 41.18
CA GLU A 1257 -38.50 9.37 40.73
C GLU A 1257 -38.41 10.68 39.94
N LYS A 1258 -37.28 11.38 40.00
CA LYS A 1258 -37.00 12.59 39.21
C LYS A 1258 -36.25 12.32 37.91
N ARG A 1259 -36.01 11.05 37.55
CA ARG A 1259 -35.34 10.71 36.28
C ARG A 1259 -36.19 11.18 35.07
N LYS A 1260 -35.56 11.87 34.12
CA LYS A 1260 -36.19 12.33 32.87
C LYS A 1260 -36.34 11.22 31.84
N ARG A 1261 -35.33 10.35 31.70
CA ARG A 1261 -35.36 9.21 30.77
C ARG A 1261 -34.32 8.16 31.14
N VAL A 1262 -34.59 6.91 30.80
CA VAL A 1262 -33.62 5.82 30.86
C VAL A 1262 -33.39 5.30 29.45
N ILE A 1263 -32.11 5.17 29.06
CA ILE A 1263 -31.71 4.70 27.74
C ILE A 1263 -30.95 3.40 27.91
N VAL A 1264 -31.56 2.28 27.52
CA VAL A 1264 -30.90 0.97 27.49
C VAL A 1264 -30.38 0.73 26.07
N VAL A 1265 -29.06 0.66 25.90
CA VAL A 1265 -28.44 0.41 24.59
C VAL A 1265 -28.54 -1.08 24.26
N LYS A 1266 -28.88 -1.38 23.00
CA LYS A 1266 -29.15 -2.73 22.44
C LYS A 1266 -28.42 -3.86 23.16
N GLY A 1267 -29.22 -4.79 23.68
CA GLY A 1267 -28.75 -5.97 24.40
C GLY A 1267 -28.31 -5.70 25.83
N GLY A 1268 -28.52 -4.50 26.39
CA GLY A 1268 -28.33 -4.20 27.82
C GLY A 1268 -26.91 -3.89 28.26
N LYS A 1269 -25.91 -3.84 27.36
CA LYS A 1269 -24.49 -3.62 27.73
C LYS A 1269 -24.23 -2.25 28.38
N LEU A 1270 -25.09 -1.27 28.11
CA LEU A 1270 -25.02 0.08 28.65
C LEU A 1270 -26.44 0.55 29.01
N VAL A 1271 -26.62 1.08 30.22
CA VAL A 1271 -27.86 1.76 30.66
C VAL A 1271 -27.50 3.18 31.07
N ASN A 1272 -28.05 4.19 30.39
CA ASN A 1272 -27.84 5.59 30.74
C ASN A 1272 -29.12 6.19 31.32
N VAL A 1273 -29.09 6.52 32.61
CA VAL A 1273 -30.18 7.17 33.34
C VAL A 1273 -29.95 8.68 33.30
N VAL A 1274 -30.89 9.42 32.73
CA VAL A 1274 -30.84 10.87 32.67
C VAL A 1274 -31.79 11.44 33.72
N PHE A 1275 -31.26 12.23 34.64
CA PHE A 1275 -32.03 12.94 35.67
C PHE A 1275 -32.35 14.39 35.27
#